data_AF-A0A692JZ66-F1
#
_entry.id   AF-A0A692JZ66-F1
#
_cell.length_a   1.000
_cell.length_b   1.000
_cell.length_c   1.000
_cell.angle_alpha   90.00
_cell.angle_beta   90.00
_cell.angle_gamma   90.00
#
_symmetry.space_group_name_H-M   'P 1'
#
loop_
_entity.id
_entity.type
_entity.pdbx_description
1 polymer ?
#
loop_
_entity_poly.entity_id
_entity_poly.type
_entity_poly.pdbx_seq_one_letter_code
_entity_poly.pdbx_strand_id
1 'polypeptide(L)'
;MITKDNLKQVLENLGFKNKNENYVKTINNYTLLIDYKNQSINYPKEIKIHDKTTSNFSHPENFVVFECVHRLLEKGYKAEHLELEPKWNLGRDKKGGKADILVKDNENNPYLIIECKTTDSKNSEFIKEWNRMQEDGGQLFSYFQQEKGVKYLCLYTSDFSDKLEYKNYIIQAYDNEEYLKEKELQNSYKKSNNNIELFKTWKESYELQYFKQGIFEANVNAYKILEITPTFDNLKELKEEGKYHEFAKILRKHNISGKENAFDKLVNIFLCKIYDETFNKNNLKFGYFGVMADTYANMQDRLMWLYKEAMKEFLGEKITFVSNEDIEKDFKQLKIKTLKEVMQNYIKELKFYSNNDFAFLEVHNKELFLKNALVLKEIVELFANYKLTQNSTNQFLGNLFELFLQKGMKQDEGQFFTPIQICEFIMYSLPLQEMLNKSSKALRVIDYACGAGHFLNTYANELKRYLTEDELKEHYKNIYGIEKEYRLSKVSKVSSAMYGQNEINILYADALASFELANTNNLEGEKAKPQIESNSFDLLIANPPYSVKGFLETLSDKSKNTYKLFNDDINIETNNSIECFFCERANQILNDNAKAAIILPSSILNKDSIYKNTREILFQNFDFIAIVELGNQTFGATGTNTIILFLRKKETFKQENHLISQDYSLIKERIEAENLKDSENFYQNYLSAYCDFRKFDKELYSNFLNGNLDSKLAELEAFKDYCNAFRQTSDYKRLKESKIYKESKDKQDLEDKAFLAYAQAIEKDKLLYFSLSLNQEVLIIKSPSDIKEQKKFLGYEWSNRKGDEGLKELHEPYLSPLFERGNPQNETKLNTLIYKSFLNTLDVIPQELQIYATKARLVDMMDFEKVEFNKAISLNPKTQREEIKSQYPLVKLKICGDFFMGGTPSRKNINYWNGDIKWLTISDYSNRQVIMDTKEKITREGFKNSNAKMIQKGAVVVSIYATIGRVGILGEDMTTNQAIVAIIPNEEFINKYLMYAIDYFKFQLYNEVITTSQQNINLGILQNMVIPKPPLEIQKQIVAECEKIEEQYNTLSLSIKEYQNLIKAMLQKCGIIEDNQEYELNSILDKINNLCKINLDSEFLSSFNKTIKEYALSNPIFKLSIGKRVLNNELLENGQIPVYSANVLEVFGFVNKEILQDYDNDSVLWGIDGDWMVGFIPKNKKFYPTDHCGVLRVDDTKINAKYISFILNEAGKKQGFSRKLRASIDRIKALRVKLPSLEFQDQIADITDKIEKKINEYKIELDRLEKEKEKILQKYLFS
;
A
#
# COMPACT_ATOMS: atom_id res chain seq x y z
N MET A 1 -31.97 45.94 11.72
CA MET A 1 -32.11 46.60 13.04
C MET A 1 -33.53 46.42 13.57
N ILE A 2 -33.71 46.26 14.90
CA ILE A 2 -35.03 46.32 15.53
C ILE A 2 -35.49 47.79 15.59
N THR A 3 -36.67 48.06 15.05
CA THR A 3 -37.28 49.39 14.93
C THR A 3 -38.77 49.30 15.29
N LYS A 4 -39.43 50.46 15.39
CA LYS A 4 -40.88 50.50 15.63
C LYS A 4 -41.68 49.74 14.56
N ASP A 5 -41.19 49.70 13.32
CA ASP A 5 -41.90 49.11 12.18
C ASP A 5 -41.90 47.58 12.20
N ASN A 6 -40.82 46.94 12.66
CA ASN A 6 -40.71 45.48 12.76
C ASN A 6 -40.88 44.93 14.18
N LEU A 7 -41.08 45.78 15.21
CA LEU A 7 -41.25 45.34 16.59
C LEU A 7 -42.42 44.37 16.79
N LYS A 8 -43.51 44.49 16.03
CA LYS A 8 -44.65 43.54 16.12
C LYS A 8 -44.22 42.11 15.77
N GLN A 9 -43.45 41.96 14.70
CA GLN A 9 -42.94 40.66 14.24
C GLN A 9 -41.93 40.08 15.24
N VAL A 10 -41.09 40.94 15.84
CA VAL A 10 -40.17 40.55 16.92
C VAL A 10 -40.94 39.99 18.12
N LEU A 11 -41.99 40.68 18.56
CA LEU A 11 -42.80 40.26 19.73
C LEU A 11 -43.53 38.94 19.48
N GLU A 12 -44.04 38.72 18.27
CA GLU A 12 -44.65 37.46 17.87
C GLU A 12 -43.62 36.32 17.83
N ASN A 13 -42.41 36.57 17.32
CA ASN A 13 -41.31 35.60 17.32
C ASN A 13 -40.86 35.25 18.76
N LEU A 14 -40.88 36.23 19.65
CA LEU A 14 -40.64 36.04 21.09
C LEU A 14 -41.83 35.41 21.82
N GLY A 15 -42.94 35.09 21.16
CA GLY A 15 -44.09 34.41 21.77
C GLY A 15 -44.98 35.30 22.66
N PHE A 16 -44.98 36.61 22.44
CA PHE A 16 -45.93 37.51 23.10
C PHE A 16 -47.32 37.37 22.49
N LYS A 17 -48.36 37.45 23.33
CA LYS A 17 -49.76 37.40 22.88
C LYS A 17 -50.31 38.81 22.77
N ASN A 18 -50.88 39.15 21.61
CA ASN A 18 -51.59 40.41 21.41
C ASN A 18 -52.97 40.35 22.08
N LYS A 19 -53.27 41.33 22.94
CA LYS A 19 -54.58 41.58 23.55
C LYS A 19 -54.90 43.07 23.41
N ASN A 20 -55.71 43.44 22.42
CA ASN A 20 -56.16 44.82 22.19
C ASN A 20 -55.00 45.83 22.12
N GLU A 21 -54.06 45.63 21.20
CA GLU A 21 -52.86 46.49 20.98
C GLU A 21 -51.82 46.46 22.12
N ASN A 22 -52.03 45.63 23.14
CA ASN A 22 -51.03 45.31 24.16
C ASN A 22 -50.43 43.93 23.90
N TYR A 23 -49.11 43.85 23.80
CA TYR A 23 -48.40 42.57 23.67
C TYR A 23 -47.90 42.13 25.04
N VAL A 24 -48.34 40.97 25.50
CA VAL A 24 -48.06 40.48 26.87
C VAL A 24 -47.40 39.11 26.83
N LYS A 25 -46.36 38.92 27.64
CA LYS A 25 -45.74 37.63 27.92
C LYS A 25 -45.42 37.52 29.41
N THR A 26 -45.70 36.36 29.99
CA THR A 26 -45.36 36.05 31.38
C THR A 26 -44.25 35.01 31.39
N ILE A 27 -43.15 35.28 32.11
CA ILE A 27 -41.97 34.42 32.24
C ILE A 27 -41.69 34.28 33.74
N ASN A 28 -41.67 33.06 34.27
CA ASN A 28 -41.37 32.81 35.69
C ASN A 28 -42.18 33.68 36.67
N ASN A 29 -43.48 33.87 36.39
CA ASN A 29 -44.43 34.75 37.10
C ASN A 29 -44.23 36.28 36.92
N TYR A 30 -43.23 36.72 36.15
CA TYR A 30 -43.02 38.12 35.80
C TYR A 30 -43.70 38.47 34.47
N THR A 31 -44.40 39.60 34.41
CA THR A 31 -45.13 40.01 33.20
C THR A 31 -44.43 41.17 32.49
N LEU A 32 -44.07 40.94 31.22
CA LEU A 32 -43.60 41.95 30.28
C LEU A 32 -44.78 42.42 29.43
N LEU A 33 -44.95 43.73 29.30
CA LEU A 33 -46.04 44.35 28.56
C LEU A 33 -45.50 45.44 27.64
N ILE A 34 -45.79 45.33 26.34
CA ILE A 34 -45.59 46.41 25.38
C ILE A 34 -46.94 47.04 25.06
N ASP A 35 -47.10 48.32 25.38
CA ASP A 35 -48.30 49.10 25.11
C ASP A 35 -48.08 49.96 23.86
N TYR A 36 -48.62 49.52 22.73
CA TYR A 36 -48.49 50.26 21.46
C TYR A 36 -49.29 51.56 21.46
N LYS A 37 -50.39 51.63 22.22
CA LYS A 37 -51.27 52.80 22.26
C LYS A 37 -50.57 53.97 22.94
N ASN A 38 -49.90 53.71 24.06
CA ASN A 38 -49.14 54.71 24.80
C ASN A 38 -47.65 54.75 24.41
N GLN A 39 -47.21 53.90 23.47
CA GLN A 39 -45.82 53.76 23.03
C GLN A 39 -44.85 53.56 24.20
N SER A 40 -45.25 52.72 25.16
CA SER A 40 -44.52 52.46 26.40
C SER A 40 -44.12 50.99 26.53
N ILE A 41 -42.97 50.78 27.18
CA ILE A 41 -42.44 49.47 27.53
C ILE A 41 -42.59 49.31 29.03
N ASN A 42 -43.43 48.36 29.45
CA ASN A 42 -43.74 48.12 30.84
C ASN A 42 -43.07 46.81 31.29
N TYR A 43 -41.99 46.97 32.06
CA TYR A 43 -41.26 45.88 32.69
C TYR A 43 -41.97 45.39 33.96
N PRO A 44 -41.65 44.17 34.46
CA PRO A 44 -42.15 43.67 35.73
C PRO A 44 -41.89 44.66 36.87
N LYS A 45 -42.85 44.81 37.79
CA LYS A 45 -42.78 45.76 38.91
C LYS A 45 -41.61 45.50 39.86
N GLU A 46 -41.08 44.28 39.85
CA GLU A 46 -39.94 43.84 40.63
C GLU A 46 -38.59 44.36 40.06
N ILE A 47 -38.54 44.75 38.78
CA ILE A 47 -37.36 45.39 38.18
C ILE A 47 -37.27 46.83 38.68
N LYS A 48 -36.12 47.22 39.22
CA LYS A 48 -35.91 48.58 39.72
C LYS A 48 -35.51 49.52 38.58
N ILE A 49 -36.38 50.48 38.26
CA ILE A 49 -36.18 51.42 37.15
C ILE A 49 -35.84 52.81 37.72
N HIS A 50 -34.65 53.32 37.44
CA HIS A 50 -34.16 54.62 37.95
C HIS A 50 -34.54 55.80 37.05
N ASP A 51 -34.74 55.56 35.77
CA ASP A 51 -35.21 56.52 34.76
C ASP A 51 -36.10 55.81 33.74
N LYS A 52 -37.00 56.53 33.08
CA LYS A 52 -37.96 55.93 32.12
C LYS A 52 -37.50 56.09 30.67
N THR A 53 -36.23 56.43 30.44
CA THR A 53 -35.68 56.69 29.10
C THR A 53 -35.61 55.42 28.24
N THR A 54 -35.38 54.26 28.85
CA THR A 54 -35.41 52.90 28.25
C THR A 54 -36.81 52.26 28.18
N SER A 55 -37.83 52.93 28.72
CA SER A 55 -39.20 52.38 28.89
C SER A 55 -40.21 52.93 27.87
N ASN A 56 -39.75 53.37 26.70
CA ASN A 56 -40.58 54.03 25.67
C ASN A 56 -40.03 53.78 24.25
N PHE A 57 -40.75 54.21 23.22
CA PHE A 57 -40.41 53.94 21.81
C PHE A 57 -39.54 55.04 21.14
N SER A 58 -38.99 55.99 21.91
CA SER A 58 -38.29 57.16 21.35
C SER A 58 -36.97 56.82 20.64
N HIS A 59 -36.28 55.77 21.10
CA HIS A 59 -34.99 55.34 20.55
C HIS A 59 -35.03 53.84 20.20
N PRO A 60 -34.51 53.43 19.02
CA PRO A 60 -34.42 52.02 18.64
C PRO A 60 -33.63 51.15 19.64
N GLU A 61 -32.63 51.74 20.32
CA GLU A 61 -31.84 51.08 21.37
C GLU A 61 -32.73 50.54 22.51
N ASN A 62 -33.84 51.22 22.84
CA ASN A 62 -34.78 50.77 23.87
C ASN A 62 -35.41 49.41 23.55
N PHE A 63 -35.56 49.07 22.26
CA PHE A 63 -36.06 47.76 21.86
C PHE A 63 -35.01 46.67 22.05
N VAL A 64 -33.72 47.01 21.88
CA VAL A 64 -32.59 46.11 22.19
C VAL A 64 -32.49 45.87 23.70
N VAL A 65 -32.64 46.92 24.51
CA VAL A 65 -32.70 46.81 25.98
C VAL A 65 -33.87 45.91 26.41
N PHE A 66 -35.06 46.14 25.85
CA PHE A 66 -36.23 45.31 26.13
C PHE A 66 -36.00 43.83 25.80
N GLU A 67 -35.43 43.56 24.64
CA GLU A 67 -35.13 42.19 24.21
C GLU A 67 -34.05 41.54 25.08
N CYS A 68 -33.04 42.30 25.51
CA CYS A 68 -32.03 41.83 26.46
C CYS A 68 -32.65 41.45 27.82
N VAL A 69 -33.55 42.29 28.36
CA VAL A 69 -34.27 42.00 29.60
C VAL A 69 -35.16 40.77 29.46
N HIS A 70 -35.89 40.64 28.35
CA HIS A 70 -36.68 39.44 28.03
C HIS A 70 -35.81 38.18 28.08
N ARG A 71 -34.63 38.21 27.46
CA ARG A 71 -33.68 37.11 27.41
C ARG A 71 -33.10 36.76 28.78
N LEU A 72 -32.76 37.75 29.61
CA LEU A 72 -32.33 37.55 31.00
C LEU A 72 -33.41 36.83 31.82
N LEU A 73 -34.67 37.25 31.71
CA LEU A 73 -35.78 36.62 32.43
C LEU A 73 -36.04 35.18 31.96
N GLU A 74 -35.94 34.90 30.66
CA GLU A 74 -36.04 33.51 30.14
C GLU A 74 -34.91 32.62 30.64
N LYS A 75 -33.71 33.18 30.86
CA LYS A 75 -32.59 32.44 31.47
C LYS A 75 -32.77 32.10 32.93
N GLY A 76 -33.76 32.68 33.61
CA GLY A 76 -33.96 32.47 35.04
C GLY A 76 -33.26 33.49 35.93
N TYR A 77 -32.79 34.63 35.37
CA TYR A 77 -32.50 35.79 36.21
C TYR A 77 -33.81 36.29 36.82
N LYS A 78 -33.75 36.68 38.09
CA LYS A 78 -34.92 37.15 38.83
C LYS A 78 -35.11 38.63 38.54
N ALA A 79 -36.35 39.06 38.33
CA ALA A 79 -36.65 40.47 38.10
C ALA A 79 -36.16 41.38 39.24
N GLU A 80 -36.21 40.90 40.50
CA GLU A 80 -35.70 41.61 41.69
C GLU A 80 -34.19 41.89 41.67
N HIS A 81 -33.43 41.19 40.82
CA HIS A 81 -31.99 41.40 40.66
C HIS A 81 -31.65 42.34 39.49
N LEU A 82 -32.64 42.80 38.71
CA LEU A 82 -32.42 43.68 37.56
C LEU A 82 -32.69 45.14 37.95
N GLU A 83 -31.73 46.02 37.67
CA GLU A 83 -31.89 47.47 37.73
C GLU A 83 -31.69 48.07 36.34
N LEU A 84 -32.64 48.91 35.88
CA LEU A 84 -32.55 49.64 34.61
C LEU A 84 -32.13 51.09 34.86
N GLU A 85 -31.21 51.55 34.03
CA GLU A 85 -30.66 52.92 34.06
C GLU A 85 -30.06 53.39 35.41
N PRO A 86 -29.31 52.54 36.15
CA PRO A 86 -28.62 52.96 37.37
C PRO A 86 -27.73 54.18 37.09
N LYS A 87 -27.80 55.18 37.98
CA LYS A 87 -27.07 56.45 37.86
C LYS A 87 -25.90 56.46 38.83
N TRP A 88 -24.70 56.74 38.30
CA TRP A 88 -23.51 56.98 39.13
C TRP A 88 -23.00 58.41 38.96
N ASN A 89 -22.44 58.97 40.03
CA ASN A 89 -21.96 60.35 40.05
C ASN A 89 -20.55 60.46 39.44
N LEU A 90 -20.49 60.82 38.16
CA LEU A 90 -19.24 61.12 37.45
C LEU A 90 -18.70 62.50 37.83
N GLY A 91 -18.06 62.64 39.00
CA GLY A 91 -17.25 63.82 39.35
C GLY A 91 -17.98 65.18 39.38
N ARG A 92 -17.22 66.28 39.53
CA ARG A 92 -17.74 67.62 39.88
C ARG A 92 -18.52 68.36 38.78
N ASP A 93 -18.50 67.89 37.54
CA ASP A 93 -19.25 68.50 36.43
C ASP A 93 -20.35 67.56 35.91
N LYS A 94 -21.59 68.03 36.00
CA LYS A 94 -22.83 67.28 35.79
C LYS A 94 -22.99 66.74 34.35
N LYS A 95 -22.57 65.50 34.11
CA LYS A 95 -23.29 64.51 33.28
C LYS A 95 -23.04 63.12 33.86
N GLY A 96 -23.96 62.63 34.69
CA GLY A 96 -23.91 61.25 35.21
C GLY A 96 -24.15 60.25 34.07
N GLY A 97 -23.23 59.31 33.88
CA GLY A 97 -23.41 58.19 32.97
C GLY A 97 -24.45 57.21 33.54
N LYS A 98 -25.27 56.63 32.66
CA LYS A 98 -26.27 55.63 33.02
C LYS A 98 -25.98 54.38 32.19
N ALA A 99 -25.78 53.24 32.84
CA ALA A 99 -25.74 51.96 32.13
C ALA A 99 -27.17 51.50 31.82
N ASP A 100 -27.38 50.73 30.76
CA ASP A 100 -28.73 50.27 30.43
C ASP A 100 -29.28 49.27 31.46
N ILE A 101 -28.48 48.25 31.82
CA ILE A 101 -28.89 47.18 32.73
C ILE A 101 -27.78 46.85 33.72
N LEU A 102 -28.11 46.82 35.02
CA LEU A 102 -27.30 46.21 36.07
C LEU A 102 -28.02 44.97 36.60
N VAL A 103 -27.30 43.87 36.69
CA VAL A 103 -27.76 42.61 37.24
C VAL A 103 -27.00 42.33 38.54
N LYS A 104 -27.74 41.93 39.59
CA LYS A 104 -27.18 41.50 40.87
C LYS A 104 -27.14 39.97 40.99
N ASP A 105 -26.29 39.45 41.86
CA ASP A 105 -26.24 38.02 42.17
C ASP A 105 -27.28 37.61 43.23
N ASN A 106 -27.29 36.32 43.59
CA ASN A 106 -28.20 35.78 44.62
C ASN A 106 -27.92 36.30 46.04
N GLU A 107 -26.78 36.96 46.26
CA GLU A 107 -26.42 37.64 47.50
C GLU A 107 -26.73 39.15 47.43
N ASN A 108 -27.37 39.61 46.35
CA ASN A 108 -27.73 41.00 46.07
C ASN A 108 -26.52 41.93 45.85
N ASN A 109 -25.35 41.38 45.50
CA ASN A 109 -24.17 42.16 45.11
C ASN A 109 -24.21 42.49 43.60
N PRO A 110 -23.67 43.65 43.16
CA PRO A 110 -23.48 43.96 41.75
C PRO A 110 -22.71 42.84 41.03
N TYR A 111 -23.24 42.34 39.91
CA TYR A 111 -22.73 41.11 39.29
C TYR A 111 -22.39 41.27 37.80
N LEU A 112 -23.30 41.83 37.01
CA LEU A 112 -23.12 42.05 35.57
C LEU A 112 -23.66 43.43 35.17
N ILE A 113 -22.89 44.21 34.40
CA ILE A 113 -23.37 45.43 33.72
C ILE A 113 -23.51 45.14 32.23
N ILE A 114 -24.64 45.51 31.63
CA ILE A 114 -24.90 45.37 30.20
C ILE A 114 -25.14 46.75 29.59
N GLU A 115 -24.40 47.05 28.53
CA GLU A 115 -24.63 48.19 27.65
C GLU A 115 -25.19 47.67 26.32
N CYS A 116 -26.39 48.10 25.97
CA CYS A 116 -27.05 47.72 24.73
C CYS A 116 -26.74 48.75 23.64
N LYS A 117 -26.49 48.29 22.41
CA LYS A 117 -26.29 49.16 21.25
C LYS A 117 -27.07 48.64 20.06
N THR A 118 -27.48 49.53 19.17
CA THR A 118 -28.14 49.13 17.92
C THR A 118 -27.15 48.52 16.94
N THR A 119 -27.66 47.70 16.01
CA THR A 119 -26.86 47.17 14.91
C THR A 119 -27.66 47.16 13.60
N ASP A 120 -26.99 47.53 12.50
CA ASP A 120 -27.49 47.44 11.14
C ASP A 120 -26.34 47.04 10.18
N SER A 121 -26.66 46.79 8.91
CA SER A 121 -25.69 46.33 7.90
C SER A 121 -24.76 47.42 7.33
N LYS A 122 -24.97 48.71 7.65
CA LYS A 122 -24.24 49.84 7.04
C LYS A 122 -23.49 50.72 8.05
N ASN A 123 -23.90 50.73 9.32
CA ASN A 123 -23.53 51.69 10.34
C ASN A 123 -23.78 51.17 11.79
N SER A 124 -23.30 49.96 12.11
CA SER A 124 -23.48 49.32 13.41
C SER A 124 -22.87 50.12 14.58
N GLU A 125 -23.71 50.63 15.49
CA GLU A 125 -23.26 51.30 16.73
C GLU A 125 -22.55 50.33 17.66
N PHE A 126 -22.99 49.07 17.70
CA PHE A 126 -22.32 47.99 18.44
C PHE A 126 -20.85 47.82 18.02
N ILE A 127 -20.55 47.77 16.71
CA ILE A 127 -19.17 47.64 16.22
C ILE A 127 -18.35 48.90 16.56
N LYS A 128 -18.95 50.09 16.44
CA LYS A 128 -18.27 51.35 16.78
C LYS A 128 -17.92 51.43 18.26
N GLU A 129 -18.87 51.11 19.15
CA GLU A 129 -18.61 51.13 20.59
C GLU A 129 -17.61 50.04 20.97
N TRP A 130 -17.63 48.87 20.32
CA TRP A 130 -16.61 47.85 20.53
C TRP A 130 -15.20 48.31 20.13
N ASN A 131 -15.06 48.94 18.95
CA ASN A 131 -13.77 49.50 18.53
C ASN A 131 -13.30 50.57 19.52
N ARG A 132 -14.20 51.44 19.97
CA ARG A 132 -13.91 52.45 21.00
C ARG A 132 -13.47 51.81 22.32
N MET A 133 -14.15 50.77 22.78
CA MET A 133 -13.76 50.02 23.97
C MET A 133 -12.35 49.44 23.86
N GLN A 134 -11.95 48.95 22.68
CA GLN A 134 -10.58 48.45 22.45
C GLN A 134 -9.51 49.56 22.41
N GLU A 135 -9.92 50.80 22.16
CA GLU A 135 -9.04 51.98 22.12
C GLU A 135 -8.87 52.63 23.50
N ASP A 136 -9.97 52.85 24.24
CA ASP A 136 -9.99 53.65 25.47
C ASP A 136 -10.86 53.09 26.63
N GLY A 137 -11.45 51.90 26.47
CA GLY A 137 -12.33 51.26 27.48
C GLY A 137 -13.82 51.63 27.36
N GLY A 138 -14.16 52.65 26.55
CA GLY A 138 -15.55 53.01 26.24
C GLY A 138 -16.41 53.32 27.47
N GLN A 139 -17.73 53.17 27.32
CA GLN A 139 -18.68 53.47 28.41
C GLN A 139 -18.61 52.44 29.54
N LEU A 140 -18.44 51.15 29.23
CA LEU A 140 -18.49 50.07 30.22
C LEU A 140 -17.40 50.18 31.30
N PHE A 141 -16.16 50.57 30.95
CA PHE A 141 -15.12 50.74 31.96
C PHE A 141 -15.31 52.01 32.82
N SER A 142 -16.01 53.02 32.28
CA SER A 142 -16.42 54.18 33.08
C SER A 142 -17.43 53.79 34.16
N TYR A 143 -18.34 52.84 33.87
CA TYR A 143 -19.28 52.29 34.84
C TYR A 143 -18.58 51.35 35.82
N PHE A 144 -17.65 50.53 35.34
CA PHE A 144 -16.85 49.65 36.19
C PHE A 144 -16.05 50.42 37.26
N GLN A 145 -15.52 51.60 36.92
CA GLN A 145 -14.88 52.47 37.90
C GLN A 145 -15.81 52.83 39.08
N GLN A 146 -17.09 53.05 38.79
CA GLN A 146 -18.08 53.46 39.79
C GLN A 146 -18.60 52.29 40.62
N GLU A 147 -18.71 51.11 40.00
CA GLU A 147 -19.22 49.89 40.61
C GLU A 147 -18.18 48.76 40.54
N LYS A 148 -17.12 48.89 41.35
CA LYS A 148 -16.00 47.93 41.40
C LYS A 148 -16.41 46.53 41.87
N GLY A 149 -17.60 46.36 42.43
CA GLY A 149 -18.13 45.06 42.86
C GLY A 149 -18.59 44.17 41.71
N VAL A 150 -18.80 44.72 40.51
CA VAL A 150 -19.27 43.96 39.34
C VAL A 150 -18.22 42.92 38.91
N LYS A 151 -18.68 41.72 38.55
CA LYS A 151 -17.81 40.64 38.07
C LYS A 151 -17.69 40.60 36.55
N TYR A 152 -18.70 41.11 35.83
CA TYR A 152 -18.76 41.03 34.37
C TYR A 152 -19.27 42.32 33.73
N LEU A 153 -18.70 42.68 32.58
CA LEU A 153 -19.19 43.74 31.70
C LEU A 153 -19.63 43.11 30.38
N CYS A 154 -20.73 43.57 29.80
CA CYS A 154 -21.28 43.01 28.57
C CYS A 154 -21.72 44.13 27.63
N LEU A 155 -21.14 44.14 26.41
CA LEU A 155 -21.71 44.90 25.30
C LEU A 155 -22.68 43.98 24.57
N TYR A 156 -23.93 44.41 24.37
CA TYR A 156 -25.00 43.58 23.81
C TYR A 156 -25.67 44.26 22.61
N THR A 157 -26.08 43.46 21.63
CA THR A 157 -26.96 43.91 20.54
C THR A 157 -27.85 42.78 20.06
N SER A 158 -29.00 43.13 19.50
CA SER A 158 -29.90 42.20 18.82
C SER A 158 -30.48 42.81 17.55
N ASP A 159 -30.71 41.95 16.56
CA ASP A 159 -31.30 42.28 15.27
C ASP A 159 -32.35 41.24 14.85
N PHE A 160 -33.22 41.63 13.93
CA PHE A 160 -34.31 40.81 13.41
C PHE A 160 -34.38 40.91 11.88
N SER A 161 -34.21 39.76 11.21
CA SER A 161 -34.45 39.57 9.78
C SER A 161 -35.65 38.63 9.58
N ASP A 162 -35.41 37.31 9.62
CA ASP A 162 -36.43 36.24 9.63
C ASP A 162 -36.51 35.53 10.99
N LYS A 163 -35.43 35.63 11.77
CA LYS A 163 -35.29 35.14 13.13
C LYS A 163 -34.54 36.18 13.96
N LEU A 164 -34.74 36.16 15.27
CA LEU A 164 -34.03 37.04 16.19
C LEU A 164 -32.57 36.56 16.35
N GLU A 165 -31.61 37.43 16.07
CA GLU A 165 -30.19 37.16 16.25
C GLU A 165 -29.59 38.14 17.26
N TYR A 166 -28.74 37.67 18.16
CA TYR A 166 -28.05 38.51 19.13
C TYR A 166 -26.54 38.33 19.04
N LYS A 167 -25.80 39.35 19.47
CA LYS A 167 -24.35 39.31 19.66
C LYS A 167 -24.00 39.98 20.98
N ASN A 168 -23.01 39.45 21.68
CA ASN A 168 -22.46 40.08 22.86
C ASN A 168 -20.94 39.96 22.93
N TYR A 169 -20.32 40.86 23.70
CA TYR A 169 -18.93 40.77 24.11
C TYR A 169 -18.84 40.94 25.63
N ILE A 170 -18.37 39.89 26.30
CA ILE A 170 -18.35 39.75 27.76
C ILE A 170 -16.91 39.90 28.24
N ILE A 171 -16.68 40.74 29.24
CA ILE A 171 -15.37 41.01 29.84
C ILE A 171 -15.44 40.65 31.32
N GLN A 172 -14.45 39.89 31.81
CA GLN A 172 -14.27 39.62 33.23
C GLN A 172 -13.63 40.83 33.92
N ALA A 173 -14.30 41.30 34.97
CA ALA A 173 -13.98 42.51 35.70
C ALA A 173 -13.42 42.22 37.10
N TYR A 174 -12.69 41.11 37.25
CA TYR A 174 -12.00 40.73 38.49
C TYR A 174 -10.65 40.09 38.19
N ASP A 175 -9.75 40.09 39.17
CA ASP A 175 -8.37 39.62 38.98
C ASP A 175 -8.24 38.09 39.02
N ASN A 176 -7.46 37.53 38.08
CA ASN A 176 -6.92 36.17 38.19
C ASN A 176 -5.57 36.23 38.92
N GLU A 177 -5.60 36.08 40.25
CA GLU A 177 -4.42 36.20 41.12
C GLU A 177 -3.31 35.19 40.77
N GLU A 178 -3.69 33.97 40.34
CA GLU A 178 -2.72 32.94 39.95
C GLU A 178 -1.99 33.33 38.67
N TYR A 179 -2.71 33.82 37.66
CA TYR A 179 -2.13 34.26 36.39
C TYR A 179 -1.21 35.48 36.58
N LEU A 180 -1.65 36.48 37.35
CA LEU A 180 -0.85 37.66 37.67
C LEU A 180 0.47 37.26 38.35
N LYS A 181 0.43 36.29 39.26
CA LYS A 181 1.61 35.75 39.93
C LYS A 181 2.50 34.94 38.99
N GLU A 182 1.93 34.08 38.14
CA GLU A 182 2.67 33.25 37.17
C GLU A 182 3.49 34.12 36.20
N LYS A 183 2.87 35.20 35.70
CA LYS A 183 3.45 36.17 34.77
C LYS A 183 4.21 37.33 35.41
N GLU A 184 4.25 37.38 36.74
CA GLU A 184 4.90 38.46 37.52
C GLU A 184 4.37 39.86 37.16
N LEU A 185 3.08 39.95 36.82
CA LEU A 185 2.43 41.19 36.42
C LEU A 185 2.02 42.00 37.67
N GLN A 186 2.41 43.27 37.69
CA GLN A 186 2.12 44.14 38.84
C GLN A 186 0.77 44.88 38.72
N ASN A 187 0.28 45.12 37.50
CA ASN A 187 -0.97 45.83 37.21
C ASN A 187 -2.16 44.88 37.34
N SER A 188 -3.15 45.26 38.15
CA SER A 188 -4.35 44.48 38.43
C SER A 188 -5.57 45.39 38.61
N TYR A 189 -6.79 44.86 38.48
CA TYR A 189 -8.02 45.63 38.65
C TYR A 189 -8.16 46.12 40.10
N LYS A 190 -7.77 45.31 41.08
CA LYS A 190 -7.74 45.71 42.51
C LYS A 190 -6.86 46.93 42.78
N LYS A 191 -5.75 47.08 42.07
CA LYS A 191 -4.81 48.21 42.23
C LYS A 191 -5.16 49.44 41.40
N SER A 192 -6.09 49.30 40.45
CA SER A 192 -6.47 50.38 39.52
C SER A 192 -7.52 51.31 40.14
N ASN A 193 -7.28 52.62 40.07
CA ASN A 193 -8.09 53.64 40.76
C ASN A 193 -8.98 54.46 39.84
N ASN A 194 -8.74 54.46 38.54
CA ASN A 194 -9.50 55.22 37.56
C ASN A 194 -9.73 54.40 36.27
N ASN A 195 -10.64 54.88 35.41
CA ASN A 195 -10.97 54.23 34.13
C ASN A 195 -9.73 53.93 33.26
N ILE A 196 -8.78 54.87 33.17
CA ILE A 196 -7.58 54.72 32.35
C ILE A 196 -6.72 53.54 32.87
N GLU A 197 -6.56 53.42 34.18
CA GLU A 197 -5.83 52.30 34.81
C GLU A 197 -6.58 50.97 34.68
N LEU A 198 -7.90 50.96 34.79
CA LEU A 198 -8.72 49.76 34.59
C LEU A 198 -8.63 49.26 33.15
N PHE A 199 -8.76 50.15 32.17
CA PHE A 199 -8.57 49.83 30.76
C PHE A 199 -7.14 49.37 30.46
N LYS A 200 -6.13 50.07 31.02
CA LYS A 200 -4.73 49.68 30.90
C LYS A 200 -4.49 48.27 31.45
N THR A 201 -5.12 47.92 32.57
CA THR A 201 -5.06 46.57 33.13
C THR A 201 -5.68 45.54 32.18
N TRP A 202 -6.87 45.82 31.63
CA TRP A 202 -7.49 44.93 30.65
C TRP A 202 -6.62 44.73 29.40
N LYS A 203 -6.00 45.80 28.90
CA LYS A 203 -5.16 45.80 27.71
C LYS A 203 -3.80 45.15 27.91
N GLU A 204 -3.09 45.51 28.97
CA GLU A 204 -1.70 45.10 29.20
C GLU A 204 -1.60 43.81 30.02
N SER A 205 -2.40 43.65 31.08
CA SER A 205 -2.32 42.46 31.94
C SER A 205 -3.16 41.30 31.40
N TYR A 206 -4.24 41.60 30.68
CA TYR A 206 -5.20 40.59 30.24
C TYR A 206 -5.46 40.58 28.73
N GLU A 207 -4.59 41.21 27.95
CA GLU A 207 -4.52 41.10 26.48
C GLU A 207 -5.85 41.40 25.75
N LEU A 208 -6.66 42.33 26.28
CA LEU A 208 -8.00 42.66 25.77
C LEU A 208 -8.94 41.44 25.67
N GLN A 209 -8.76 40.44 26.54
CA GLN A 209 -9.56 39.21 26.52
C GLN A 209 -11.06 39.51 26.69
N TYR A 210 -11.88 38.88 25.85
CA TYR A 210 -13.33 38.91 25.91
C TYR A 210 -13.94 37.60 25.41
N PHE A 211 -15.20 37.35 25.76
CA PHE A 211 -15.95 36.16 25.36
C PHE A 211 -17.18 36.57 24.56
N LYS A 212 -17.53 35.76 23.55
CA LYS A 212 -18.70 35.98 22.68
C LYS A 212 -19.96 35.22 23.13
N GLN A 213 -19.78 34.39 24.17
CA GLN A 213 -20.77 33.49 24.73
C GLN A 213 -20.50 33.41 26.23
N GLY A 214 -21.51 33.02 27.00
CA GLY A 214 -21.44 32.76 28.44
C GLY A 214 -22.49 33.46 29.29
N ILE A 215 -23.57 33.95 28.69
CA ILE A 215 -24.71 34.55 29.43
C ILE A 215 -26.04 34.01 28.90
N PHE A 216 -26.21 33.94 27.58
CA PHE A 216 -27.51 33.73 26.94
C PHE A 216 -27.65 32.38 26.22
N GLU A 217 -26.64 31.53 26.25
CA GLU A 217 -26.59 30.22 25.61
C GLU A 217 -27.38 29.18 26.43
N ALA A 218 -28.03 28.22 25.77
CA ALA A 218 -28.94 27.26 26.43
C ALA A 218 -28.28 26.43 27.55
N ASN A 219 -26.97 26.18 27.43
CA ASN A 219 -26.15 25.43 28.38
C ASN A 219 -25.55 26.30 29.51
N VAL A 220 -25.86 27.59 29.57
CA VAL A 220 -25.39 28.49 30.63
C VAL A 220 -26.53 28.76 31.60
N ASN A 221 -26.29 28.47 32.88
CA ASN A 221 -27.24 28.74 33.95
C ASN A 221 -27.17 30.21 34.40
N ALA A 222 -28.29 30.78 34.83
CA ALA A 222 -28.31 32.11 35.44
C ALA A 222 -27.34 32.18 36.63
N TYR A 223 -26.66 33.34 36.79
CA TYR A 223 -25.64 33.59 37.82
C TYR A 223 -24.38 32.72 37.73
N LYS A 224 -24.17 32.03 36.61
CA LYS A 224 -22.99 31.23 36.31
C LYS A 224 -22.35 31.70 35.00
N ILE A 225 -22.14 33.02 34.91
CA ILE A 225 -21.62 33.67 33.70
C ILE A 225 -20.21 33.14 33.40
N LEU A 226 -19.95 32.83 32.12
CA LEU A 226 -18.73 32.19 31.61
C LEU A 226 -18.42 30.78 32.16
N GLU A 227 -19.26 30.19 33.02
CA GLU A 227 -19.25 28.75 33.30
C GLU A 227 -19.88 28.00 32.10
N ILE A 228 -19.34 28.24 30.90
CA ILE A 228 -19.69 27.47 29.72
C ILE A 228 -18.95 26.16 29.85
N THR A 229 -19.64 25.15 30.32
CA THR A 229 -19.09 23.81 30.27
C THR A 229 -19.01 23.41 28.79
N PRO A 230 -17.81 23.18 28.23
CA PRO A 230 -17.72 22.69 26.87
C PRO A 230 -18.32 21.28 26.87
N THR A 231 -19.27 21.05 25.98
CA THR A 231 -19.94 19.75 25.84
C THR A 231 -19.58 19.15 24.50
N PHE A 232 -19.65 17.83 24.41
CA PHE A 232 -19.39 17.09 23.18
C PHE A 232 -20.28 17.56 22.02
N ASP A 233 -21.55 17.90 22.31
CA ASP A 233 -22.52 18.36 21.30
C ASP A 233 -22.14 19.72 20.67
N ASN A 234 -21.38 20.55 21.40
CA ASN A 234 -20.93 21.85 20.91
C ASN A 234 -19.67 21.77 20.02
N LEU A 235 -19.03 20.59 19.92
CA LEU A 235 -17.85 20.39 19.08
C LEU A 235 -18.21 20.27 17.60
N LYS A 236 -17.35 20.82 16.74
CA LYS A 236 -17.50 20.77 15.27
C LYS A 236 -16.98 19.45 14.70
N GLU A 237 -17.54 19.00 13.59
CA GLU A 237 -16.94 17.93 12.81
C GLU A 237 -15.67 18.42 12.09
N LEU A 238 -14.65 17.58 12.01
CA LEU A 238 -13.44 17.86 11.24
C LEU A 238 -13.66 17.47 9.77
N LYS A 239 -13.54 18.44 8.85
CA LYS A 239 -13.83 18.25 7.40
C LYS A 239 -12.70 18.69 6.46
N GLU A 240 -11.57 19.19 6.97
CA GLU A 240 -10.54 19.86 6.15
C GLU A 240 -9.12 19.34 6.39
N GLU A 241 -8.40 19.02 5.31
CA GLU A 241 -7.00 18.52 5.30
C GLU A 241 -5.97 19.53 5.85
N GLY A 242 -6.34 20.80 6.02
CA GLY A 242 -5.45 21.89 6.43
C GLY A 242 -4.80 21.73 7.83
N LYS A 243 -5.33 20.86 8.69
CA LYS A 243 -4.87 20.74 10.09
C LYS A 243 -3.45 20.23 10.25
N TYR A 244 -3.00 19.32 9.38
CA TYR A 244 -1.60 18.91 9.38
C TYR A 244 -0.68 20.10 9.05
N HIS A 245 -1.07 20.93 8.08
CA HIS A 245 -0.30 22.12 7.69
C HIS A 245 -0.27 23.18 8.79
N GLU A 246 -1.37 23.37 9.50
CA GLU A 246 -1.45 24.25 10.70
C GLU A 246 -0.52 23.73 11.80
N PHE A 247 -0.58 22.44 12.14
CA PHE A 247 0.35 21.81 13.09
C PHE A 247 1.81 22.00 12.67
N ALA A 248 2.17 21.70 11.42
CA ALA A 248 3.52 21.89 10.89
C ALA A 248 3.94 23.38 10.85
N LYS A 249 3.00 24.31 10.74
CA LYS A 249 3.27 25.76 10.84
C LYS A 249 3.60 26.16 12.28
N ILE A 250 2.90 25.61 13.28
CA ILE A 250 3.19 25.83 14.70
C ILE A 250 4.61 25.33 15.03
N LEU A 251 4.98 24.12 14.58
CA LEU A 251 6.32 23.58 14.81
C LEU A 251 7.42 24.47 14.21
N ARG A 252 7.20 24.99 13.00
CA ARG A 252 8.14 25.92 12.34
C ARG A 252 8.24 27.26 13.05
N LYS A 253 7.10 27.81 13.50
CA LYS A 253 7.04 29.09 14.25
C LYS A 253 7.90 29.05 15.52
N HIS A 254 7.93 27.89 16.19
CA HIS A 254 8.64 27.70 17.46
C HIS A 254 9.97 26.94 17.32
N ASN A 255 10.50 26.78 16.09
CA ASN A 255 11.78 26.10 15.81
C ASN A 255 11.89 24.68 16.37
N ILE A 256 10.80 23.90 16.38
CA ILE A 256 10.80 22.51 16.83
C ILE A 256 11.29 21.62 15.69
N SER A 257 12.51 21.09 15.82
CA SER A 257 13.17 20.27 14.79
C SER A 257 12.83 18.77 14.89
N GLY A 258 12.52 18.27 16.10
CA GLY A 258 12.22 16.86 16.37
C GLY A 258 10.80 16.46 15.97
N LYS A 259 10.57 16.12 14.70
CA LYS A 259 9.25 15.71 14.19
C LYS A 259 8.68 14.48 14.89
N GLU A 260 9.52 13.50 15.21
CA GLU A 260 9.10 12.27 15.88
C GLU A 260 8.63 12.53 17.30
N ASN A 261 9.39 13.32 18.08
CA ASN A 261 8.97 13.74 19.42
C ASN A 261 7.66 14.53 19.34
N ALA A 262 7.54 15.50 18.42
CA ALA A 262 6.33 16.28 18.26
C ALA A 262 5.10 15.41 17.92
N PHE A 263 5.27 14.35 17.11
CA PHE A 263 4.19 13.40 16.84
C PHE A 263 3.84 12.56 18.07
N ASP A 264 4.81 12.05 18.84
CA ASP A 264 4.53 11.32 20.09
C ASP A 264 3.71 12.17 21.07
N LYS A 265 4.06 13.45 21.24
CA LYS A 265 3.27 14.38 22.08
C LYS A 265 1.88 14.63 21.50
N LEU A 266 1.73 14.68 20.18
CA LEU A 266 0.43 14.79 19.53
C LEU A 266 -0.45 13.56 19.78
N VAL A 267 0.11 12.34 19.75
CA VAL A 267 -0.60 11.10 20.10
C VAL A 267 -1.11 11.14 21.54
N ASN A 268 -0.29 11.61 22.49
CA ASN A 268 -0.71 11.79 23.88
C ASN A 268 -1.88 12.79 24.01
N ILE A 269 -1.84 13.90 23.26
CA ILE A 269 -2.90 14.91 23.23
C ILE A 269 -4.20 14.30 22.66
N PHE A 270 -4.10 13.49 21.60
CA PHE A 270 -5.25 12.78 21.05
C PHE A 270 -5.85 11.77 22.01
N LEU A 271 -5.03 10.99 22.74
CA LEU A 271 -5.52 10.10 23.80
C LEU A 271 -6.31 10.85 24.87
N CYS A 272 -5.80 12.00 25.33
CA CYS A 272 -6.50 12.84 26.31
C CYS A 272 -7.87 13.28 25.80
N LYS A 273 -7.90 13.75 24.55
CA LYS A 273 -9.13 14.24 23.94
C LYS A 273 -10.14 13.12 23.68
N ILE A 274 -9.69 11.96 23.21
CA ILE A 274 -10.53 10.77 23.01
C ILE A 274 -11.15 10.33 24.34
N TYR A 275 -10.35 10.29 25.41
CA TYR A 275 -10.86 9.98 26.75
C TYR A 275 -11.88 11.02 27.22
N ASP A 276 -11.57 12.31 27.09
CA ASP A 276 -12.44 13.41 27.50
C ASP A 276 -13.79 13.39 26.75
N GLU A 277 -13.75 13.18 25.43
CA GLU A 277 -14.95 13.05 24.60
C GLU A 277 -15.76 11.78 24.90
N THR A 278 -15.13 10.72 25.42
CA THR A 278 -15.81 9.46 25.73
C THR A 278 -16.48 9.53 27.11
N PHE A 279 -15.76 9.99 28.12
CA PHE A 279 -16.16 9.88 29.53
C PHE A 279 -16.63 11.20 30.15
N ASN A 280 -16.24 12.36 29.60
CA ASN A 280 -16.59 13.68 30.12
C ASN A 280 -17.51 14.48 29.17
N LYS A 281 -18.38 13.81 28.42
CA LYS A 281 -19.24 14.42 27.36
C LYS A 281 -19.99 15.69 27.75
N ASN A 282 -20.45 15.76 29.00
CA ASN A 282 -21.22 16.89 29.53
C ASN A 282 -20.35 17.97 30.18
N ASN A 283 -19.04 17.71 30.35
CA ASN A 283 -18.09 18.62 30.97
C ASN A 283 -16.66 18.36 30.50
N LEU A 284 -16.40 18.69 29.23
CA LEU A 284 -15.09 18.50 28.62
C LEU A 284 -14.03 19.30 29.36
N LYS A 285 -12.92 18.64 29.69
CA LYS A 285 -11.76 19.22 30.38
C LYS A 285 -10.65 19.60 29.41
N PHE A 286 -10.69 19.06 28.19
CA PHE A 286 -9.68 19.28 27.17
C PHE A 286 -9.79 20.68 26.57
N GLY A 287 -8.80 21.53 26.84
CA GLY A 287 -8.73 22.89 26.28
C GLY A 287 -7.95 23.86 27.15
N TYR A 288 -7.66 25.02 26.56
CA TYR A 288 -7.20 26.21 27.28
C TYR A 288 -8.37 27.20 27.39
N PHE A 289 -8.72 27.61 28.61
CA PHE A 289 -9.93 28.43 28.85
C PHE A 289 -9.66 29.95 28.94
N GLY A 290 -8.42 30.36 28.63
CA GLY A 290 -8.01 31.77 28.56
C GLY A 290 -7.42 32.31 29.86
N VAL A 291 -6.71 33.44 29.78
CA VAL A 291 -5.85 33.96 30.86
C VAL A 291 -6.63 34.32 32.14
N MET A 292 -7.90 34.62 32.01
CA MET A 292 -8.78 34.93 33.15
C MET A 292 -9.34 33.70 33.88
N ALA A 293 -9.37 32.54 33.23
CA ALA A 293 -9.93 31.30 33.79
C ALA A 293 -8.87 30.22 34.01
N ASP A 294 -7.66 30.41 33.47
CA ASP A 294 -6.68 29.36 33.32
C ASP A 294 -5.24 29.89 33.37
N THR A 295 -4.33 29.08 33.89
CA THR A 295 -2.88 29.30 33.83
C THR A 295 -2.26 28.23 32.95
N TYR A 296 -1.00 28.42 32.55
CA TYR A 296 -0.31 27.37 31.78
C TYR A 296 -0.09 26.10 32.63
N ALA A 297 0.16 26.26 33.93
CA ALA A 297 0.23 25.14 34.86
C ALA A 297 -1.10 24.39 34.96
N ASN A 298 -2.23 25.09 35.15
CA ASN A 298 -3.55 24.45 35.32
C ASN A 298 -3.99 23.69 34.05
N MET A 299 -3.70 24.24 32.86
CA MET A 299 -3.93 23.51 31.61
C MET A 299 -3.10 22.23 31.53
N GLN A 300 -1.82 22.30 31.85
CA GLN A 300 -0.94 21.13 31.80
C GLN A 300 -1.34 20.06 32.83
N ASP A 301 -1.73 20.46 34.04
CA ASP A 301 -2.23 19.55 35.08
C ASP A 301 -3.51 18.82 34.64
N ARG A 302 -4.46 19.53 34.02
CA ARG A 302 -5.68 18.90 33.47
C ARG A 302 -5.36 17.91 32.36
N LEU A 303 -4.46 18.26 31.45
CA LEU A 303 -4.05 17.35 30.37
C LEU A 303 -3.31 16.12 30.94
N MET A 304 -2.49 16.29 31.98
CA MET A 304 -1.82 15.18 32.67
C MET A 304 -2.79 14.25 33.38
N TRP A 305 -3.83 14.80 34.01
CA TRP A 305 -4.91 14.01 34.57
C TRP A 305 -5.64 13.22 33.48
N LEU A 306 -6.03 13.87 32.37
CA LEU A 306 -6.67 13.19 31.23
C LEU A 306 -5.79 12.10 30.65
N TYR A 307 -4.48 12.35 30.51
CA TYR A 307 -3.53 11.37 29.99
C TYR A 307 -3.40 10.17 30.93
N LYS A 308 -3.26 10.40 32.23
CA LYS A 308 -3.20 9.35 33.26
C LYS A 308 -4.43 8.44 33.19
N GLU A 309 -5.63 9.03 33.13
CA GLU A 309 -6.86 8.25 33.06
C GLU A 309 -7.02 7.55 31.71
N ALA A 310 -6.64 8.18 30.59
CA ALA A 310 -6.64 7.57 29.26
C ALA A 310 -5.71 6.34 29.18
N MET A 311 -4.49 6.46 29.70
CA MET A 311 -3.51 5.36 29.72
C MET A 311 -3.99 4.19 30.58
N LYS A 312 -4.59 4.49 31.74
CA LYS A 312 -5.19 3.47 32.61
C LYS A 312 -6.37 2.77 31.93
N GLU A 313 -7.28 3.53 31.34
CA GLU A 313 -8.52 2.99 30.79
C GLU A 313 -8.33 2.21 29.48
N PHE A 314 -7.45 2.71 28.60
CA PHE A 314 -7.28 2.18 27.26
C PHE A 314 -6.13 1.19 27.11
N LEU A 315 -5.06 1.31 27.91
CA LEU A 315 -3.86 0.46 27.83
C LEU A 315 -3.57 -0.30 29.13
N GLY A 316 -4.31 -0.04 30.21
CA GLY A 316 -4.08 -0.66 31.51
C GLY A 316 -2.76 -0.22 32.16
N GLU A 317 -2.25 0.96 31.80
CA GLU A 317 -0.94 1.46 32.24
C GLU A 317 -1.10 2.55 33.31
N LYS A 318 -0.26 2.49 34.35
CA LYS A 318 -0.26 3.48 35.43
C LYS A 318 0.78 4.56 35.16
N ILE A 319 0.30 5.79 34.94
CA ILE A 319 1.17 6.97 34.84
C ILE A 319 1.39 7.58 36.22
N THR A 320 2.64 7.83 36.56
CA THR A 320 3.02 8.54 37.78
C THR A 320 2.77 10.03 37.59
N PHE A 321 1.69 10.53 38.19
CA PHE A 321 1.34 11.94 38.23
C PHE A 321 0.68 12.27 39.57
N VAL A 322 1.19 13.31 40.22
CA VAL A 322 0.72 13.85 41.48
C VAL A 322 0.00 15.16 41.16
N SER A 323 -1.32 15.20 41.34
CA SER A 323 -2.09 16.43 41.10
C SER A 323 -2.08 17.35 42.32
N ASN A 324 -2.38 18.64 42.10
CA ASN A 324 -2.58 19.57 43.22
C ASN A 324 -3.73 19.14 44.14
N GLU A 325 -4.77 18.52 43.60
CA GLU A 325 -5.89 17.98 44.38
C GLU A 325 -5.47 16.81 45.27
N ASP A 326 -4.61 15.91 44.78
CA ASP A 326 -4.07 14.79 45.57
C ASP A 326 -3.28 15.32 46.78
N ILE A 327 -2.42 16.31 46.53
CA ILE A 327 -1.66 17.00 47.58
C ILE A 327 -2.62 17.63 48.59
N GLU A 328 -3.59 18.43 48.14
CA GLU A 328 -4.54 19.10 49.04
C GLU A 328 -5.38 18.12 49.87
N LYS A 329 -5.84 17.03 49.26
CA LYS A 329 -6.64 15.99 49.93
C LYS A 329 -5.83 15.35 51.06
N ASP A 330 -4.60 14.94 50.77
CA ASP A 330 -3.74 14.30 51.76
C ASP A 330 -3.28 15.28 52.85
N PHE A 331 -3.04 16.55 52.50
CA PHE A 331 -2.79 17.62 53.47
C PHE A 331 -3.96 17.81 54.45
N LYS A 332 -5.20 17.70 53.96
CA LYS A 332 -6.42 17.84 54.79
C LYS A 332 -6.70 16.58 55.63
N GLN A 333 -6.28 15.40 55.18
CA GLN A 333 -6.67 14.11 55.78
C GLN A 333 -5.61 13.47 56.69
N LEU A 334 -4.32 13.81 56.56
CA LEU A 334 -3.23 13.09 57.22
C LEU A 334 -2.63 13.83 58.43
N LYS A 335 -2.16 13.06 59.42
CA LYS A 335 -1.38 13.56 60.57
C LYS A 335 0.05 13.91 60.13
N ILE A 336 0.69 14.89 60.79
CA ILE A 336 2.01 15.47 60.43
C ILE A 336 3.11 14.43 60.12
N LYS A 337 3.19 13.33 60.90
CA LYS A 337 4.24 12.31 60.73
C LYS A 337 4.03 11.49 59.45
N THR A 338 2.79 11.16 59.12
CA THR A 338 2.38 10.42 57.91
C THR A 338 2.44 11.32 56.67
N LEU A 339 2.13 12.61 56.82
CA LEU A 339 2.23 13.61 55.75
C LEU A 339 3.67 13.76 55.26
N LYS A 340 4.68 13.72 56.16
CA LYS A 340 6.09 13.77 55.78
C LYS A 340 6.50 12.60 54.87
N GLU A 341 6.05 11.39 55.18
CA GLU A 341 6.34 10.18 54.40
C GLU A 341 5.65 10.25 53.02
N VAL A 342 4.38 10.67 52.98
CA VAL A 342 3.64 10.86 51.72
C VAL A 342 4.28 11.94 50.85
N MET A 343 4.66 13.09 51.41
CA MET A 343 5.35 14.14 50.66
C MET A 343 6.74 13.70 50.16
N GLN A 344 7.48 12.91 50.95
CA GLN A 344 8.75 12.33 50.49
C GLN A 344 8.54 11.38 49.31
N ASN A 345 7.45 10.61 49.32
CA ASN A 345 7.07 9.76 48.20
C ASN A 345 6.69 10.59 46.97
N TYR A 346 5.89 11.65 47.10
CA TYR A 346 5.59 12.55 45.98
C TYR A 346 6.84 13.19 45.38
N ILE A 347 7.78 13.64 46.21
CA ILE A 347 9.05 14.19 45.74
C ILE A 347 9.86 13.11 44.99
N LYS A 348 9.89 11.87 45.50
CA LYS A 348 10.58 10.75 44.86
C LYS A 348 9.95 10.42 43.51
N GLU A 349 8.62 10.36 43.44
CA GLU A 349 7.85 10.13 42.23
C GLU A 349 8.12 11.21 41.18
N LEU A 350 7.98 12.48 41.54
CA LEU A 350 8.25 13.60 40.65
C LEU A 350 9.72 13.63 40.17
N LYS A 351 10.67 13.27 41.04
CA LYS A 351 12.11 13.32 40.71
C LYS A 351 12.57 12.18 39.79
N PHE A 352 12.05 10.97 39.97
CA PHE A 352 12.60 9.77 39.33
C PHE A 352 11.63 9.06 38.38
N TYR A 353 10.31 9.24 38.55
CA TYR A 353 9.28 8.47 37.85
C TYR A 353 8.33 9.34 37.03
N SER A 354 8.46 10.67 37.09
CA SER A 354 7.69 11.60 36.27
C SER A 354 8.52 12.10 35.08
N ASN A 355 7.89 12.12 33.91
CA ASN A 355 8.42 12.73 32.70
C ASN A 355 7.40 13.76 32.20
N ASN A 356 7.84 14.75 31.42
CA ASN A 356 6.91 15.70 30.82
C ASN A 356 6.35 15.12 29.50
N ASP A 357 5.23 14.42 29.58
CA ASP A 357 4.56 13.77 28.43
C ASP A 357 3.98 14.77 27.41
N PHE A 358 4.09 16.08 27.67
CA PHE A 358 3.73 17.17 26.74
C PHE A 358 4.89 18.15 26.48
N ALA A 359 6.14 17.73 26.70
CA ALA A 359 7.33 18.49 26.34
C ALA A 359 7.65 18.38 24.83
N PHE A 360 7.26 19.40 24.07
CA PHE A 360 7.75 19.63 22.71
C PHE A 360 9.17 20.21 22.68
N LEU A 361 9.55 20.90 23.77
CA LEU A 361 10.88 21.44 24.02
C LEU A 361 11.44 20.83 25.31
N GLU A 362 12.76 20.69 25.43
CA GLU A 362 13.39 20.26 26.69
C GLU A 362 13.19 21.31 27.79
N VAL A 363 12.37 20.99 28.79
CA VAL A 363 12.05 21.89 29.90
C VAL A 363 12.95 21.58 31.10
N HIS A 364 13.87 22.49 31.41
CA HIS A 364 14.72 22.39 32.61
C HIS A 364 14.73 23.68 33.45
N ASN A 365 13.94 24.69 33.07
CA ASN A 365 13.77 25.94 33.82
C ASN A 365 12.39 26.58 33.51
N LYS A 366 12.03 27.64 34.25
CA LYS A 366 10.75 28.37 34.12
C LYS A 366 10.57 28.99 32.73
N GLU A 367 11.63 29.52 32.12
CA GLU A 367 11.52 30.16 30.79
C GLU A 367 11.15 29.14 29.70
N LEU A 368 11.81 27.98 29.70
CA LEU A 368 11.54 26.90 28.76
C LEU A 368 10.19 26.26 29.02
N PHE A 369 9.74 26.19 30.29
CA PHE A 369 8.38 25.80 30.62
C PHE A 369 7.35 26.71 29.93
N LEU A 370 7.51 28.03 30.06
CA LEU A 370 6.59 28.99 29.42
C LEU A 370 6.62 28.89 27.88
N LYS A 371 7.80 28.70 27.28
CA LYS A 371 7.92 28.47 25.82
C LYS A 371 7.23 27.18 25.40
N ASN A 372 7.42 26.08 26.14
CA ASN A 372 6.75 24.81 25.86
C ASN A 372 5.23 24.92 26.03
N ALA A 373 4.76 25.60 27.08
CA ALA A 373 3.35 25.79 27.35
C ALA A 373 2.64 26.60 26.25
N LEU A 374 3.32 27.60 25.66
CA LEU A 374 2.81 28.32 24.48
C LEU A 374 2.61 27.40 23.27
N VAL A 375 3.57 26.53 22.99
CA VAL A 375 3.47 25.52 21.93
C VAL A 375 2.31 24.58 22.20
N LEU A 376 2.24 24.03 23.42
CA LEU A 376 1.20 23.10 23.85
C LEU A 376 -0.19 23.74 23.72
N LYS A 377 -0.35 25.00 24.17
CA LYS A 377 -1.59 25.77 24.02
C LYS A 377 -2.02 25.86 22.56
N GLU A 378 -1.14 26.30 21.65
CA GLU A 378 -1.49 26.45 20.23
C GLU A 378 -1.92 25.11 19.59
N ILE A 379 -1.30 24.00 19.99
CA ILE A 379 -1.66 22.65 19.51
C ILE A 379 -2.97 22.16 20.13
N VAL A 380 -3.23 22.42 21.41
CA VAL A 380 -4.49 22.06 22.07
C VAL A 380 -5.65 22.84 21.45
N GLU A 381 -5.49 24.16 21.25
CA GLU A 381 -6.50 25.02 20.60
C GLU A 381 -6.80 24.60 19.16
N LEU A 382 -5.81 24.02 18.45
CA LEU A 382 -5.97 23.51 17.09
C LEU A 382 -7.08 22.43 17.00
N PHE A 383 -7.20 21.60 18.04
CA PHE A 383 -8.12 20.45 18.07
C PHE A 383 -9.27 20.58 19.07
N ALA A 384 -9.20 21.51 20.04
CA ALA A 384 -10.18 21.62 21.14
C ALA A 384 -11.64 21.67 20.63
N ASN A 385 -11.90 22.46 19.60
CA ASN A 385 -13.24 22.70 19.05
C ASN A 385 -13.75 21.62 18.08
N TYR A 386 -13.00 20.54 17.84
CA TYR A 386 -13.36 19.50 16.88
C TYR A 386 -13.60 18.15 17.55
N LYS A 387 -14.50 17.33 17.01
CA LYS A 387 -14.71 15.94 17.46
C LYS A 387 -13.61 15.04 16.90
N LEU A 388 -12.96 14.25 17.77
CA LEU A 388 -12.07 13.15 17.35
C LEU A 388 -12.75 11.79 17.41
N THR A 389 -13.81 11.66 18.21
CA THR A 389 -14.63 10.45 18.34
C THR A 389 -16.03 10.70 17.77
N GLN A 390 -16.55 9.72 17.02
CA GLN A 390 -17.91 9.75 16.46
C GLN A 390 -18.47 8.32 16.41
N ASN A 391 -19.81 8.19 16.43
CA ASN A 391 -20.46 6.87 16.39
C ASN A 391 -20.36 6.20 15.00
N SER A 392 -20.21 7.00 13.93
CA SER A 392 -20.00 6.54 12.55
C SER A 392 -18.54 6.72 12.15
N THR A 393 -17.97 5.81 11.34
CA THR A 393 -16.55 5.97 10.96
C THR A 393 -16.38 7.17 10.05
N ASN A 394 -15.50 8.06 10.47
CA ASN A 394 -15.12 9.21 9.70
C ASN A 394 -13.80 8.87 8.98
N GLN A 395 -13.93 8.42 7.72
CA GLN A 395 -12.78 8.05 6.89
C GLN A 395 -11.78 9.21 6.75
N PHE A 396 -12.24 10.45 6.83
CA PHE A 396 -11.38 11.63 6.81
C PHE A 396 -10.49 11.71 8.07
N LEU A 397 -11.02 11.42 9.27
CA LEU A 397 -10.21 11.38 10.50
C LEU A 397 -9.16 10.27 10.44
N GLY A 398 -9.54 9.10 9.94
CA GLY A 398 -8.60 8.00 9.68
C GLY A 398 -7.47 8.41 8.73
N ASN A 399 -7.81 8.96 7.57
CA ASN A 399 -6.83 9.42 6.57
C ASN A 399 -5.91 10.53 7.12
N LEU A 400 -6.45 11.45 7.92
CA LEU A 400 -5.66 12.50 8.57
C LEU A 400 -4.64 11.90 9.53
N PHE A 401 -5.03 10.88 10.32
CA PHE A 401 -4.12 10.19 11.23
C PHE A 401 -3.02 9.44 10.47
N GLU A 402 -3.37 8.74 9.39
CA GLU A 402 -2.39 8.09 8.51
C GLU A 402 -1.37 9.08 7.96
N LEU A 403 -1.80 10.29 7.58
CA LEU A 403 -0.89 11.35 7.14
C LEU A 403 0.08 11.78 8.26
N PHE A 404 -0.41 11.90 9.50
CA PHE A 404 0.44 12.18 10.65
C PHE A 404 1.43 11.04 10.91
N LEU A 405 0.99 9.79 10.81
CA LEU A 405 1.80 8.59 11.02
C LEU A 405 2.94 8.51 10.00
N GLN A 406 2.62 8.62 8.70
CA GLN A 406 3.59 8.55 7.60
C GLN A 406 4.67 9.64 7.68
N LYS A 407 4.32 10.84 8.15
CA LYS A 407 5.27 11.97 8.24
C LYS A 407 5.93 12.12 9.61
N GLY A 408 5.38 11.48 10.64
CA GLY A 408 5.76 11.62 12.05
C GLY A 408 6.57 10.43 12.58
N MET A 409 6.61 9.30 11.87
CA MET A 409 7.42 8.13 12.23
C MET A 409 8.38 7.77 11.10
N LYS A 410 9.67 7.66 11.40
CA LYS A 410 10.61 6.94 10.53
C LYS A 410 10.48 5.45 10.81
N GLN A 411 10.48 4.66 9.75
CA GLN A 411 10.51 3.20 9.82
C GLN A 411 11.97 2.75 9.88
N ASP A 412 12.38 2.21 11.03
CA ASP A 412 13.68 1.56 11.21
C ASP A 412 13.65 0.13 10.63
N GLU A 413 14.82 -0.49 10.43
CA GLU A 413 14.96 -1.84 9.89
C GLU A 413 14.08 -2.85 10.67
N GLY A 414 13.09 -3.43 9.99
CA GLY A 414 12.19 -4.46 10.53
C GLY A 414 10.81 -3.95 11.00
N GLN A 415 10.55 -2.64 10.94
CA GLN A 415 9.27 -2.03 11.34
C GLN A 415 8.57 -1.35 10.15
N PHE A 416 7.87 -2.15 9.33
CA PHE A 416 7.16 -1.64 8.16
C PHE A 416 5.66 -1.78 8.34
N PHE A 417 4.94 -0.65 8.27
CA PHE A 417 3.49 -0.67 8.30
C PHE A 417 2.94 -1.40 7.09
N THR A 418 1.94 -2.24 7.31
CA THR A 418 1.25 -2.95 6.24
C THR A 418 0.36 -1.97 5.48
N PRO A 419 0.50 -1.85 4.15
CA PRO A 419 -0.40 -1.04 3.34
C PRO A 419 -1.87 -1.42 3.54
N ILE A 420 -2.75 -0.43 3.67
CA ILE A 420 -4.20 -0.64 3.84
C ILE A 420 -4.76 -1.53 2.72
N GLN A 421 -4.24 -1.41 1.50
CA GLN A 421 -4.64 -2.20 0.34
C GLN A 421 -4.34 -3.69 0.54
N ILE A 422 -3.21 -4.02 1.19
CA ILE A 422 -2.88 -5.42 1.54
C ILE A 422 -3.77 -5.90 2.69
N CYS A 423 -4.09 -5.03 3.66
CA CYS A 423 -5.07 -5.35 4.70
C CYS A 423 -6.46 -5.66 4.10
N GLU A 424 -6.94 -4.83 3.18
CA GLU A 424 -8.21 -5.02 2.46
C GLU A 424 -8.20 -6.31 1.63
N PHE A 425 -7.12 -6.56 0.88
CA PHE A 425 -6.97 -7.81 0.12
C PHE A 425 -7.11 -9.05 1.00
N ILE A 426 -6.43 -9.06 2.16
CA ILE A 426 -6.54 -10.17 3.12
C ILE A 426 -7.97 -10.25 3.67
N MET A 427 -8.57 -9.13 4.09
CA MET A 427 -9.93 -9.14 4.65
C MET A 427 -10.95 -9.69 3.67
N TYR A 428 -10.90 -9.24 2.41
CA TYR A 428 -11.83 -9.67 1.37
C TYR A 428 -11.55 -11.08 0.86
N SER A 429 -10.42 -11.69 1.24
CA SER A 429 -10.09 -13.08 0.94
C SER A 429 -10.65 -14.05 1.99
N LEU A 430 -11.06 -13.56 3.16
CA LEU A 430 -11.55 -14.38 4.27
C LEU A 430 -13.07 -14.61 4.15
N PRO A 431 -13.57 -15.81 4.51
CA PRO A 431 -15.01 -16.14 4.48
C PRO A 431 -15.75 -15.58 5.70
N LEU A 432 -15.71 -14.26 5.88
CA LEU A 432 -16.22 -13.59 7.09
C LEU A 432 -17.73 -13.82 7.27
N GLN A 433 -18.50 -13.79 6.18
CA GLN A 433 -19.94 -14.02 6.24
C GLN A 433 -20.26 -15.42 6.79
N GLU A 434 -19.58 -16.46 6.32
CA GLU A 434 -19.77 -17.83 6.79
C GLU A 434 -19.28 -18.00 8.24
N MET A 435 -18.19 -17.34 8.61
CA MET A 435 -17.67 -17.37 9.98
C MET A 435 -18.66 -16.72 10.96
N LEU A 436 -19.22 -15.56 10.62
CA LEU A 436 -20.23 -14.87 11.42
C LEU A 436 -21.52 -15.68 11.52
N ASN A 437 -22.01 -16.25 10.41
CA ASN A 437 -23.26 -17.03 10.39
C ASN A 437 -23.18 -18.34 11.18
N LYS A 438 -22.01 -18.98 11.26
CA LYS A 438 -21.81 -20.23 12.00
C LYS A 438 -21.68 -20.02 13.51
N SER A 439 -21.30 -18.82 13.94
CA SER A 439 -21.08 -18.53 15.34
C SER A 439 -22.31 -17.89 15.98
N SER A 440 -22.78 -18.45 17.09
CA SER A 440 -23.78 -17.80 17.95
C SER A 440 -23.19 -16.69 18.83
N LYS A 441 -21.87 -16.50 18.78
CA LYS A 441 -21.10 -15.53 19.58
C LYS A 441 -20.26 -14.63 18.68
N ALA A 442 -19.87 -13.46 19.18
CA ALA A 442 -18.91 -12.60 18.50
C ALA A 442 -17.59 -13.34 18.26
N LEU A 443 -17.04 -13.21 17.04
CA LEU A 443 -15.76 -13.81 16.67
C LEU A 443 -14.63 -13.19 17.49
N ARG A 444 -13.77 -14.03 18.07
CA ARG A 444 -12.54 -13.55 18.72
C ARG A 444 -11.43 -13.43 17.67
N VAL A 445 -10.97 -12.20 17.44
CA VAL A 445 -9.98 -11.88 16.40
C VAL A 445 -8.75 -11.27 17.02
N ILE A 446 -7.56 -11.67 16.54
CA ILE A 446 -6.29 -11.18 17.06
C ILE A 446 -5.31 -10.79 15.94
N ASP A 447 -4.60 -9.69 16.18
CA ASP A 447 -3.32 -9.37 15.56
C ASP A 447 -2.25 -9.29 16.66
N TYR A 448 -1.38 -10.31 16.72
CA TYR A 448 -0.36 -10.40 17.76
C TYR A 448 0.89 -9.53 17.50
N ALA A 449 0.88 -8.72 16.45
CA ALA A 449 1.97 -7.83 16.05
C ALA A 449 1.38 -6.62 15.31
N CYS A 450 0.46 -5.92 16.00
CA CYS A 450 -0.50 -5.05 15.34
C CYS A 450 0.05 -3.71 14.84
N GLY A 451 1.23 -3.27 15.30
CA GLY A 451 1.84 -2.02 14.88
C GLY A 451 0.90 -0.83 15.11
N ALA A 452 0.56 -0.13 14.03
CA ALA A 452 -0.38 1.00 14.05
C ALA A 452 -1.88 0.59 14.02
N GLY A 453 -2.19 -0.72 14.01
CA GLY A 453 -3.55 -1.24 14.07
C GLY A 453 -4.27 -1.36 12.72
N HIS A 454 -3.55 -1.34 11.58
CA HIS A 454 -4.17 -1.35 10.24
C HIS A 454 -5.07 -2.56 9.99
N PHE A 455 -4.64 -3.77 10.37
CA PHE A 455 -5.48 -4.96 10.22
C PHE A 455 -6.73 -4.91 11.10
N LEU A 456 -6.58 -4.51 12.35
CA LEU A 456 -7.68 -4.42 13.32
C LEU A 456 -8.75 -3.45 12.81
N ASN A 457 -8.32 -2.28 12.35
CA ASN A 457 -9.23 -1.24 11.85
C ASN A 457 -9.91 -1.65 10.55
N THR A 458 -9.17 -2.33 9.65
CA THR A 458 -9.71 -2.84 8.38
C THR A 458 -10.75 -3.93 8.63
N TYR A 459 -10.47 -4.87 9.54
CA TYR A 459 -11.43 -5.91 9.95
C TYR A 459 -12.70 -5.29 10.57
N ALA A 460 -12.54 -4.40 11.54
CA ALA A 460 -13.65 -3.74 12.20
C ALA A 460 -14.49 -2.88 11.23
N ASN A 461 -13.87 -2.25 10.24
CA ASN A 461 -14.59 -1.52 9.20
C ASN A 461 -15.36 -2.48 8.27
N GLU A 462 -14.78 -3.62 7.93
CA GLU A 462 -15.41 -4.61 7.06
C GLU A 462 -16.62 -5.29 7.72
N LEU A 463 -16.62 -5.45 9.05
CA LEU A 463 -17.78 -5.96 9.80
C LEU A 463 -19.08 -5.17 9.56
N LYS A 464 -18.99 -3.87 9.25
CA LYS A 464 -20.14 -3.00 8.97
C LYS A 464 -20.96 -3.46 7.77
N ARG A 465 -20.39 -4.29 6.87
CA ARG A 465 -21.13 -4.86 5.75
C ARG A 465 -22.07 -5.98 6.17
N TYR A 466 -21.81 -6.61 7.32
CA TYR A 466 -22.49 -7.82 7.76
C TYR A 466 -23.37 -7.60 9.00
N LEU A 467 -23.08 -6.57 9.81
CA LEU A 467 -23.69 -6.37 11.13
C LEU A 467 -24.32 -4.98 11.28
N THR A 468 -25.31 -4.88 12.17
CA THR A 468 -25.94 -3.62 12.57
C THR A 468 -25.07 -2.82 13.56
N GLU A 469 -25.34 -1.52 13.75
CA GLU A 469 -24.54 -0.67 14.67
C GLU A 469 -24.49 -1.18 16.11
N ASP A 470 -25.58 -1.79 16.61
CA ASP A 470 -25.64 -2.32 17.97
C ASP A 470 -24.79 -3.59 18.14
N GLU A 471 -24.74 -4.44 17.11
CA GLU A 471 -23.93 -5.67 17.10
C GLU A 471 -22.44 -5.37 16.98
N LEU A 472 -22.06 -4.34 16.22
CA LEU A 472 -20.65 -3.97 15.99
C LEU A 472 -19.89 -3.73 17.29
N LYS A 473 -20.49 -3.06 18.27
CA LYS A 473 -19.82 -2.77 19.56
C LYS A 473 -19.44 -4.04 20.30
N GLU A 474 -20.28 -5.07 20.25
CA GLU A 474 -19.99 -6.35 20.91
C GLU A 474 -18.87 -7.10 20.17
N HIS A 475 -18.87 -7.05 18.84
CA HIS A 475 -17.77 -7.60 18.06
C HIS A 475 -16.44 -6.86 18.28
N TYR A 476 -16.45 -5.53 18.37
CA TYR A 476 -15.22 -4.74 18.59
C TYR A 476 -14.53 -5.07 19.91
N LYS A 477 -15.29 -5.36 20.98
CA LYS A 477 -14.72 -5.84 22.26
C LYS A 477 -14.01 -7.18 22.16
N ASN A 478 -14.24 -7.94 21.08
CA ASN A 478 -13.62 -9.24 20.83
C ASN A 478 -12.47 -9.15 19.80
N ILE A 479 -12.04 -7.94 19.46
CA ILE A 479 -10.85 -7.67 18.64
C ILE A 479 -9.68 -7.32 19.56
N TYR A 480 -8.53 -7.96 19.32
CA TYR A 480 -7.33 -7.85 20.14
C TYR A 480 -6.09 -7.53 19.30
N GLY A 481 -5.33 -6.53 19.73
CA GLY A 481 -4.01 -6.19 19.19
C GLY A 481 -2.94 -6.33 20.25
N ILE A 482 -1.80 -6.94 19.93
CA ILE A 482 -0.60 -6.93 20.79
C ILE A 482 0.49 -6.13 20.09
N GLU A 483 1.15 -5.24 20.83
CA GLU A 483 2.26 -4.43 20.33
C GLU A 483 3.35 -4.30 21.41
N LYS A 484 4.59 -4.61 21.04
CA LYS A 484 5.75 -4.63 21.96
C LYS A 484 6.36 -3.24 22.14
N GLU A 485 6.16 -2.31 21.21
CA GLU A 485 6.67 -0.94 21.31
C GLU A 485 5.60 0.00 21.90
N TYR A 486 5.99 0.74 22.93
CA TYR A 486 5.07 1.53 23.73
C TYR A 486 4.37 2.63 22.94
N ARG A 487 5.09 3.37 22.10
CA ARG A 487 4.52 4.44 21.28
C ARG A 487 3.54 3.90 20.23
N LEU A 488 3.85 2.79 19.57
CA LEU A 488 2.99 2.15 18.57
C LEU A 488 1.70 1.61 19.19
N SER A 489 1.74 1.10 20.43
CA SER A 489 0.52 0.68 21.14
C SER A 489 -0.46 1.87 21.34
N LYS A 490 0.06 3.06 21.68
CA LYS A 490 -0.73 4.30 21.77
C LYS A 490 -1.27 4.73 20.41
N VAL A 491 -0.44 4.67 19.36
CA VAL A 491 -0.82 4.97 17.97
C VAL A 491 -1.98 4.08 17.52
N SER A 492 -1.88 2.77 17.75
CA SER A 492 -2.92 1.79 17.41
C SER A 492 -4.25 2.14 18.10
N LYS A 493 -4.21 2.44 19.40
CA LYS A 493 -5.41 2.82 20.15
C LYS A 493 -6.05 4.13 19.65
N VAL A 494 -5.25 5.16 19.39
CA VAL A 494 -5.74 6.43 18.82
C VAL A 494 -6.34 6.19 17.44
N SER A 495 -5.68 5.37 16.62
CA SER A 495 -6.14 5.01 15.28
C SER A 495 -7.53 4.37 15.34
N SER A 496 -7.70 3.29 16.11
CA SER A 496 -9.01 2.63 16.29
C SER A 496 -10.09 3.60 16.77
N ALA A 497 -9.75 4.51 17.68
CA ALA A 497 -10.71 5.48 18.18
C ALA A 497 -11.17 6.50 17.12
N MET A 498 -10.25 6.97 16.26
CA MET A 498 -10.57 7.87 15.15
C MET A 498 -11.44 7.19 14.08
N TYR A 499 -11.36 5.87 13.94
CA TYR A 499 -12.27 5.08 13.11
C TYR A 499 -13.63 4.78 13.78
N GLY A 500 -13.86 5.25 15.01
CA GLY A 500 -15.09 4.99 15.78
C GLY A 500 -15.17 3.57 16.35
N GLN A 501 -14.01 2.98 16.65
CA GLN A 501 -13.85 1.58 17.11
C GLN A 501 -13.16 1.56 18.48
N ASN A 502 -13.61 2.41 19.40
CA ASN A 502 -12.99 2.63 20.72
C ASN A 502 -12.88 1.35 21.57
N GLU A 503 -13.72 0.35 21.30
CA GLU A 503 -13.83 -0.89 22.07
C GLU A 503 -12.74 -1.92 21.75
N ILE A 504 -11.96 -1.74 20.67
CA ILE A 504 -10.84 -2.64 20.34
C ILE A 504 -9.82 -2.66 21.47
N ASN A 505 -9.39 -3.86 21.87
CA ASN A 505 -8.41 -4.07 22.93
C ASN A 505 -6.99 -4.02 22.37
N ILE A 506 -6.19 -3.04 22.79
CA ILE A 506 -4.77 -2.96 22.44
C ILE A 506 -3.96 -3.24 23.70
N LEU A 507 -3.04 -4.20 23.61
CA LEU A 507 -2.18 -4.63 24.70
C LEU A 507 -0.74 -4.24 24.38
N TYR A 508 -0.15 -3.43 25.25
CA TYR A 508 1.29 -3.23 25.30
C TYR A 508 1.95 -4.41 26.00
N ALA A 509 2.53 -5.34 25.23
CA ALA A 509 3.16 -6.57 25.72
C ALA A 509 4.04 -7.22 24.63
N ASP A 510 4.97 -8.08 25.03
CA ASP A 510 5.63 -8.98 24.08
C ASP A 510 4.74 -10.19 23.76
N ALA A 511 4.28 -10.31 22.51
CA ALA A 511 3.41 -11.40 22.06
C ALA A 511 4.03 -12.80 22.20
N LEU A 512 5.37 -12.89 22.26
CA LEU A 512 6.08 -14.14 22.49
C LEU A 512 6.25 -14.48 23.98
N ALA A 513 6.04 -13.50 24.90
CA ALA A 513 6.18 -13.69 26.34
C ALA A 513 4.87 -14.20 26.97
N SER A 514 4.84 -15.49 27.31
CA SER A 514 3.63 -16.14 27.85
C SER A 514 3.18 -15.62 29.22
N PHE A 515 4.08 -15.01 30.01
CA PHE A 515 3.78 -14.52 31.36
C PHE A 515 3.30 -13.06 31.39
N GLU A 516 3.66 -12.23 30.41
CA GLU A 516 3.17 -10.84 30.30
C GLU A 516 1.70 -10.80 29.85
N LEU A 517 1.23 -11.88 29.23
CA LEU A 517 -0.14 -12.09 28.78
C LEU A 517 -1.04 -12.72 29.86
N ALA A 518 -0.45 -13.19 30.97
CA ALA A 518 -1.13 -13.79 32.11
C ALA A 518 -0.97 -12.86 33.33
N ASN A 519 -1.97 -12.04 33.65
CA ASN A 519 -1.97 -11.10 34.79
C ASN A 519 -1.35 -11.72 36.04
N THR A 520 -0.19 -11.22 36.48
CA THR A 520 0.46 -11.70 37.70
C THR A 520 0.41 -10.75 38.88
N ASN A 521 -0.05 -9.50 38.67
CA ASN A 521 -0.26 -8.53 39.74
C ASN A 521 -1.60 -7.82 39.56
N ASN A 522 -2.67 -8.35 40.15
CA ASN A 522 -3.86 -7.55 40.42
C ASN A 522 -3.64 -6.86 41.77
N LEU A 523 -3.24 -5.59 41.77
CA LEU A 523 -3.40 -4.76 42.95
C LEU A 523 -4.89 -4.34 43.03
N GLU A 524 -5.47 -4.32 44.23
CA GLU A 524 -6.90 -4.02 44.43
C GLU A 524 -7.31 -2.68 43.78
N GLY A 525 -8.32 -2.71 42.91
CA GLY A 525 -8.88 -1.53 42.25
C GLY A 525 -8.43 -1.28 40.80
N GLU A 526 -7.63 -2.18 40.21
CA GLU A 526 -7.15 -2.07 38.82
C GLU A 526 -8.07 -2.76 37.81
N LYS A 527 -8.25 -2.15 36.62
CA LYS A 527 -8.94 -2.79 35.49
C LYS A 527 -7.99 -3.84 34.91
N ALA A 528 -8.33 -5.12 35.09
CA ALA A 528 -7.49 -6.23 34.65
C ALA A 528 -7.19 -6.13 33.14
N LYS A 529 -5.91 -6.24 32.75
CA LYS A 529 -5.54 -6.36 31.34
C LYS A 529 -6.23 -7.59 30.73
N PRO A 530 -6.72 -7.52 29.47
CA PRO A 530 -7.35 -8.66 28.82
C PRO A 530 -6.37 -9.84 28.74
N GLN A 531 -6.83 -11.05 29.07
CA GLN A 531 -5.99 -12.24 29.03
C GLN A 531 -6.02 -12.88 27.63
N ILE A 532 -4.85 -13.25 27.12
CA ILE A 532 -4.70 -13.99 25.86
C ILE A 532 -4.60 -15.48 26.21
N GLU A 533 -5.75 -16.14 26.16
CA GLU A 533 -5.88 -17.57 26.44
C GLU A 533 -5.41 -18.40 25.23
N SER A 534 -4.75 -19.54 25.50
CA SER A 534 -4.43 -20.52 24.46
C SER A 534 -5.71 -21.12 23.88
N ASN A 535 -5.70 -21.44 22.58
CA ASN A 535 -6.86 -21.97 21.85
C ASN A 535 -8.15 -21.19 22.16
N SER A 536 -8.17 -19.90 21.82
CA SER A 536 -9.32 -19.04 22.12
C SER A 536 -9.73 -18.11 20.98
N PHE A 537 -8.94 -18.03 19.90
CA PHE A 537 -9.18 -17.12 18.78
C PHE A 537 -9.66 -17.85 17.53
N ASP A 538 -10.65 -17.26 16.85
CA ASP A 538 -11.27 -17.82 15.65
C ASP A 538 -10.60 -17.31 14.36
N LEU A 539 -9.91 -16.17 14.46
CA LEU A 539 -9.21 -15.52 13.36
C LEU A 539 -7.91 -14.86 13.85
N LEU A 540 -6.80 -15.17 13.17
CA LEU A 540 -5.52 -14.48 13.34
C LEU A 540 -5.15 -13.78 12.03
N ILE A 541 -4.89 -12.47 12.10
CA ILE A 541 -4.37 -11.72 10.96
C ILE A 541 -3.18 -10.92 11.46
N ALA A 542 -2.00 -11.12 10.86
CA ALA A 542 -0.80 -10.45 11.36
C ALA A 542 0.29 -10.28 10.31
N ASN A 543 1.11 -9.25 10.52
CA ASN A 543 2.39 -9.04 9.86
C ASN A 543 3.51 -8.98 10.93
N PRO A 544 3.95 -10.12 11.48
CA PRO A 544 4.98 -10.15 12.51
C PRO A 544 6.33 -9.61 12.01
N PRO A 545 7.22 -9.13 12.90
CA PRO A 545 8.56 -8.68 12.52
C PRO A 545 9.43 -9.83 11.99
N TYR A 546 10.46 -9.51 11.20
CA TYR A 546 11.36 -10.50 10.57
C TYR A 546 12.82 -10.27 10.98
N SER A 547 13.60 -11.35 11.08
CA SER A 547 15.08 -11.25 11.18
C SER A 547 15.59 -10.40 12.36
N VAL A 548 14.87 -10.36 13.49
CA VAL A 548 15.23 -9.59 14.69
C VAL A 548 16.29 -10.33 15.50
N LYS A 549 17.49 -9.79 15.62
CA LYS A 549 18.59 -10.37 16.42
C LYS A 549 18.33 -10.22 17.93
N GLY A 550 18.78 -11.20 18.72
CA GLY A 550 18.77 -11.12 20.18
C GLY A 550 17.38 -11.17 20.83
N PHE A 551 16.30 -11.40 20.07
CA PHE A 551 14.95 -11.41 20.63
C PHE A 551 14.75 -12.50 21.71
N LEU A 552 15.43 -13.64 21.58
CA LEU A 552 15.39 -14.72 22.59
C LEU A 552 16.02 -14.31 23.92
N GLU A 553 16.97 -13.37 23.94
CA GLU A 553 17.56 -12.84 25.18
C GLU A 553 16.54 -12.04 25.98
N THR A 554 15.55 -11.46 25.31
CA THR A 554 14.49 -10.67 25.94
C THR A 554 13.39 -11.53 26.57
N LEU A 555 13.36 -12.84 26.27
CA LEU A 555 12.35 -13.77 26.80
C LEU A 555 12.84 -14.45 28.10
N SER A 556 11.93 -14.61 29.05
CA SER A 556 12.18 -15.41 30.26
C SER A 556 12.28 -16.91 29.96
N ASP A 557 12.98 -17.67 30.80
CA ASP A 557 13.11 -19.13 30.63
C ASP A 557 11.76 -19.85 30.64
N LYS A 558 10.80 -19.35 31.43
CA LYS A 558 9.42 -19.83 31.41
C LYS A 558 8.78 -19.65 30.04
N SER A 559 9.02 -18.52 29.36
CA SER A 559 8.46 -18.26 28.03
C SER A 559 9.14 -19.14 26.97
N LYS A 560 10.46 -19.23 27.01
CA LYS A 560 11.25 -20.10 26.11
C LYS A 560 10.76 -21.54 26.14
N ASN A 561 10.52 -22.08 27.34
CA ASN A 561 10.04 -23.46 27.54
C ASN A 561 8.63 -23.74 26.98
N THR A 562 7.88 -22.72 26.57
CA THR A 562 6.58 -22.92 25.89
C THR A 562 6.69 -23.21 24.40
N TYR A 563 7.86 -22.97 23.79
CA TYR A 563 8.09 -23.16 22.36
C TYR A 563 8.89 -24.43 22.11
N LYS A 564 8.35 -25.32 21.27
CA LYS A 564 9.05 -26.51 20.75
C LYS A 564 10.23 -26.13 19.86
N LEU A 565 10.17 -24.98 19.20
CA LEU A 565 11.29 -24.48 18.42
C LEU A 565 12.50 -24.18 19.29
N PHE A 566 12.32 -23.84 20.57
CA PHE A 566 13.43 -23.64 21.51
C PHE A 566 14.01 -24.99 21.94
N ASN A 567 15.25 -25.27 21.54
CA ASN A 567 15.98 -26.51 21.86
C ASN A 567 17.47 -26.23 22.12
N ASP A 568 18.20 -27.26 22.58
CA ASP A 568 19.61 -27.15 22.97
C ASP A 568 20.55 -26.74 21.82
N ASP A 569 20.13 -26.91 20.55
CA ASP A 569 20.92 -26.57 19.37
C ASP A 569 20.77 -25.09 18.94
N ILE A 570 19.87 -24.33 19.57
CA ILE A 570 19.66 -22.91 19.25
C ILE A 570 20.69 -22.03 19.96
N ASN A 571 21.44 -21.28 19.18
CA ASN A 571 22.28 -20.20 19.68
C ASN A 571 21.43 -18.94 19.95
N ILE A 572 21.26 -18.60 21.23
CA ILE A 572 20.40 -17.49 21.70
C ILE A 572 20.86 -16.13 21.14
N GLU A 573 22.16 -15.86 21.12
CA GLU A 573 22.73 -14.54 20.74
C GLU A 573 22.59 -14.27 19.24
N THR A 574 22.77 -15.29 18.41
CA THR A 574 22.85 -15.15 16.94
C THR A 574 21.55 -15.48 16.22
N ASN A 575 20.58 -16.12 16.89
CA ASN A 575 19.29 -16.43 16.27
C ASN A 575 18.51 -15.14 15.99
N ASN A 576 18.12 -14.99 14.73
CA ASN A 576 17.33 -13.86 14.26
C ASN A 576 15.96 -14.27 13.69
N SER A 577 15.60 -15.55 13.72
CA SER A 577 14.42 -16.10 13.04
C SER A 577 13.15 -15.94 13.88
N ILE A 578 12.86 -14.73 14.37
CA ILE A 578 11.71 -14.42 15.22
C ILE A 578 10.37 -14.81 14.57
N GLU A 579 10.28 -14.69 13.24
CA GLU A 579 9.10 -15.04 12.46
C GLU A 579 8.69 -16.52 12.63
N CYS A 580 9.65 -17.41 12.92
CA CYS A 580 9.40 -18.83 13.17
C CYS A 580 8.63 -19.04 14.49
N PHE A 581 8.97 -18.28 15.52
CA PHE A 581 8.30 -18.34 16.83
C PHE A 581 6.89 -17.77 16.76
N PHE A 582 6.64 -16.76 15.92
CA PHE A 582 5.29 -16.27 15.65
C PHE A 582 4.41 -17.29 14.91
N CYS A 583 4.99 -18.12 14.03
CA CYS A 583 4.27 -19.24 13.40
C CYS A 583 3.89 -20.30 14.44
N GLU A 584 4.78 -20.64 15.37
CA GLU A 584 4.44 -21.52 16.49
C GLU A 584 3.42 -20.88 17.43
N ARG A 585 3.52 -19.58 17.70
CA ARG A 585 2.57 -18.85 18.55
C ARG A 585 1.16 -18.87 17.95
N ALA A 586 1.03 -18.75 16.63
CA ALA A 586 -0.26 -18.89 15.94
C ALA A 586 -0.92 -20.24 16.26
N ASN A 587 -0.14 -21.33 16.30
CA ASN A 587 -0.64 -22.65 16.68
C ASN A 587 -1.15 -22.72 18.13
N GLN A 588 -0.54 -21.97 19.05
CA GLN A 588 -0.88 -22.01 20.48
C GLN A 588 -2.17 -21.26 20.81
N ILE A 589 -2.52 -20.22 20.05
CA ILE A 589 -3.62 -19.30 20.38
C ILE A 589 -4.92 -19.56 19.59
N LEU A 590 -4.81 -20.21 18.43
CA LEU A 590 -5.94 -20.43 17.53
C LEU A 590 -6.79 -21.64 17.93
N ASN A 591 -8.11 -21.48 17.86
CA ASN A 591 -9.09 -22.55 18.00
C ASN A 591 -9.00 -23.56 16.84
N ASP A 592 -9.53 -24.77 17.06
CA ASP A 592 -9.80 -25.72 15.99
C ASP A 592 -10.64 -25.06 14.88
N ASN A 593 -10.33 -25.34 13.62
CA ASN A 593 -10.94 -24.71 12.44
C ASN A 593 -10.76 -23.19 12.33
N ALA A 594 -10.02 -22.52 13.21
CA ALA A 594 -9.75 -21.10 13.08
C ALA A 594 -8.99 -20.79 11.79
N LYS A 595 -9.17 -19.58 11.27
CA LYS A 595 -8.53 -19.13 10.02
C LYS A 595 -7.35 -18.24 10.39
N ALA A 596 -6.30 -18.28 9.59
CA ALA A 596 -5.17 -17.39 9.75
C ALA A 596 -4.72 -16.83 8.40
N ALA A 597 -4.31 -15.56 8.41
CA ALA A 597 -3.61 -14.91 7.31
C ALA A 597 -2.37 -14.22 7.88
N ILE A 598 -1.19 -14.77 7.60
CA ILE A 598 0.07 -14.30 8.20
C ILE A 598 1.04 -13.91 7.10
N ILE A 599 1.56 -12.68 7.16
CA ILE A 599 2.60 -12.21 6.24
C ILE A 599 3.97 -12.60 6.79
N LEU A 600 4.77 -13.31 5.99
CA LEU A 600 6.06 -13.87 6.39
C LEU A 600 7.11 -13.67 5.29
N PRO A 601 8.42 -13.73 5.59
CA PRO A 601 9.44 -13.75 4.55
C PRO A 601 9.36 -15.05 3.75
N SER A 602 9.63 -15.01 2.44
CA SER A 602 9.57 -16.21 1.58
C SER A 602 10.52 -17.34 2.00
N SER A 603 11.55 -17.02 2.79
CA SER A 603 12.48 -17.99 3.39
C SER A 603 11.79 -19.05 4.24
N ILE A 604 10.60 -18.78 4.79
CA ILE A 604 9.82 -19.77 5.55
C ILE A 604 9.52 -21.03 4.75
N LEU A 605 9.41 -20.90 3.42
CA LEU A 605 9.08 -22.00 2.53
C LEU A 605 10.27 -22.91 2.22
N ASN A 606 11.51 -22.42 2.23
CA ASN A 606 12.65 -23.16 1.66
C ASN A 606 13.93 -23.20 2.49
N LYS A 607 14.13 -22.28 3.44
CA LYS A 607 15.37 -22.23 4.24
C LYS A 607 15.43 -23.40 5.23
N ASP A 608 16.63 -23.86 5.55
CA ASP A 608 16.84 -24.99 6.47
C ASP A 608 16.98 -24.53 7.93
N SER A 609 17.49 -25.40 8.82
CA SER A 609 17.60 -25.16 10.27
C SER A 609 16.22 -24.96 10.91
N ILE A 610 16.04 -23.93 11.74
CA ILE A 610 14.80 -23.65 12.48
C ILE A 610 13.56 -23.50 11.56
N TYR A 611 13.76 -23.06 10.31
CA TYR A 611 12.69 -22.93 9.33
C TYR A 611 12.12 -24.30 8.92
N LYS A 612 12.94 -25.36 8.88
CA LYS A 612 12.46 -26.74 8.68
C LYS A 612 11.51 -27.14 9.81
N ASN A 613 11.92 -26.97 11.07
CA ASN A 613 11.10 -27.29 12.24
C ASN A 613 9.81 -26.46 12.26
N THR A 614 9.86 -25.22 11.77
CA THR A 614 8.68 -24.37 11.63
C THR A 614 7.71 -24.91 10.60
N ARG A 615 8.18 -25.37 9.43
CA ARG A 615 7.34 -26.05 8.44
C ARG A 615 6.72 -27.32 9.02
N GLU A 616 7.46 -28.08 9.82
CA GLU A 616 6.91 -29.26 10.52
C GLU A 616 5.72 -28.89 11.40
N ILE A 617 5.81 -27.81 12.18
CA ILE A 617 4.68 -27.29 12.97
C ILE A 617 3.51 -26.90 12.06
N LEU A 618 3.77 -26.22 10.93
CA LEU A 618 2.71 -25.82 9.99
C LEU A 618 1.99 -27.03 9.38
N PHE A 619 2.72 -28.02 8.84
CA PHE A 619 2.13 -29.24 8.26
C PHE A 619 1.33 -30.05 9.28
N GLN A 620 1.83 -30.13 10.52
CA GLN A 620 1.16 -30.86 11.61
C GLN A 620 -0.17 -30.23 11.98
N ASN A 621 -0.26 -28.90 11.96
CA ASN A 621 -1.32 -28.18 12.64
C ASN A 621 -2.26 -27.41 11.71
N PHE A 622 -1.89 -27.17 10.46
CA PHE A 622 -2.64 -26.32 9.54
C PHE A 622 -2.85 -26.98 8.18
N ASP A 623 -4.00 -26.69 7.59
CA ASP A 623 -4.23 -26.85 6.14
C ASP A 623 -3.73 -25.60 5.43
N PHE A 624 -3.03 -25.78 4.31
CA PHE A 624 -2.62 -24.69 3.43
C PHE A 624 -3.74 -24.39 2.44
N ILE A 625 -4.36 -23.21 2.54
CA ILE A 625 -5.48 -22.81 1.68
C ILE A 625 -4.95 -22.06 0.45
N ALA A 626 -4.11 -21.06 0.69
CA ALA A 626 -3.47 -20.30 -0.36
C ALA A 626 -2.10 -19.75 0.09
N ILE A 627 -1.19 -19.61 -0.87
CA ILE A 627 0.10 -18.94 -0.67
C ILE A 627 0.25 -17.84 -1.72
N VAL A 628 0.35 -16.60 -1.26
CA VAL A 628 0.50 -15.42 -2.14
C VAL A 628 1.93 -14.91 -2.06
N GLU A 629 2.70 -14.99 -3.15
CA GLU A 629 4.04 -14.42 -3.25
C GLU A 629 4.00 -12.96 -3.68
N LEU A 630 4.43 -12.08 -2.78
CA LEU A 630 4.46 -10.63 -2.94
C LEU A 630 5.86 -10.16 -3.36
N GLY A 631 5.89 -9.25 -4.34
CA GLY A 631 7.12 -8.72 -4.87
C GLY A 631 7.77 -7.70 -3.93
N ASN A 632 9.06 -7.42 -4.15
CA ASN A 632 9.84 -6.52 -3.31
C ASN A 632 9.36 -5.05 -3.28
N GLN A 633 8.39 -4.66 -4.14
CA GLN A 633 7.77 -3.33 -4.11
C GLN A 633 6.58 -3.23 -3.15
N THR A 634 6.14 -4.35 -2.56
CA THR A 634 4.93 -4.38 -1.73
C THR A 634 5.11 -3.54 -0.46
N PHE A 635 6.25 -3.71 0.21
CA PHE A 635 6.66 -2.96 1.40
C PHE A 635 7.85 -2.07 1.02
N GLY A 636 7.69 -0.75 1.08
CA GLY A 636 8.52 0.22 0.34
C GLY A 636 10.01 0.29 0.67
N ALA A 637 10.52 -0.46 1.66
CA ALA A 637 11.87 -0.30 2.18
C ALA A 637 12.65 -1.59 2.52
N THR A 638 12.06 -2.79 2.45
CA THR A 638 12.74 -4.02 2.87
C THR A 638 13.52 -4.74 1.78
N GLY A 639 13.13 -4.60 0.51
CA GLY A 639 13.69 -5.41 -0.59
C GLY A 639 13.46 -6.92 -0.48
N THR A 640 12.98 -7.41 0.67
CA THR A 640 12.66 -8.79 0.99
C THR A 640 11.36 -9.20 0.33
N ASN A 641 11.40 -10.29 -0.43
CA ASN A 641 10.17 -10.92 -0.93
C ASN A 641 9.42 -11.57 0.24
N THR A 642 8.14 -11.24 0.35
CA THR A 642 7.25 -11.74 1.39
C THR A 642 6.21 -12.66 0.79
N ILE A 643 5.60 -13.48 1.62
CA ILE A 643 4.43 -14.27 1.26
C ILE A 643 3.29 -13.97 2.23
N ILE A 644 2.05 -14.21 1.80
CA ILE A 644 0.89 -14.33 2.68
C ILE A 644 0.51 -15.80 2.74
N LEU A 645 0.55 -16.39 3.94
CA LEU A 645 0.02 -17.73 4.18
C LEU A 645 -1.43 -17.62 4.65
N PHE A 646 -2.35 -18.14 3.84
CA PHE A 646 -3.73 -18.38 4.24
C PHE A 646 -3.86 -19.82 4.74
N LEU A 647 -4.18 -19.98 6.01
CA LEU A 647 -4.18 -21.25 6.72
C LEU A 647 -5.52 -21.49 7.40
N ARG A 648 -5.86 -22.77 7.59
CA ARG A 648 -6.93 -23.22 8.49
C ARG A 648 -6.34 -24.13 9.54
N LYS A 649 -6.55 -23.82 10.83
CA LYS A 649 -6.12 -24.67 11.94
C LYS A 649 -6.88 -26.00 11.89
N LYS A 650 -6.16 -27.12 11.85
CA LYS A 650 -6.74 -28.48 11.85
C LYS A 650 -7.44 -28.74 13.18
N GLU A 651 -8.50 -29.54 13.14
CA GLU A 651 -9.18 -29.99 14.35
C GLU A 651 -8.27 -30.88 15.19
N THR A 652 -8.27 -30.67 16.51
CA THR A 652 -7.60 -31.55 17.46
C THR A 652 -8.46 -32.81 17.62
N PHE A 653 -7.87 -34.00 17.44
CA PHE A 653 -8.61 -35.26 17.54
C PHE A 653 -9.31 -35.40 18.91
N LYS A 654 -10.62 -35.70 18.85
CA LYS A 654 -11.43 -36.10 20.00
C LYS A 654 -11.98 -37.49 19.69
N GLN A 655 -11.90 -38.42 20.64
CA GLN A 655 -12.35 -39.82 20.49
C GLN A 655 -13.83 -39.98 20.05
N GLU A 656 -14.62 -38.91 20.10
CA GLU A 656 -16.07 -38.91 19.92
C GLU A 656 -16.53 -38.68 18.46
N ASN A 657 -15.64 -38.27 17.54
CA ASN A 657 -15.98 -37.97 16.14
C ASN A 657 -15.35 -38.98 15.15
N HIS A 658 -16.18 -39.80 14.51
CA HIS A 658 -15.77 -40.83 13.54
C HIS A 658 -15.92 -40.43 12.06
N LEU A 659 -15.57 -39.20 11.66
CA LEU A 659 -15.62 -38.80 10.23
C LEU A 659 -14.42 -37.92 9.81
N ILE A 660 -13.46 -38.56 9.13
CA ILE A 660 -12.51 -38.08 8.10
C ILE A 660 -11.51 -36.94 8.45
N SER A 661 -10.21 -37.31 8.46
CA SER A 661 -8.99 -36.51 8.14
C SER A 661 -7.98 -36.25 9.28
N GLN A 662 -7.04 -37.20 9.39
CA GLN A 662 -5.62 -37.04 9.76
C GLN A 662 -5.25 -36.39 11.09
N ASP A 663 -5.42 -37.20 12.13
CA ASP A 663 -4.71 -37.07 13.38
C ASP A 663 -3.22 -37.37 13.15
N TYR A 664 -2.38 -36.32 13.04
CA TYR A 664 -0.94 -36.45 12.78
C TYR A 664 -0.29 -37.52 13.68
N SER A 665 -0.69 -37.55 14.95
CA SER A 665 -0.26 -38.54 15.94
C SER A 665 -0.60 -39.96 15.52
N LEU A 666 -1.82 -40.20 15.01
CA LEU A 666 -2.27 -41.51 14.52
C LEU A 666 -1.48 -41.96 13.28
N ILE A 667 -1.25 -41.06 12.32
CA ILE A 667 -0.48 -41.41 11.10
C ILE A 667 0.97 -41.70 11.48
N LYS A 668 1.56 -40.85 12.34
CA LYS A 668 2.92 -41.00 12.81
C LYS A 668 3.10 -42.30 13.61
N GLU A 669 2.25 -42.55 14.60
CA GLU A 669 2.28 -43.78 15.41
C GLU A 669 2.17 -45.02 14.52
N ARG A 670 1.27 -45.00 13.52
CA ARG A 670 1.11 -46.13 12.58
C ARG A 670 2.31 -46.32 11.67
N ILE A 671 2.95 -45.26 11.18
CA ILE A 671 4.19 -45.35 10.39
C ILE A 671 5.37 -45.86 11.24
N GLU A 672 5.38 -45.48 12.52
CA GLU A 672 6.43 -45.86 13.47
C GLU A 672 6.27 -47.30 14.01
N ALA A 673 5.05 -47.83 14.08
CA ALA A 673 4.75 -49.16 14.61
C ALA A 673 5.48 -50.31 13.88
N GLU A 674 6.04 -51.25 14.66
CA GLU A 674 6.73 -52.46 14.19
C GLU A 674 5.72 -53.56 13.82
N ASN A 675 5.06 -53.44 12.65
CA ASN A 675 4.39 -54.50 11.86
C ASN A 675 3.27 -53.87 11.00
N LEU A 676 3.64 -53.24 9.88
CA LEU A 676 2.70 -52.61 8.93
C LEU A 676 1.79 -53.62 8.18
N LYS A 677 1.89 -54.91 8.47
CA LYS A 677 1.14 -55.98 7.78
C LYS A 677 -0.31 -56.16 8.26
N ASP A 678 -0.70 -55.59 9.41
CA ASP A 678 -1.99 -55.92 10.07
C ASP A 678 -2.91 -54.72 10.43
N SER A 679 -2.85 -53.58 9.75
CA SER A 679 -3.72 -52.44 10.10
C SER A 679 -4.47 -51.82 8.92
N GLU A 680 -5.81 -51.81 9.05
CA GLU A 680 -6.88 -51.05 8.36
C GLU A 680 -6.65 -50.49 6.94
N ASN A 681 -7.65 -50.68 6.06
CA ASN A 681 -7.71 -50.16 4.67
C ASN A 681 -7.26 -48.69 4.48
N PHE A 682 -7.38 -47.84 5.50
CA PHE A 682 -7.00 -46.42 5.45
C PHE A 682 -5.49 -46.19 5.26
N TYR A 683 -4.61 -46.89 5.99
CA TYR A 683 -3.15 -46.73 5.83
C TYR A 683 -2.66 -47.30 4.50
N GLN A 684 -3.26 -48.43 4.09
CA GLN A 684 -2.96 -49.08 2.82
C GLN A 684 -3.18 -48.15 1.62
N ASN A 685 -4.11 -47.19 1.71
CA ASN A 685 -4.33 -46.19 0.67
C ASN A 685 -3.18 -45.17 0.56
N TYR A 686 -2.69 -44.63 1.67
CA TYR A 686 -1.54 -43.70 1.65
C TYR A 686 -0.25 -44.39 1.21
N LEU A 687 0.00 -45.60 1.72
CA LEU A 687 1.14 -46.40 1.32
C LEU A 687 1.08 -46.70 -0.19
N SER A 688 -0.08 -47.10 -0.71
CA SER A 688 -0.25 -47.34 -2.15
C SER A 688 -0.02 -46.06 -2.96
N ALA A 689 -0.66 -44.95 -2.59
CA ALA A 689 -0.50 -43.68 -3.28
C ALA A 689 0.96 -43.18 -3.28
N TYR A 690 1.68 -43.40 -2.17
CA TYR A 690 3.09 -43.05 -2.09
C TYR A 690 3.97 -43.96 -2.95
N CYS A 691 3.72 -45.27 -2.94
CA CYS A 691 4.43 -46.21 -3.80
C CYS A 691 4.21 -45.88 -5.28
N ASP A 692 2.97 -45.57 -5.68
CA ASP A 692 2.62 -45.15 -7.03
C ASP A 692 3.35 -43.84 -7.40
N PHE A 693 3.35 -42.86 -6.48
CA PHE A 693 4.02 -41.57 -6.66
C PHE A 693 5.55 -41.72 -6.81
N ARG A 694 6.18 -42.56 -5.98
CA ARG A 694 7.63 -42.84 -6.02
C ARG A 694 8.03 -43.92 -7.02
N LYS A 695 7.06 -44.58 -7.66
CA LYS A 695 7.23 -45.75 -8.54
C LYS A 695 7.95 -46.91 -7.86
N PHE A 696 7.61 -47.16 -6.59
CA PHE A 696 8.11 -48.31 -5.83
C PHE A 696 7.14 -49.48 -5.89
N ASP A 697 7.67 -50.70 -5.91
CA ASP A 697 6.83 -51.89 -5.73
C ASP A 697 6.27 -51.91 -4.30
N LYS A 698 4.94 -51.97 -4.17
CA LYS A 698 4.24 -51.86 -2.90
C LYS A 698 4.64 -52.94 -1.90
N GLU A 699 4.79 -54.19 -2.36
CA GLU A 699 5.10 -55.32 -1.50
C GLU A 699 6.55 -55.24 -1.02
N LEU A 700 7.49 -54.95 -1.94
CA LEU A 700 8.90 -54.78 -1.60
C LEU A 700 9.13 -53.59 -0.67
N TYR A 701 8.48 -52.46 -0.93
CA TYR A 701 8.59 -51.26 -0.09
C TYR A 701 7.98 -51.47 1.30
N SER A 702 6.84 -52.16 1.39
CA SER A 702 6.24 -52.52 2.68
C SER A 702 7.15 -53.45 3.50
N ASN A 703 7.79 -54.44 2.86
CA ASN A 703 8.77 -55.29 3.53
C ASN A 703 10.00 -54.49 3.99
N PHE A 704 10.46 -53.53 3.19
CA PHE A 704 11.55 -52.61 3.56
C PHE A 704 11.21 -51.79 4.81
N LEU A 705 10.01 -51.20 4.90
CA LEU A 705 9.60 -50.45 6.09
C LEU A 705 9.52 -51.33 7.37
N ASN A 706 9.35 -52.64 7.21
CA ASN A 706 9.32 -53.63 8.31
C ASN A 706 10.68 -54.29 8.59
N GLY A 707 11.77 -53.78 8.01
CA GLY A 707 13.13 -54.22 8.33
C GLY A 707 13.74 -55.24 7.37
N ASN A 708 13.16 -55.44 6.18
CA ASN A 708 13.71 -56.34 5.17
C ASN A 708 13.91 -55.64 3.81
N LEU A 709 15.16 -55.37 3.44
CA LEU A 709 15.52 -54.75 2.16
C LEU A 709 15.73 -55.80 1.06
N ASP A 710 14.83 -55.84 0.09
CA ASP A 710 14.95 -56.69 -1.10
C ASP A 710 16.02 -56.15 -2.08
N SER A 711 16.71 -57.06 -2.77
CA SER A 711 17.77 -56.71 -3.73
C SER A 711 17.27 -55.85 -4.89
N LYS A 712 16.04 -56.06 -5.36
CA LYS A 712 15.44 -55.23 -6.43
C LYS A 712 15.20 -53.79 -5.97
N LEU A 713 14.82 -53.60 -4.72
CA LEU A 713 14.61 -52.28 -4.15
C LEU A 713 15.95 -51.56 -3.92
N ALA A 714 16.97 -52.30 -3.49
CA ALA A 714 18.34 -51.79 -3.33
C ALA A 714 18.99 -51.33 -4.65
N GLU A 715 18.58 -51.91 -5.79
CA GLU A 715 19.07 -51.52 -7.12
C GLU A 715 18.46 -50.21 -7.66
N LEU A 716 17.38 -49.72 -7.06
CA LEU A 716 16.77 -48.44 -7.44
C LEU A 716 17.71 -47.26 -7.17
N GLU A 717 17.67 -46.25 -8.04
CA GLU A 717 18.53 -45.06 -7.96
C GLU A 717 18.41 -44.36 -6.61
N ALA A 718 17.18 -44.22 -6.08
CA ALA A 718 16.93 -43.63 -4.76
C ALA A 718 17.67 -44.36 -3.62
N PHE A 719 17.72 -45.69 -3.63
CA PHE A 719 18.37 -46.49 -2.58
C PHE A 719 19.89 -46.49 -2.73
N LYS A 720 20.41 -46.40 -3.96
CA LYS A 720 21.83 -46.15 -4.21
C LYS A 720 22.25 -44.78 -3.67
N ASP A 721 21.43 -43.76 -3.86
CA ASP A 721 21.68 -42.43 -3.33
C ASP A 721 21.65 -42.41 -1.79
N TYR A 722 20.69 -43.10 -1.16
CA TYR A 722 20.70 -43.31 0.29
C TYR A 722 21.98 -43.97 0.78
N CYS A 723 22.45 -45.02 0.09
CA CYS A 723 23.66 -45.74 0.47
C CYS A 723 24.90 -44.83 0.38
N ASN A 724 24.99 -44.05 -0.70
CA ASN A 724 26.08 -43.09 -0.90
C ASN A 724 26.08 -41.99 0.17
N ALA A 725 24.90 -41.46 0.53
CA ALA A 725 24.75 -40.46 1.58
C ALA A 725 25.08 -41.03 2.97
N PHE A 726 24.58 -42.24 3.29
CA PHE A 726 24.85 -42.93 4.55
C PHE A 726 26.34 -43.09 4.80
N ARG A 727 27.13 -43.49 3.78
CA ARG A 727 28.59 -43.64 3.87
C ARG A 727 29.33 -42.36 4.21
N GLN A 728 28.72 -41.20 4.01
CA GLN A 728 29.30 -39.88 4.32
C GLN A 728 28.94 -39.40 5.73
N THR A 729 27.97 -40.04 6.40
CA THR A 729 27.51 -39.64 7.74
C THR A 729 28.57 -39.85 8.83
N SER A 730 28.46 -39.08 9.91
CA SER A 730 29.24 -39.28 11.13
C SER A 730 28.89 -40.61 11.82
N ASP A 731 27.64 -41.07 11.72
CA ASP A 731 27.19 -42.35 12.27
C ASP A 731 27.89 -43.54 11.62
N TYR A 732 28.06 -43.52 10.31
CA TYR A 732 28.82 -44.57 9.61
C TYR A 732 30.29 -44.59 10.04
N LYS A 733 30.91 -43.41 10.22
CA LYS A 733 32.29 -43.29 10.73
C LYS A 733 32.40 -43.84 12.16
N ARG A 734 31.48 -43.45 13.05
CA ARG A 734 31.40 -43.95 14.44
C ARG A 734 31.18 -45.45 14.50
N LEU A 735 30.32 -46.00 13.62
CA LEU A 735 30.09 -47.43 13.51
C LEU A 735 31.41 -48.16 13.19
N LYS A 736 32.17 -47.70 12.18
CA LYS A 736 33.47 -48.29 11.81
C LYS A 736 34.52 -48.20 12.91
N GLU A 737 34.46 -47.16 13.72
CA GLU A 737 35.38 -46.95 14.84
C GLU A 737 34.98 -47.73 16.10
N SER A 738 33.73 -48.17 16.20
CA SER A 738 33.18 -48.86 17.36
C SER A 738 33.87 -50.21 17.63
N LYS A 739 33.97 -50.55 18.91
CA LYS A 739 34.54 -51.82 19.36
C LYS A 739 33.77 -53.03 18.79
N ILE A 740 32.43 -52.94 18.78
CA ILE A 740 31.52 -53.97 18.26
C ILE A 740 31.79 -54.25 16.78
N TYR A 741 31.98 -53.22 15.95
CA TYR A 741 32.27 -53.39 14.54
C TYR A 741 33.67 -53.96 14.28
N LYS A 742 34.68 -53.53 15.05
CA LYS A 742 36.06 -54.03 14.91
C LYS A 742 36.20 -55.52 15.28
N GLU A 743 35.44 -55.97 16.27
CA GLU A 743 35.48 -57.34 16.81
C GLU A 743 34.48 -58.31 16.13
N SER A 744 33.52 -57.81 15.33
CA SER A 744 32.54 -58.65 14.62
C SER A 744 33.16 -59.49 13.51
N LYS A 745 32.69 -60.74 13.39
CA LYS A 745 33.00 -61.64 12.26
C LYS A 745 32.18 -61.33 11.01
N ASP A 746 31.04 -60.66 11.17
CA ASP A 746 30.15 -60.25 10.08
C ASP A 746 29.99 -58.74 10.13
N LYS A 747 30.92 -58.05 9.46
CA LYS A 747 30.94 -56.58 9.40
C LYS A 747 29.90 -56.05 8.42
N GLN A 748 29.57 -56.83 7.40
CA GLN A 748 28.62 -56.45 6.37
C GLN A 748 27.20 -56.38 6.95
N ASP A 749 26.79 -57.37 7.76
CA ASP A 749 25.49 -57.35 8.45
C ASP A 749 25.31 -56.11 9.34
N LEU A 750 26.37 -55.66 10.03
CA LEU A 750 26.33 -54.45 10.86
C LEU A 750 26.19 -53.17 10.00
N GLU A 751 26.85 -53.09 8.85
CA GLU A 751 26.68 -51.96 7.92
C GLU A 751 25.28 -51.96 7.30
N ASP A 752 24.77 -53.13 6.90
CA ASP A 752 23.47 -53.28 6.26
C ASP A 752 22.33 -52.93 7.23
N LYS A 753 22.41 -53.36 8.50
CA LYS A 753 21.45 -52.98 9.55
C LYS A 753 21.45 -51.48 9.84
N ALA A 754 22.64 -50.87 9.91
CA ALA A 754 22.74 -49.43 10.15
C ALA A 754 22.25 -48.61 8.95
N PHE A 755 22.55 -49.05 7.72
CA PHE A 755 22.03 -48.45 6.50
C PHE A 755 20.50 -48.57 6.41
N LEU A 756 19.96 -49.76 6.73
CA LEU A 756 18.53 -50.01 6.76
C LEU A 756 17.81 -49.04 7.71
N ALA A 757 18.30 -48.90 8.94
CA ALA A 757 17.72 -47.95 9.91
C ALA A 757 17.77 -46.49 9.40
N TYR A 758 18.89 -46.09 8.78
CA TYR A 758 19.06 -44.76 8.19
C TYR A 758 18.06 -44.49 7.06
N ALA A 759 17.97 -45.41 6.09
CA ALA A 759 17.07 -45.27 4.95
C ALA A 759 15.59 -45.33 5.38
N GLN A 760 15.24 -46.21 6.34
CA GLN A 760 13.89 -46.31 6.89
C GLN A 760 13.46 -45.01 7.57
N ALA A 761 14.33 -44.38 8.37
CA ALA A 761 14.00 -43.13 9.04
C ALA A 761 13.63 -42.02 8.03
N ILE A 762 14.39 -41.90 6.94
CA ILE A 762 14.14 -40.91 5.88
C ILE A 762 12.83 -41.22 5.14
N GLU A 763 12.63 -42.47 4.73
CA GLU A 763 11.44 -42.86 3.97
C GLU A 763 10.15 -42.85 4.82
N LYS A 764 10.23 -43.16 6.12
CA LYS A 764 9.12 -42.98 7.07
C LYS A 764 8.77 -41.50 7.22
N ASP A 765 9.76 -40.61 7.34
CA ASP A 765 9.55 -39.15 7.39
C ASP A 765 8.90 -38.66 6.09
N LYS A 766 9.40 -39.08 4.92
CA LYS A 766 8.79 -38.74 3.62
C LYS A 766 7.35 -39.23 3.50
N LEU A 767 7.07 -40.48 3.88
CA LEU A 767 5.72 -41.05 3.84
C LEU A 767 4.75 -40.29 4.76
N LEU A 768 5.21 -39.85 5.93
CA LEU A 768 4.41 -39.05 6.86
C LEU A 768 3.97 -37.73 6.22
N TYR A 769 4.91 -36.93 5.71
CA TYR A 769 4.58 -35.62 5.12
C TYR A 769 3.90 -35.73 3.76
N PHE A 770 4.15 -36.81 3.00
CA PHE A 770 3.34 -37.13 1.83
C PHE A 770 1.89 -37.36 2.23
N SER A 771 1.65 -38.16 3.27
CA SER A 771 0.30 -38.43 3.77
C SER A 771 -0.39 -37.14 4.21
N LEU A 772 0.31 -36.28 4.97
CA LEU A 772 -0.20 -34.96 5.41
C LEU A 772 -0.59 -34.01 4.27
N SER A 773 0.02 -34.20 3.10
CA SER A 773 -0.11 -33.30 1.95
C SER A 773 -1.02 -33.86 0.85
N LEU A 774 -1.31 -35.17 0.84
CA LEU A 774 -1.93 -35.89 -0.27
C LEU A 774 -3.29 -35.30 -0.69
N ASN A 775 -4.11 -34.94 0.30
CA ASN A 775 -5.47 -34.45 0.09
C ASN A 775 -5.58 -32.91 0.15
N GLN A 776 -4.44 -32.20 0.13
CA GLN A 776 -4.42 -30.74 0.15
C GLN A 776 -4.15 -30.17 -1.23
N GLU A 777 -5.04 -29.29 -1.68
CA GLU A 777 -4.87 -28.48 -2.86
C GLU A 777 -4.70 -27.02 -2.44
N VAL A 778 -3.64 -26.38 -2.93
CA VAL A 778 -3.23 -25.04 -2.53
C VAL A 778 -3.35 -24.10 -3.73
N LEU A 779 -4.00 -22.96 -3.50
CA LEU A 779 -4.00 -21.86 -4.47
C LEU A 779 -2.69 -21.07 -4.34
N ILE A 780 -1.92 -20.99 -5.42
CA ILE A 780 -0.69 -20.22 -5.51
C ILE A 780 -0.99 -18.93 -6.28
N ILE A 781 -0.69 -17.77 -5.71
CA ILE A 781 -0.77 -16.49 -6.40
C ILE A 781 0.61 -15.86 -6.40
N LYS A 782 1.09 -15.42 -7.56
CA LYS A 782 2.42 -14.81 -7.71
C LYS A 782 2.30 -13.42 -8.29
N SER A 783 2.91 -12.46 -7.60
CA SER A 783 3.13 -11.14 -8.17
C SER A 783 4.10 -11.19 -9.37
N PRO A 784 3.95 -10.29 -10.35
CA PRO A 784 4.88 -10.17 -11.46
C PRO A 784 6.33 -9.92 -11.01
N SER A 785 7.31 -10.31 -11.82
CA SER A 785 8.73 -10.00 -11.54
C SER A 785 9.12 -8.58 -11.97
N ASP A 786 8.45 -8.02 -12.98
CA ASP A 786 8.69 -6.66 -13.45
C ASP A 786 8.11 -5.61 -12.49
N ILE A 787 8.88 -4.57 -12.17
CA ILE A 787 8.51 -3.54 -11.19
C ILE A 787 7.25 -2.76 -11.63
N LYS A 788 7.06 -2.49 -12.93
CA LYS A 788 5.86 -1.77 -13.41
C LYS A 788 4.63 -2.66 -13.30
N GLU A 789 4.76 -3.93 -13.66
CA GLU A 789 3.68 -4.90 -13.52
C GLU A 789 3.35 -5.18 -12.04
N GLN A 790 4.34 -5.16 -11.13
CA GLN A 790 4.08 -5.22 -9.69
C GLN A 790 3.27 -4.03 -9.20
N LYS A 791 3.58 -2.81 -9.65
CA LYS A 791 2.80 -1.62 -9.31
C LYS A 791 1.36 -1.73 -9.82
N LYS A 792 1.14 -2.21 -11.04
CA LYS A 792 -0.20 -2.48 -11.59
C LYS A 792 -0.93 -3.57 -10.78
N PHE A 793 -0.22 -4.64 -10.42
CA PHE A 793 -0.74 -5.72 -9.60
C PHE A 793 -1.17 -5.23 -8.21
N LEU A 794 -0.37 -4.37 -7.58
CA LEU A 794 -0.65 -3.82 -6.25
C LEU A 794 -1.64 -2.65 -6.26
N GLY A 795 -1.80 -1.93 -7.38
CA GLY A 795 -2.64 -0.73 -7.47
C GLY A 795 -2.09 0.50 -6.74
N TYR A 796 -0.86 0.45 -6.21
CA TYR A 796 -0.20 1.56 -5.51
C TYR A 796 1.32 1.59 -5.76
N GLU A 797 1.96 2.72 -5.44
CA GLU A 797 3.42 2.86 -5.44
C GLU A 797 3.92 3.66 -4.23
N TRP A 798 5.19 3.49 -3.89
CA TRP A 798 5.88 4.30 -2.88
C TRP A 798 6.59 5.48 -3.54
N SER A 799 6.27 6.69 -3.10
CA SER A 799 6.89 7.93 -3.56
C SER A 799 7.88 8.46 -2.52
N ASN A 800 9.09 8.76 -2.96
CA ASN A 800 10.11 9.47 -2.17
C ASN A 800 10.25 10.94 -2.60
N ARG A 801 9.31 11.45 -3.41
CA ARG A 801 9.35 12.83 -3.90
C ARG A 801 9.06 13.81 -2.78
N LYS A 802 9.95 14.78 -2.56
CA LYS A 802 9.82 15.78 -1.50
C LYS A 802 8.48 16.54 -1.59
N GLY A 803 7.67 16.49 -0.53
CA GLY A 803 6.32 17.08 -0.48
C GLY A 803 5.19 16.15 -0.92
N ASP A 804 5.52 14.97 -1.45
CA ASP A 804 4.59 13.93 -1.90
C ASP A 804 5.12 12.55 -1.49
N GLU A 805 5.75 12.47 -0.32
CA GLU A 805 6.32 11.24 0.24
C GLU A 805 5.21 10.29 0.72
N GLY A 806 5.46 8.98 0.65
CA GLY A 806 4.59 7.93 1.18
C GLY A 806 3.95 7.04 0.11
N LEU A 807 3.01 6.20 0.54
CA LEU A 807 2.27 5.31 -0.33
C LEU A 807 1.20 6.09 -1.11
N LYS A 808 1.07 5.81 -2.41
CA LYS A 808 0.13 6.46 -3.33
C LYS A 808 -0.62 5.43 -4.15
N GLU A 809 -1.94 5.44 -4.08
CA GLU A 809 -2.76 4.67 -5.02
C GLU A 809 -2.58 5.21 -6.43
N LEU A 810 -2.49 4.32 -7.41
CA LEU A 810 -2.28 4.68 -8.81
C LEU A 810 -3.56 5.21 -9.47
N HIS A 811 -4.71 4.85 -8.91
CA HIS A 811 -6.04 5.11 -9.48
C HIS A 811 -7.05 5.45 -8.38
N GLU A 812 -7.96 6.39 -8.66
CA GLU A 812 -9.21 6.60 -7.94
C GLU A 812 -10.38 6.43 -8.93
N PRO A 813 -11.27 5.43 -8.77
CA PRO A 813 -11.27 4.41 -7.71
C PRO A 813 -10.07 3.45 -7.83
N TYR A 814 -9.73 2.78 -6.73
CA TYR A 814 -8.63 1.82 -6.67
C TYR A 814 -8.82 0.68 -7.68
N LEU A 815 -7.82 0.48 -8.54
CA LEU A 815 -7.81 -0.56 -9.57
C LEU A 815 -6.62 -1.49 -9.35
N SER A 816 -6.92 -2.77 -9.17
CA SER A 816 -5.94 -3.85 -9.01
C SER A 816 -6.59 -5.20 -9.39
N PRO A 817 -5.83 -6.20 -9.85
CA PRO A 817 -6.30 -7.60 -9.95
C PRO A 817 -6.54 -8.25 -8.58
N LEU A 818 -6.02 -7.68 -7.48
CA LEU A 818 -6.14 -8.26 -6.14
C LEU A 818 -7.59 -8.30 -5.64
N PHE A 819 -8.30 -7.17 -5.71
CA PHE A 819 -9.67 -7.02 -5.21
C PHE A 819 -10.37 -5.78 -5.77
N GLU A 820 -11.66 -5.63 -5.46
CA GLU A 820 -12.46 -4.44 -5.75
C GLU A 820 -13.21 -3.97 -4.48
N ARG A 821 -12.97 -2.72 -4.03
CA ARG A 821 -13.57 -2.18 -2.79
C ARG A 821 -15.10 -2.14 -2.81
N GLY A 822 -15.68 -1.78 -3.95
CA GLY A 822 -17.14 -1.70 -4.11
C GLY A 822 -17.82 -3.07 -4.15
N ASN A 823 -17.09 -4.11 -4.56
CA ASN A 823 -17.59 -5.47 -4.72
C ASN A 823 -16.52 -6.49 -4.30
N PRO A 824 -16.37 -6.78 -2.99
CA PRO A 824 -15.41 -7.77 -2.50
C PRO A 824 -15.60 -9.19 -3.06
N GLN A 825 -16.76 -9.51 -3.61
CA GLN A 825 -17.08 -10.82 -4.18
C GLN A 825 -16.98 -10.86 -5.71
N ASN A 826 -16.27 -9.92 -6.32
CA ASN A 826 -16.06 -9.90 -7.77
C ASN A 826 -15.23 -11.11 -8.23
N GLU A 827 -15.85 -12.03 -8.97
CA GLU A 827 -15.21 -13.25 -9.48
C GLU A 827 -14.02 -13.02 -10.41
N THR A 828 -13.84 -11.81 -10.92
CA THR A 828 -12.68 -11.41 -11.74
C THR A 828 -11.46 -10.98 -10.90
N LYS A 829 -11.51 -11.12 -9.57
CA LYS A 829 -10.44 -10.71 -8.64
C LYS A 829 -9.84 -11.88 -7.87
N LEU A 830 -8.57 -11.73 -7.50
CA LEU A 830 -7.78 -12.78 -6.85
C LEU A 830 -8.26 -13.11 -5.43
N ASN A 831 -8.77 -12.13 -4.67
CA ASN A 831 -9.28 -12.35 -3.33
C ASN A 831 -10.45 -13.35 -3.32
N THR A 832 -11.32 -13.28 -4.34
CA THR A 832 -12.48 -14.18 -4.47
C THR A 832 -12.03 -15.62 -4.74
N LEU A 833 -10.90 -15.84 -5.40
CA LEU A 833 -10.33 -17.19 -5.54
C LEU A 833 -9.93 -17.77 -4.18
N ILE A 834 -9.27 -16.99 -3.33
CA ILE A 834 -8.87 -17.41 -1.98
C ILE A 834 -10.10 -17.68 -1.11
N TYR A 835 -11.10 -16.79 -1.16
CA TYR A 835 -12.39 -16.97 -0.48
C TYR A 835 -13.05 -18.30 -0.89
N LYS A 836 -13.15 -18.59 -2.20
CA LYS A 836 -13.67 -19.87 -2.71
C LYS A 836 -12.82 -21.08 -2.28
N SER A 837 -11.50 -20.93 -2.18
CA SER A 837 -10.61 -21.98 -1.66
C SER A 837 -10.91 -22.29 -0.19
N PHE A 838 -11.16 -21.30 0.67
CA PHE A 838 -11.58 -21.55 2.06
C PHE A 838 -12.88 -22.34 2.17
N LEU A 839 -13.80 -22.11 1.21
CA LEU A 839 -15.09 -22.79 1.15
C LEU A 839 -15.04 -24.14 0.42
N ASN A 840 -13.88 -24.52 -0.14
CA ASN A 840 -13.71 -25.68 -1.03
C ASN A 840 -14.68 -25.65 -2.24
N THR A 841 -14.95 -24.47 -2.80
CA THR A 841 -15.84 -24.28 -3.97
C THR A 841 -15.11 -23.74 -5.21
N LEU A 842 -13.78 -23.61 -5.14
CA LEU A 842 -12.97 -23.14 -6.26
C LEU A 842 -12.73 -24.26 -7.28
N ASP A 843 -13.50 -24.26 -8.36
CA ASP A 843 -13.35 -25.24 -9.45
C ASP A 843 -12.31 -24.79 -10.50
N VAL A 844 -12.57 -23.69 -11.21
CA VAL A 844 -11.76 -23.20 -12.34
C VAL A 844 -11.26 -21.78 -12.09
N ILE A 845 -9.99 -21.52 -12.40
CA ILE A 845 -9.42 -20.17 -12.38
C ILE A 845 -9.78 -19.46 -13.69
N PRO A 846 -10.41 -18.26 -13.64
CA PRO A 846 -10.69 -17.45 -14.84
C PRO A 846 -9.43 -17.20 -15.68
N GLN A 847 -9.55 -17.27 -17.00
CA GLN A 847 -8.42 -17.19 -17.94
C GLN A 847 -7.54 -15.94 -17.73
N GLU A 848 -8.16 -14.80 -17.41
CA GLU A 848 -7.48 -13.53 -17.15
C GLU A 848 -6.63 -13.54 -15.87
N LEU A 849 -6.97 -14.40 -14.90
CA LEU A 849 -6.27 -14.52 -13.63
C LEU A 849 -5.19 -15.62 -13.64
N GLN A 850 -5.17 -16.50 -14.65
CA GLN A 850 -4.18 -17.59 -14.76
C GLN A 850 -2.74 -17.10 -14.91
N ILE A 851 -2.54 -15.85 -15.31
CA ILE A 851 -1.22 -15.22 -15.33
C ILE A 851 -0.65 -14.96 -13.93
N TYR A 852 -1.52 -14.87 -12.92
CA TYR A 852 -1.15 -14.62 -11.52
C TYR A 852 -1.40 -15.84 -10.62
N ALA A 853 -2.42 -16.65 -10.92
CA ALA A 853 -2.92 -17.69 -10.05
C ALA A 853 -2.87 -19.08 -10.67
N THR A 854 -2.43 -20.07 -9.89
CA THR A 854 -2.43 -21.49 -10.26
C THR A 854 -2.88 -22.34 -9.06
N LYS A 855 -3.47 -23.51 -9.32
CA LYS A 855 -3.77 -24.52 -8.28
C LYS A 855 -2.75 -25.65 -8.37
N ALA A 856 -2.32 -26.15 -7.22
CA ALA A 856 -1.41 -27.27 -7.15
C ALA A 856 -1.70 -28.15 -5.94
N ARG A 857 -1.47 -29.46 -6.08
CA ARG A 857 -1.51 -30.35 -4.92
C ARG A 857 -0.27 -30.09 -4.08
N LEU A 858 -0.42 -30.05 -2.76
CA LEU A 858 0.69 -29.78 -1.85
C LEU A 858 1.83 -30.81 -2.00
N VAL A 859 1.51 -32.06 -2.32
CA VAL A 859 2.50 -33.11 -2.64
C VAL A 859 3.39 -32.76 -3.86
N ASP A 860 2.86 -32.05 -4.85
CA ASP A 860 3.62 -31.65 -6.06
C ASP A 860 4.46 -30.40 -5.82
N MET A 861 4.22 -29.71 -4.70
CA MET A 861 4.99 -28.55 -4.24
C MET A 861 6.21 -28.96 -3.39
N MET A 862 6.33 -30.22 -3.00
CA MET A 862 7.44 -30.74 -2.19
C MET A 862 8.37 -31.66 -2.99
N ASP A 863 9.62 -31.79 -2.56
CA ASP A 863 10.61 -32.67 -3.21
C ASP A 863 10.84 -33.94 -2.38
N PHE A 864 10.21 -35.04 -2.80
CA PHE A 864 10.38 -36.36 -2.18
C PHE A 864 11.51 -37.19 -2.82
N GLU A 865 12.18 -36.69 -3.87
CA GLU A 865 13.24 -37.42 -4.58
C GLU A 865 14.59 -37.26 -3.88
N LYS A 866 14.87 -36.06 -3.34
CA LYS A 866 16.15 -35.77 -2.64
C LYS A 866 16.36 -36.63 -1.41
N VAL A 867 17.61 -37.02 -1.16
CA VAL A 867 17.98 -37.76 0.07
C VAL A 867 17.68 -36.94 1.33
N GLU A 868 18.11 -35.68 1.32
CA GLU A 868 17.80 -34.74 2.40
C GLU A 868 16.38 -34.20 2.23
N PHE A 869 15.48 -34.61 3.12
CA PHE A 869 14.09 -34.17 3.12
C PHE A 869 13.88 -33.01 4.10
N ASN A 870 14.00 -31.79 3.57
CA ASN A 870 13.87 -30.55 4.35
C ASN A 870 12.45 -29.96 4.36
N LYS A 871 11.48 -30.66 3.75
CA LYS A 871 10.06 -30.29 3.70
C LYS A 871 9.83 -28.91 3.09
N ALA A 872 10.73 -28.48 2.20
CA ALA A 872 10.58 -27.21 1.50
C ALA A 872 9.35 -27.22 0.59
N ILE A 873 8.70 -26.08 0.48
CA ILE A 873 7.52 -25.84 -0.35
C ILE A 873 7.94 -24.97 -1.53
N SER A 874 7.78 -25.49 -2.74
CA SER A 874 8.00 -24.78 -4.00
C SER A 874 6.69 -24.17 -4.50
N LEU A 875 6.72 -22.87 -4.79
CA LEU A 875 5.61 -22.18 -5.48
C LEU A 875 5.65 -22.35 -7.00
N ASN A 876 6.69 -23.03 -7.50
CA ASN A 876 6.74 -23.58 -8.85
C ASN A 876 6.71 -25.10 -8.69
N PRO A 877 5.54 -25.69 -8.34
CA PRO A 877 5.42 -27.14 -8.29
C PRO A 877 5.91 -27.68 -9.62
N LYS A 878 6.54 -28.85 -9.59
CA LYS A 878 6.73 -29.62 -10.82
C LYS A 878 5.31 -29.98 -11.24
N THR A 879 4.59 -29.10 -11.97
CA THR A 879 3.51 -29.52 -12.85
C THR A 879 4.04 -30.77 -13.49
N GLN A 880 3.35 -31.91 -13.33
CA GLN A 880 3.66 -33.16 -14.02
C GLN A 880 4.41 -32.77 -15.27
N ARG A 881 5.75 -32.95 -15.30
CA ARG A 881 6.58 -32.55 -16.45
C ARG A 881 5.72 -32.94 -17.61
N GLU A 882 5.14 -31.99 -18.39
CA GLU A 882 4.03 -32.30 -19.30
C GLU A 882 4.43 -33.60 -19.95
N GLU A 883 3.80 -34.70 -19.51
CA GLU A 883 4.48 -35.98 -19.70
C GLU A 883 4.43 -36.12 -21.20
N ILE A 884 5.58 -36.01 -21.86
CA ILE A 884 5.58 -35.76 -23.30
C ILE A 884 4.93 -36.99 -23.89
N LYS A 885 3.63 -36.90 -24.21
CA LYS A 885 2.81 -38.03 -24.63
C LYS A 885 3.12 -38.29 -26.09
N SER A 886 4.29 -38.86 -26.29
CA SER A 886 4.82 -39.18 -27.59
C SER A 886 4.39 -40.58 -27.99
N GLN A 887 3.99 -40.74 -29.25
CA GLN A 887 3.75 -42.08 -29.81
C GLN A 887 5.05 -42.89 -30.00
N TYR A 888 6.21 -42.26 -29.81
CA TYR A 888 7.54 -42.86 -29.91
C TYR A 888 8.33 -42.76 -28.59
N PRO A 889 9.33 -43.64 -28.36
CA PRO A 889 10.18 -43.58 -27.18
C PRO A 889 10.84 -42.22 -27.01
N LEU A 890 10.81 -41.71 -25.78
CA LEU A 890 11.50 -40.49 -25.41
C LEU A 890 12.97 -40.78 -25.10
N VAL A 891 13.86 -39.91 -25.59
CA VAL A 891 15.30 -40.01 -25.36
C VAL A 891 15.86 -38.69 -24.87
N LYS A 892 16.94 -38.73 -24.09
CA LYS A 892 17.70 -37.54 -23.73
C LYS A 892 18.52 -37.04 -24.92
N LEU A 893 18.65 -35.73 -25.08
CA LEU A 893 19.42 -35.14 -26.18
C LEU A 893 20.88 -35.61 -26.16
N LYS A 894 21.43 -35.90 -24.97
CA LYS A 894 22.79 -36.47 -24.79
C LYS A 894 23.06 -37.71 -25.65
N ILE A 895 22.05 -38.55 -25.93
CA ILE A 895 22.25 -39.77 -26.71
C ILE A 895 22.09 -39.55 -28.22
N CYS A 896 21.68 -38.35 -28.64
CA CYS A 896 21.42 -38.05 -30.04
C CYS A 896 22.70 -37.72 -30.83
N GLY A 897 23.82 -37.49 -30.15
CA GLY A 897 25.07 -37.06 -30.77
C GLY A 897 26.12 -36.55 -29.79
N ASP A 898 27.25 -36.11 -30.33
CA ASP A 898 28.37 -35.56 -29.56
C ASP A 898 28.23 -34.04 -29.36
N PHE A 899 28.51 -33.57 -28.15
CA PHE A 899 28.32 -32.17 -27.76
C PHE A 899 29.65 -31.43 -27.64
N PHE A 900 29.74 -30.26 -28.26
CA PHE A 900 30.92 -29.40 -28.23
C PHE A 900 30.54 -27.98 -27.83
N MET A 901 31.15 -27.52 -26.74
CA MET A 901 31.08 -26.11 -26.33
C MET A 901 32.16 -25.31 -27.04
N GLY A 902 31.81 -24.11 -27.51
CA GLY A 902 32.75 -23.21 -28.15
C GLY A 902 33.67 -22.46 -27.19
N GLY A 903 34.50 -21.59 -27.75
CA GLY A 903 35.46 -20.78 -27.00
C GLY A 903 35.72 -19.43 -27.67
N THR A 904 36.01 -18.41 -26.85
CA THR A 904 36.38 -17.07 -27.34
C THR A 904 37.90 -16.88 -27.22
N PRO A 905 38.65 -16.66 -28.31
CA PRO A 905 40.02 -16.17 -28.24
C PRO A 905 40.10 -14.84 -27.50
N SER A 906 41.23 -14.53 -26.86
CA SER A 906 41.36 -13.27 -26.12
C SER A 906 41.10 -12.05 -27.02
N ARG A 907 40.05 -11.27 -26.73
CA ARG A 907 39.75 -10.00 -27.42
C ARG A 907 40.85 -8.95 -27.24
N LYS A 908 41.75 -9.11 -26.25
CA LYS A 908 42.89 -8.20 -26.02
C LYS A 908 44.02 -8.40 -27.03
N ASN A 909 44.10 -9.54 -27.71
CA ASN A 909 45.13 -9.81 -28.71
C ASN A 909 44.55 -9.67 -30.13
N ILE A 910 44.91 -8.58 -30.80
CA ILE A 910 44.34 -8.23 -32.12
C ILE A 910 44.75 -9.21 -33.22
N ASN A 911 45.90 -9.90 -33.06
CA ASN A 911 46.41 -10.89 -34.02
C ASN A 911 45.56 -12.18 -34.09
N TYR A 912 44.63 -12.37 -33.15
CA TYR A 912 43.73 -13.53 -33.13
C TYR A 912 42.52 -13.35 -34.04
N TRP A 913 42.28 -12.14 -34.55
CA TRP A 913 41.08 -11.76 -35.29
C TRP A 913 41.42 -11.42 -36.74
N ASN A 914 40.41 -11.37 -37.60
CA ASN A 914 40.53 -11.12 -39.05
C ASN A 914 41.34 -12.19 -39.81
N GLY A 915 41.19 -13.46 -39.41
CA GLY A 915 41.75 -14.60 -40.15
C GLY A 915 40.75 -15.25 -41.09
N ASP A 916 41.01 -16.51 -41.45
CA ASP A 916 40.19 -17.29 -42.39
C ASP A 916 39.23 -18.28 -41.70
N ILE A 917 39.37 -18.51 -40.38
CA ILE A 917 38.55 -19.48 -39.65
C ILE A 917 37.26 -18.81 -39.17
N LYS A 918 36.12 -19.28 -39.66
CA LYS A 918 34.79 -18.79 -39.26
C LYS A 918 34.55 -18.99 -37.76
N TRP A 919 34.10 -17.94 -37.08
CA TRP A 919 33.83 -17.94 -35.64
C TRP A 919 32.42 -17.44 -35.33
N LEU A 920 31.55 -18.38 -34.98
CA LEU A 920 30.11 -18.19 -34.87
C LEU A 920 29.69 -17.62 -33.53
N THR A 921 28.83 -16.62 -33.58
CA THR A 921 28.14 -16.01 -32.44
C THR A 921 26.62 -16.08 -32.62
N ILE A 922 25.86 -15.84 -31.53
CA ILE A 922 24.39 -15.86 -31.57
C ILE A 922 23.83 -14.83 -32.58
N SER A 923 24.58 -13.74 -32.83
CA SER A 923 24.16 -12.66 -33.73
C SER A 923 24.38 -12.94 -35.23
N ASP A 924 25.00 -14.07 -35.57
CA ASP A 924 25.32 -14.45 -36.95
C ASP A 924 24.20 -15.25 -37.63
N TYR A 925 23.27 -15.81 -36.85
CA TYR A 925 22.21 -16.66 -37.40
C TYR A 925 20.84 -16.41 -36.77
N SER A 926 19.81 -16.62 -37.61
CA SER A 926 18.40 -16.67 -37.22
C SER A 926 17.99 -18.09 -36.83
N ASN A 927 16.87 -18.21 -36.11
CA ASN A 927 16.37 -19.51 -35.69
C ASN A 927 16.08 -20.40 -36.91
N ARG A 928 16.49 -21.67 -36.85
CA ARG A 928 16.35 -22.70 -37.90
C ARG A 928 17.16 -22.45 -39.18
N GLN A 929 18.17 -21.58 -39.14
CA GLN A 929 18.99 -21.27 -40.32
C GLN A 929 20.08 -22.32 -40.59
N VAL A 930 20.39 -22.56 -41.88
CA VAL A 930 21.64 -23.19 -42.32
C VAL A 930 22.74 -22.14 -42.48
N ILE A 931 23.80 -22.28 -41.71
CA ILE A 931 24.81 -21.23 -41.47
C ILE A 931 26.01 -21.48 -42.39
N MET A 932 26.23 -20.58 -43.34
CA MET A 932 27.29 -20.71 -44.35
C MET A 932 28.53 -19.87 -44.05
N ASP A 933 28.39 -18.75 -43.33
CA ASP A 933 29.49 -17.83 -43.00
C ASP A 933 29.26 -17.09 -41.67
N THR A 934 30.29 -16.41 -41.16
CA THR A 934 30.27 -15.66 -39.89
C THR A 934 30.80 -14.23 -40.09
N LYS A 935 30.30 -13.27 -39.29
CA LYS A 935 30.76 -11.87 -39.35
C LYS A 935 32.22 -11.71 -38.94
N GLU A 936 32.60 -12.34 -37.83
CA GLU A 936 33.98 -12.37 -37.34
C GLU A 936 34.66 -13.68 -37.75
N LYS A 937 35.95 -13.59 -38.04
CA LYS A 937 36.82 -14.73 -38.34
C LYS A 937 38.08 -14.65 -37.47
N ILE A 938 38.59 -15.80 -37.06
CA ILE A 938 39.78 -15.92 -36.21
C ILE A 938 40.96 -16.45 -37.03
N THR A 939 42.18 -16.09 -36.62
CA THR A 939 43.41 -16.61 -37.25
C THR A 939 43.72 -18.02 -36.77
N ARG A 940 44.60 -18.74 -37.48
CA ARG A 940 45.12 -20.04 -37.02
C ARG A 940 45.78 -19.92 -35.64
N GLU A 941 46.39 -18.78 -35.34
CA GLU A 941 47.00 -18.50 -34.03
C GLU A 941 45.92 -18.33 -32.95
N GLY A 942 44.85 -17.58 -33.22
CA GLY A 942 43.71 -17.44 -32.32
C GLY A 942 42.98 -18.77 -32.06
N PHE A 943 42.87 -19.63 -33.07
CA PHE A 943 42.34 -20.98 -32.93
C PHE A 943 43.21 -21.86 -32.02
N LYS A 944 44.53 -21.92 -32.26
CA LYS A 944 45.46 -22.73 -31.44
C LYS A 944 45.56 -22.29 -29.98
N ASN A 945 45.38 -20.99 -29.71
CA ASN A 945 45.54 -20.40 -28.37
C ASN A 945 44.20 -20.11 -27.68
N SER A 946 43.13 -20.82 -28.03
CA SER A 946 41.83 -20.69 -27.38
C SER A 946 41.13 -22.03 -27.22
N ASN A 947 40.02 -22.05 -26.47
CA ASN A 947 39.17 -23.24 -26.34
C ASN A 947 38.22 -23.44 -27.55
N ALA A 948 38.40 -22.67 -28.63
CA ALA A 948 37.61 -22.85 -29.84
C ALA A 948 37.88 -24.23 -30.45
N LYS A 949 36.82 -24.93 -30.86
CA LYS A 949 36.90 -26.23 -31.53
C LYS A 949 36.38 -26.12 -32.95
N MET A 950 37.04 -26.81 -33.89
CA MET A 950 36.53 -26.94 -35.24
C MET A 950 35.34 -27.89 -35.23
N ILE A 951 34.20 -27.41 -35.69
CA ILE A 951 32.96 -28.18 -35.78
C ILE A 951 32.66 -28.39 -37.26
N GLN A 952 32.46 -29.66 -37.62
CA GLN A 952 32.19 -30.06 -38.99
C GLN A 952 30.79 -29.64 -39.46
N LYS A 953 30.65 -29.43 -40.77
CA LYS A 953 29.35 -29.20 -41.41
C LYS A 953 28.34 -30.30 -41.06
N GLY A 954 27.08 -29.91 -40.95
CA GLY A 954 25.96 -30.78 -40.60
C GLY A 954 25.62 -30.79 -39.10
N ALA A 955 26.47 -30.24 -38.23
CA ALA A 955 26.20 -30.13 -36.79
C ALA A 955 25.04 -29.17 -36.50
N VAL A 956 24.22 -29.51 -35.50
CA VAL A 956 23.13 -28.66 -34.98
C VAL A 956 23.67 -27.77 -33.88
N VAL A 957 23.50 -26.45 -33.98
CA VAL A 957 23.96 -25.48 -32.98
C VAL A 957 22.79 -24.94 -32.16
N VAL A 958 22.99 -24.80 -30.85
CA VAL A 958 21.98 -24.31 -29.90
C VAL A 958 22.60 -23.24 -29.01
N SER A 959 21.95 -22.09 -28.87
CA SER A 959 22.39 -21.04 -27.94
C SER A 959 21.94 -21.31 -26.51
N ILE A 960 22.87 -21.15 -25.57
CA ILE A 960 22.65 -21.40 -24.13
C ILE A 960 22.71 -20.13 -23.28
N TYR A 961 23.17 -19.00 -23.86
CA TYR A 961 23.17 -17.67 -23.23
C TYR A 961 22.36 -16.65 -24.02
N ALA A 962 21.94 -15.57 -23.37
CA ALA A 962 21.21 -14.43 -23.95
C ALA A 962 19.87 -14.82 -24.62
N THR A 963 19.90 -15.35 -25.85
CA THR A 963 18.71 -15.88 -26.52
C THR A 963 18.69 -17.40 -26.38
N ILE A 964 18.22 -17.91 -25.24
CA ILE A 964 18.23 -19.35 -24.95
C ILE A 964 17.37 -20.13 -25.97
N GLY A 965 17.89 -21.24 -26.47
CA GLY A 965 17.15 -22.19 -27.31
C GLY A 965 17.07 -21.80 -28.80
N ARG A 966 17.85 -20.83 -29.28
CA ARG A 966 17.95 -20.55 -30.73
C ARG A 966 18.77 -21.65 -31.39
N VAL A 967 18.18 -22.30 -32.39
CA VAL A 967 18.77 -23.45 -33.08
C VAL A 967 19.19 -23.10 -34.51
N GLY A 968 20.16 -23.84 -35.06
CA GLY A 968 20.59 -23.75 -36.46
C GLY A 968 21.42 -24.96 -36.87
N ILE A 969 21.83 -25.03 -38.14
CA ILE A 969 22.69 -26.10 -38.68
C ILE A 969 23.92 -25.48 -39.33
N LEU A 970 25.10 -26.03 -39.08
CA LEU A 970 26.31 -25.61 -39.78
C LEU A 970 26.30 -26.12 -41.22
N GLY A 971 26.36 -25.24 -42.21
CA GLY A 971 26.51 -25.59 -43.61
C GLY A 971 27.98 -25.77 -44.05
N GLU A 972 28.91 -25.21 -43.27
CA GLU A 972 30.35 -25.22 -43.50
C GLU A 972 31.08 -25.50 -42.18
N ASP A 973 32.33 -25.95 -42.27
CA ASP A 973 33.17 -26.16 -41.09
C ASP A 973 33.49 -24.81 -40.44
N MET A 974 33.24 -24.69 -39.13
CA MET A 974 33.47 -23.45 -38.39
C MET A 974 33.64 -23.67 -36.88
N THR A 975 34.04 -22.63 -36.18
CA THR A 975 34.18 -22.61 -34.70
C THR A 975 33.06 -21.80 -34.08
N THR A 976 32.77 -21.98 -32.78
CA THR A 976 31.72 -21.23 -32.07
C THR A 976 32.27 -20.56 -30.81
N ASN A 977 31.54 -19.57 -30.28
CA ASN A 977 31.81 -19.00 -28.96
C ASN A 977 31.22 -19.86 -27.81
N GLN A 978 31.53 -19.53 -26.56
CA GLN A 978 31.05 -20.27 -25.38
C GLN A 978 29.52 -20.18 -25.15
N ALA A 979 28.83 -19.32 -25.88
CA ALA A 979 27.39 -19.15 -25.77
C ALA A 979 26.60 -20.14 -26.64
N ILE A 980 27.30 -20.92 -27.47
CA ILE A 980 26.73 -21.86 -28.43
C ILE A 980 27.30 -23.25 -28.17
N VAL A 981 26.40 -24.23 -28.12
CA VAL A 981 26.72 -25.65 -28.08
C VAL A 981 26.43 -26.25 -29.45
N ALA A 982 27.41 -26.94 -30.03
CA ALA A 982 27.23 -27.73 -31.23
C ALA A 982 26.95 -29.20 -30.88
N ILE A 983 26.05 -29.82 -31.63
CA ILE A 983 25.62 -31.22 -31.50
C ILE A 983 25.91 -31.88 -32.84
N ILE A 984 26.82 -32.86 -32.86
CA ILE A 984 27.09 -33.68 -34.05
C ILE A 984 26.16 -34.90 -33.97
N PRO A 985 25.10 -34.98 -34.79
CA PRO A 985 24.13 -36.08 -34.70
C PRO A 985 24.79 -37.42 -35.03
N ASN A 986 24.35 -38.48 -34.35
CA ASN A 986 24.71 -39.85 -34.73
C ASN A 986 23.82 -40.37 -35.88
N GLU A 987 24.06 -41.60 -36.33
CA GLU A 987 23.35 -42.21 -37.47
C GLU A 987 21.84 -42.43 -37.25
N GLU A 988 21.34 -42.34 -36.01
CA GLU A 988 19.94 -42.55 -35.67
C GLU A 988 19.08 -41.27 -35.81
N PHE A 989 19.72 -40.12 -36.01
CA PHE A 989 19.04 -38.82 -36.04
C PHE A 989 19.41 -37.99 -37.26
N ILE A 990 18.38 -37.50 -37.96
CA ILE A 990 18.55 -36.51 -39.01
C ILE A 990 18.76 -35.14 -38.36
N ASN A 991 19.83 -34.43 -38.75
CA ASN A 991 20.17 -33.12 -38.20
C ASN A 991 19.00 -32.12 -38.26
N LYS A 992 18.26 -32.08 -39.37
CA LYS A 992 17.05 -31.23 -39.53
C LYS A 992 15.93 -31.64 -38.58
N TYR A 993 15.72 -32.94 -38.37
CA TYR A 993 14.75 -33.40 -37.38
C TYR A 993 15.15 -32.93 -35.97
N LEU A 994 16.42 -33.10 -35.58
CA LEU A 994 16.91 -32.62 -34.28
C LEU A 994 16.73 -31.10 -34.12
N MET A 995 17.03 -30.32 -35.15
CA MET A 995 16.80 -28.87 -35.14
C MET A 995 15.33 -28.54 -34.87
N TYR A 996 14.39 -29.17 -35.59
CA TYR A 996 12.95 -28.94 -35.37
C TYR A 996 12.46 -29.43 -34.00
N ALA A 997 12.93 -30.59 -33.55
CA ALA A 997 12.57 -31.14 -32.24
C ALA A 997 13.09 -30.24 -31.11
N ILE A 998 14.34 -29.78 -31.16
CA ILE A 998 14.89 -28.88 -30.14
C ILE A 998 14.12 -27.57 -30.11
N ASP A 999 13.80 -26.99 -31.27
CA ASP A 999 13.02 -25.74 -31.35
C ASP A 999 11.61 -25.88 -30.75
N TYR A 1000 10.94 -27.00 -31.00
CA TYR A 1000 9.61 -27.29 -30.46
C TYR A 1000 9.63 -27.54 -28.95
N PHE A 1001 10.60 -28.33 -28.49
CA PHE A 1001 10.69 -28.76 -27.10
C PHE A 1001 11.48 -27.80 -26.19
N LYS A 1002 11.93 -26.64 -26.70
CA LYS A 1002 12.75 -25.67 -25.94
C LYS A 1002 12.08 -25.10 -24.69
N PHE A 1003 10.75 -25.24 -24.54
CA PHE A 1003 10.04 -24.91 -23.30
C PHE A 1003 10.62 -25.64 -22.08
N GLN A 1004 11.15 -26.86 -22.27
CA GLN A 1004 11.88 -27.58 -21.22
C GLN A 1004 13.08 -26.81 -20.71
N LEU A 1005 13.78 -26.09 -21.59
CA LEU A 1005 14.93 -25.27 -21.22
C LEU A 1005 14.50 -24.00 -20.46
N TYR A 1006 13.38 -23.39 -20.85
CA TYR A 1006 12.84 -22.21 -20.14
C TYR A 1006 12.34 -22.56 -18.73
N ASN A 1007 11.71 -23.72 -18.56
CA ASN A 1007 11.27 -24.18 -17.24
C ASN A 1007 12.44 -24.33 -16.26
N GLU A 1008 13.62 -24.76 -16.73
CA GLU A 1008 14.83 -24.89 -15.91
C GLU A 1008 15.52 -23.53 -15.62
N VAL A 1009 15.28 -22.50 -16.45
CA VAL A 1009 15.77 -21.13 -16.21
C VAL A 1009 14.89 -20.40 -15.20
N ILE A 1010 13.57 -20.68 -15.20
CA ILE A 1010 12.63 -20.10 -14.22
C ILE A 1010 12.92 -20.64 -12.80
N THR A 1011 13.41 -21.88 -12.70
CA THR A 1011 13.75 -22.51 -11.42
C THR A 1011 15.14 -22.15 -10.89
N THR A 1012 16.03 -21.63 -11.72
CA THR A 1012 17.40 -21.26 -11.34
C THR A 1012 17.58 -19.74 -11.36
N SER A 1013 18.22 -19.14 -10.34
CA SER A 1013 18.46 -17.69 -10.26
C SER A 1013 19.46 -17.14 -11.30
N GLN A 1014 19.81 -17.96 -12.30
CA GLN A 1014 20.69 -17.60 -13.41
C GLN A 1014 19.90 -17.54 -14.73
N GLN A 1015 20.01 -16.42 -15.45
CA GLN A 1015 19.37 -16.21 -16.76
C GLN A 1015 20.02 -17.02 -17.91
N ASN A 1016 20.79 -18.07 -17.62
CA ASN A 1016 21.63 -18.83 -18.57
C ASN A 1016 21.53 -20.33 -18.28
N ILE A 1017 21.49 -21.19 -19.30
CA ILE A 1017 21.54 -22.65 -19.10
C ILE A 1017 22.96 -23.20 -19.28
N ASN A 1018 23.27 -24.27 -18.56
CA ASN A 1018 24.52 -25.01 -18.73
C ASN A 1018 24.37 -26.18 -19.71
N LEU A 1019 25.48 -26.77 -20.13
CA LEU A 1019 25.50 -27.92 -21.05
C LEU A 1019 24.71 -29.12 -20.51
N GLY A 1020 24.73 -29.36 -19.20
CA GLY A 1020 24.03 -30.48 -18.57
C GLY A 1020 22.51 -30.36 -18.69
N ILE A 1021 21.96 -29.15 -18.61
CA ILE A 1021 20.53 -28.88 -18.82
C ILE A 1021 20.14 -29.23 -20.26
N LEU A 1022 20.89 -28.73 -21.24
CA LEU A 1022 20.64 -29.04 -22.67
C LEU A 1022 20.76 -30.54 -22.96
N GLN A 1023 21.75 -31.22 -22.38
CA GLN A 1023 21.95 -32.67 -22.55
C GLN A 1023 20.80 -33.51 -21.96
N ASN A 1024 20.14 -33.02 -20.91
CA ASN A 1024 19.04 -33.70 -20.25
C ASN A 1024 17.66 -33.41 -20.87
N MET A 1025 17.57 -32.46 -21.80
CA MET A 1025 16.36 -32.20 -22.59
C MET A 1025 15.87 -33.48 -23.25
N VAL A 1026 14.56 -33.75 -23.18
CA VAL A 1026 13.95 -34.98 -23.66
C VAL A 1026 13.22 -34.73 -24.98
N ILE A 1027 13.44 -35.58 -25.99
CA ILE A 1027 12.77 -35.51 -27.29
C ILE A 1027 12.30 -36.90 -27.75
N PRO A 1028 11.24 -37.00 -28.57
CA PRO A 1028 10.85 -38.25 -29.22
C PRO A 1028 11.93 -38.80 -30.17
N LYS A 1029 12.08 -40.14 -30.22
CA LYS A 1029 12.89 -40.88 -31.20
C LYS A 1029 11.97 -41.68 -32.15
N PRO A 1030 11.36 -41.04 -33.15
CA PRO A 1030 10.67 -41.74 -34.23
C PRO A 1030 11.65 -42.51 -35.12
N PRO A 1031 11.19 -43.56 -35.83
CA PRO A 1031 11.97 -44.22 -36.88
C PRO A 1031 12.49 -43.23 -37.93
N LEU A 1032 13.65 -43.50 -38.54
CA LEU A 1032 14.26 -42.61 -39.54
C LEU A 1032 13.30 -42.24 -40.69
N GLU A 1033 12.43 -43.14 -41.13
CA GLU A 1033 11.44 -42.85 -42.17
C GLU A 1033 10.43 -41.79 -41.74
N ILE A 1034 10.01 -41.78 -40.48
CA ILE A 1034 9.12 -40.75 -39.94
C ILE A 1034 9.88 -39.43 -39.75
N GLN A 1035 11.15 -39.49 -39.29
CA GLN A 1035 12.00 -38.29 -39.27
C GLN A 1035 12.12 -37.65 -40.65
N LYS A 1036 12.30 -38.45 -41.72
CA LYS A 1036 12.33 -37.98 -43.10
C LYS A 1036 11.00 -37.34 -43.52
N GLN A 1037 9.85 -37.92 -43.12
CA GLN A 1037 8.54 -37.34 -43.42
C GLN A 1037 8.33 -35.99 -42.73
N ILE A 1038 8.65 -35.89 -41.43
CA ILE A 1038 8.60 -34.64 -40.67
C ILE A 1038 9.47 -33.59 -41.34
N VAL A 1039 10.73 -33.94 -41.65
CA VAL A 1039 11.66 -33.03 -42.33
C VAL A 1039 11.10 -32.58 -43.68
N ALA A 1040 10.58 -33.50 -44.50
CA ALA A 1040 10.04 -33.16 -45.82
C ALA A 1040 8.81 -32.24 -45.76
N GLU A 1041 7.89 -32.44 -44.79
CA GLU A 1041 6.75 -31.53 -44.62
C GLU A 1041 7.20 -30.16 -44.08
N CYS A 1042 8.06 -30.13 -43.06
CA CYS A 1042 8.60 -28.88 -42.51
C CYS A 1042 9.43 -28.09 -43.53
N GLU A 1043 10.19 -28.77 -44.39
CA GLU A 1043 10.96 -28.14 -45.46
C GLU A 1043 10.08 -27.45 -46.49
N LYS A 1044 8.92 -28.04 -46.86
CA LYS A 1044 7.97 -27.37 -47.76
C LYS A 1044 7.44 -26.06 -47.15
N ILE A 1045 7.15 -26.07 -45.85
CA ILE A 1045 6.72 -24.85 -45.14
C ILE A 1045 7.88 -23.85 -45.02
N GLU A 1046 9.10 -24.33 -44.79
CA GLU A 1046 10.32 -23.51 -44.77
C GLU A 1046 10.61 -22.87 -46.13
N GLU A 1047 10.40 -23.58 -47.23
CA GLU A 1047 10.55 -23.07 -48.59
C GLU A 1047 9.53 -21.95 -48.89
N GLN A 1048 8.27 -22.14 -48.47
CA GLN A 1048 7.25 -21.08 -48.56
C GLN A 1048 7.60 -19.88 -47.69
N TYR A 1049 8.03 -20.12 -46.45
CA TYR A 1049 8.47 -19.08 -45.53
C TYR A 1049 9.63 -18.27 -46.12
N ASN A 1050 10.64 -18.94 -46.67
CA ASN A 1050 11.78 -18.30 -47.31
C ASN A 1050 11.37 -17.52 -48.57
N THR A 1051 10.46 -18.07 -49.38
CA THR A 1051 9.94 -17.39 -50.58
C THR A 1051 9.20 -16.11 -50.23
N LEU A 1052 8.33 -16.15 -49.21
CA LEU A 1052 7.60 -14.98 -48.74
C LEU A 1052 8.54 -13.95 -48.08
N SER A 1053 9.50 -14.41 -47.28
CA SER A 1053 10.53 -13.56 -46.66
C SER A 1053 11.40 -12.85 -47.70
N LEU A 1054 11.81 -13.58 -48.75
CA LEU A 1054 12.51 -13.00 -49.91
C LEU A 1054 11.63 -12.01 -50.66
N SER A 1055 10.35 -12.32 -50.86
CA SER A 1055 9.39 -11.42 -51.51
C SER A 1055 9.17 -10.13 -50.71
N ILE A 1056 9.10 -10.21 -49.38
CA ILE A 1056 9.05 -9.02 -48.50
C ILE A 1056 10.30 -8.17 -48.72
N LYS A 1057 11.49 -8.78 -48.71
CA LYS A 1057 12.75 -8.07 -48.94
C LYS A 1057 12.82 -7.46 -50.34
N GLU A 1058 12.31 -8.16 -51.35
CA GLU A 1058 12.20 -7.67 -52.72
C GLU A 1058 11.26 -6.47 -52.81
N TYR A 1059 10.08 -6.53 -52.19
CA TYR A 1059 9.12 -5.42 -52.17
C TYR A 1059 9.68 -4.18 -51.44
N GLN A 1060 10.42 -4.39 -50.34
CA GLN A 1060 11.15 -3.31 -49.68
C GLN A 1060 12.22 -2.69 -50.60
N ASN A 1061 12.93 -3.52 -51.37
CA ASN A 1061 13.90 -3.04 -52.34
C ASN A 1061 13.24 -2.34 -53.54
N LEU A 1062 12.06 -2.76 -53.98
CA LEU A 1062 11.32 -2.09 -55.06
C LEU A 1062 10.95 -0.66 -54.69
N ILE A 1063 10.51 -0.43 -53.44
CA ILE A 1063 10.25 0.92 -52.94
C ILE A 1063 11.53 1.77 -53.01
N LYS A 1064 12.66 1.24 -52.53
CA LYS A 1064 13.95 1.96 -52.57
C LYS A 1064 14.41 2.26 -54.00
N ALA A 1065 14.34 1.26 -54.88
CA ALA A 1065 14.75 1.38 -56.27
C ALA A 1065 13.92 2.44 -57.01
N MET A 1066 12.60 2.46 -56.79
CA MET A 1066 11.71 3.48 -57.34
C MET A 1066 12.10 4.87 -56.82
N LEU A 1067 12.25 5.03 -55.50
CA LEU A 1067 12.62 6.32 -54.90
C LEU A 1067 13.99 6.83 -55.42
N GLN A 1068 14.95 5.93 -55.66
CA GLN A 1068 16.25 6.29 -56.20
C GLN A 1068 16.16 6.70 -57.68
N LYS A 1069 15.40 5.98 -58.52
CA LYS A 1069 15.22 6.33 -59.94
C LYS A 1069 14.45 7.63 -60.13
N CYS A 1070 13.54 7.94 -59.20
CA CYS A 1070 12.91 9.25 -59.09
C CYS A 1070 13.85 10.35 -58.58
N GLY A 1071 15.13 10.06 -58.30
CA GLY A 1071 16.10 11.05 -57.82
C GLY A 1071 15.89 11.53 -56.38
N ILE A 1072 15.00 10.86 -55.63
CA ILE A 1072 14.58 11.29 -54.29
C ILE A 1072 15.59 10.85 -53.23
N ILE A 1073 16.06 9.61 -53.32
CA ILE A 1073 17.09 9.06 -52.44
C ILE A 1073 18.36 8.74 -53.23
N GLU A 1074 19.49 8.78 -52.55
CA GLU A 1074 20.77 8.29 -53.07
C GLU A 1074 21.02 6.92 -52.46
N ASP A 1075 21.02 5.90 -53.31
CA ASP A 1075 21.40 4.53 -52.95
C ASP A 1075 22.61 4.13 -53.81
N ASN A 1076 23.51 3.32 -53.24
CA ASN A 1076 24.72 2.86 -53.93
C ASN A 1076 24.47 1.63 -54.81
N GLN A 1077 23.26 1.07 -54.77
CA GLN A 1077 22.85 -0.05 -55.61
C GLN A 1077 22.36 0.44 -56.98
N GLU A 1078 22.82 -0.20 -58.05
CA GLU A 1078 22.28 0.02 -59.40
C GLU A 1078 21.06 -0.88 -59.61
N TYR A 1079 19.92 -0.27 -59.92
CA TYR A 1079 18.71 -1.00 -60.31
C TYR A 1079 18.37 -0.72 -61.78
N GLU A 1080 17.84 -1.72 -62.48
CA GLU A 1080 17.44 -1.62 -63.88
C GLU A 1080 16.00 -1.07 -64.00
N LEU A 1081 15.82 0.04 -64.72
CA LEU A 1081 14.58 0.83 -64.72
C LEU A 1081 13.35 0.03 -65.19
N ASN A 1082 13.50 -0.69 -66.31
CA ASN A 1082 12.40 -1.46 -66.91
C ASN A 1082 11.96 -2.61 -66.01
N SER A 1083 12.91 -3.26 -65.32
CA SER A 1083 12.63 -4.34 -64.36
C SER A 1083 11.82 -3.87 -63.15
N ILE A 1084 12.08 -2.66 -62.66
CA ILE A 1084 11.32 -2.05 -61.56
C ILE A 1084 9.90 -1.74 -62.01
N LEU A 1085 9.75 -1.10 -63.18
CA LEU A 1085 8.45 -0.71 -63.74
C LEU A 1085 7.56 -1.92 -63.98
N ASP A 1086 8.09 -2.97 -64.62
CA ASP A 1086 7.34 -4.20 -64.88
C ASP A 1086 6.85 -4.86 -63.58
N LYS A 1087 7.71 -4.91 -62.55
CA LYS A 1087 7.33 -5.47 -61.24
C LYS A 1087 6.27 -4.63 -60.54
N ILE A 1088 6.43 -3.30 -60.52
CA ILE A 1088 5.46 -2.39 -59.90
C ILE A 1088 4.11 -2.43 -60.65
N ASN A 1089 4.13 -2.43 -61.99
CA ASN A 1089 2.94 -2.50 -62.82
C ASN A 1089 2.17 -3.80 -62.57
N ASN A 1090 2.87 -4.93 -62.54
CA ASN A 1090 2.27 -6.23 -62.23
C ASN A 1090 1.71 -6.30 -60.81
N LEU A 1091 2.44 -5.78 -59.81
CA LEU A 1091 2.03 -5.80 -58.40
C LEU A 1091 0.83 -4.88 -58.11
N CYS A 1092 0.93 -3.64 -58.57
CA CYS A 1092 -0.05 -2.59 -58.27
C CYS A 1092 -1.21 -2.55 -59.27
N LYS A 1093 -1.15 -3.36 -60.35
CA LYS A 1093 -2.09 -3.35 -61.48
C LYS A 1093 -2.26 -1.95 -62.07
N ILE A 1094 -1.13 -1.30 -62.33
CA ILE A 1094 -1.03 0.04 -62.93
C ILE A 1094 -0.18 -0.02 -64.20
N ASN A 1095 -0.24 1.02 -65.02
CA ASN A 1095 0.49 1.09 -66.29
C ASN A 1095 1.44 2.29 -66.29
N LEU A 1096 2.54 2.18 -65.54
CA LEU A 1096 3.62 3.17 -65.51
C LEU A 1096 4.60 2.87 -66.66
N ASP A 1097 4.94 3.89 -67.44
CA ASP A 1097 5.93 3.78 -68.51
C ASP A 1097 7.28 4.41 -68.10
N SER A 1098 8.29 4.28 -68.95
CA SER A 1098 9.60 4.93 -68.73
C SER A 1098 9.51 6.45 -68.74
N GLU A 1099 8.47 7.01 -69.37
CA GLU A 1099 8.24 8.45 -69.45
C GLU A 1099 7.84 9.00 -68.08
N PHE A 1100 7.03 8.26 -67.30
CA PHE A 1100 6.68 8.54 -65.91
C PHE A 1100 7.92 8.80 -65.03
N LEU A 1101 8.89 7.88 -64.98
CA LEU A 1101 10.10 8.05 -64.15
C LEU A 1101 11.05 9.12 -64.69
N SER A 1102 11.08 9.32 -66.01
CA SER A 1102 11.93 10.34 -66.65
C SER A 1102 11.41 11.77 -66.44
N SER A 1103 10.08 11.94 -66.37
CA SER A 1103 9.42 13.23 -66.14
C SER A 1103 9.67 13.78 -64.72
N PHE A 1104 9.97 12.87 -63.79
CA PHE A 1104 10.22 13.16 -62.37
C PHE A 1104 11.37 14.14 -62.13
N ASN A 1105 12.48 14.00 -62.87
CA ASN A 1105 13.70 14.78 -62.66
C ASN A 1105 13.57 16.27 -63.03
N LYS A 1106 12.54 16.69 -63.77
CA LYS A 1106 12.44 18.08 -64.28
C LYS A 1106 11.93 19.08 -63.23
N THR A 1107 11.42 18.64 -62.09
CA THR A 1107 10.70 19.51 -61.13
C THR A 1107 10.98 19.20 -59.65
N ILE A 1108 12.12 18.58 -59.32
CA ILE A 1108 12.50 18.30 -57.94
C ILE A 1108 13.15 19.54 -57.31
N LYS A 1109 12.64 19.98 -56.17
CA LYS A 1109 13.25 21.01 -55.34
C LYS A 1109 13.70 20.41 -54.01
N GLU A 1110 14.89 20.78 -53.56
CA GLU A 1110 15.38 20.38 -52.24
C GLU A 1110 14.95 21.41 -51.19
N TYR A 1111 14.38 20.92 -50.09
CA TYR A 1111 13.98 21.74 -48.95
C TYR A 1111 14.62 21.20 -47.68
N ALA A 1112 15.17 22.10 -46.87
CA ALA A 1112 15.48 21.78 -45.48
C ALA A 1112 14.15 21.63 -44.70
N LEU A 1113 14.10 20.71 -43.75
CA LEU A 1113 12.92 20.56 -42.87
C LEU A 1113 12.72 21.76 -41.92
N SER A 1114 13.68 22.69 -41.87
CA SER A 1114 13.53 24.01 -41.25
C SER A 1114 12.71 25.01 -42.07
N ASN A 1115 12.38 24.71 -43.33
CA ASN A 1115 11.59 25.59 -44.18
C ASN A 1115 10.15 25.74 -43.63
N PRO A 1116 9.54 26.95 -43.66
CA PRO A 1116 8.18 27.19 -43.13
C PRO A 1116 7.05 26.33 -43.72
N ILE A 1117 7.25 25.68 -44.87
CA ILE A 1117 6.29 24.70 -45.42
C ILE A 1117 6.17 23.44 -44.55
N PHE A 1118 7.12 23.21 -43.64
CA PHE A 1118 7.10 22.17 -42.61
C PHE A 1118 6.89 22.80 -41.24
N LYS A 1119 5.94 22.26 -40.47
CA LYS A 1119 5.77 22.61 -39.05
C LYS A 1119 6.16 21.41 -38.21
N LEU A 1120 7.26 21.57 -37.49
CA LEU A 1120 7.81 20.55 -36.58
C LEU A 1120 7.49 20.93 -35.14
N SER A 1121 6.99 19.97 -34.37
CA SER A 1121 6.78 20.10 -32.92
C SER A 1121 7.23 18.84 -32.19
N ILE A 1122 7.46 18.97 -30.89
CA ILE A 1122 7.62 17.83 -29.98
C ILE A 1122 6.34 17.74 -29.15
N GLY A 1123 5.90 16.52 -28.86
CA GLY A 1123 4.81 16.31 -27.94
C GLY A 1123 5.12 16.76 -26.51
N LYS A 1124 4.18 16.53 -25.60
CA LYS A 1124 4.40 16.80 -24.17
C LYS A 1124 4.47 15.52 -23.40
N ARG A 1125 5.27 15.53 -22.35
CA ARG A 1125 5.36 14.44 -21.39
C ARG A 1125 3.96 14.00 -20.96
N VAL A 1126 3.70 12.71 -21.11
CA VAL A 1126 2.50 12.06 -20.58
C VAL A 1126 2.95 11.29 -19.35
N LEU A 1127 2.38 11.63 -18.20
CA LEU A 1127 2.61 10.89 -16.97
C LEU A 1127 1.70 9.64 -16.97
N ASN A 1128 2.12 8.57 -16.30
CA ASN A 1128 1.36 7.31 -16.32
C ASN A 1128 -0.08 7.46 -15.79
N ASN A 1129 -0.33 8.41 -14.88
CA ASN A 1129 -1.66 8.73 -14.35
C ASN A 1129 -2.55 9.49 -15.34
N GLU A 1130 -2.00 9.98 -16.45
CA GLU A 1130 -2.76 10.62 -17.52
C GLU A 1130 -3.20 9.62 -18.59
N LEU A 1131 -2.60 8.42 -18.61
CA LEU A 1131 -3.00 7.31 -19.47
C LEU A 1131 -4.24 6.62 -18.90
N LEU A 1132 -5.19 6.29 -19.77
CA LEU A 1132 -6.51 5.75 -19.45
C LEU A 1132 -6.70 4.44 -20.21
N GLU A 1133 -7.23 3.39 -19.56
CA GLU A 1133 -7.56 2.12 -20.23
C GLU A 1133 -8.74 2.27 -21.21
N ASN A 1134 -9.68 3.17 -20.93
CA ASN A 1134 -10.81 3.53 -21.82
C ASN A 1134 -10.61 4.89 -22.52
N GLY A 1135 -9.36 5.32 -22.71
CA GLY A 1135 -9.09 6.60 -23.35
C GLY A 1135 -9.48 6.59 -24.84
N GLN A 1136 -9.98 7.71 -25.34
CA GLN A 1136 -10.41 7.81 -26.74
C GLN A 1136 -9.27 8.19 -27.71
N ILE A 1137 -8.18 8.77 -27.19
CA ILE A 1137 -7.10 9.32 -28.02
C ILE A 1137 -5.82 8.49 -27.82
N PRO A 1138 -5.32 7.79 -28.86
CA PRO A 1138 -4.09 7.01 -28.78
C PRO A 1138 -2.85 7.90 -28.56
N VAL A 1139 -2.00 7.50 -27.64
CA VAL A 1139 -0.73 8.13 -27.30
C VAL A 1139 0.40 7.45 -28.06
N TYR A 1140 1.28 8.22 -28.68
CA TYR A 1140 2.46 7.71 -29.38
C TYR A 1140 3.72 8.28 -28.73
N SER A 1141 4.69 7.41 -28.44
CA SER A 1141 5.96 7.74 -27.78
C SER A 1141 7.15 7.48 -28.72
N ALA A 1142 8.28 7.01 -28.20
CA ALA A 1142 9.46 6.70 -29.01
C ALA A 1142 9.20 5.61 -30.07
N ASN A 1143 8.33 4.63 -29.79
CA ASN A 1143 7.76 3.76 -30.81
C ASN A 1143 6.50 4.44 -31.38
N VAL A 1144 6.60 4.98 -32.59
CA VAL A 1144 5.53 5.73 -33.25
C VAL A 1144 4.58 4.84 -34.08
N LEU A 1145 4.90 3.55 -34.18
CA LEU A 1145 4.08 2.57 -34.91
C LEU A 1145 3.10 1.83 -33.99
N GLU A 1146 3.32 1.91 -32.68
CA GLU A 1146 2.49 1.27 -31.65
C GLU A 1146 1.92 2.30 -30.69
N VAL A 1147 0.70 2.05 -30.22
CA VAL A 1147 0.03 2.90 -29.24
C VAL A 1147 0.64 2.63 -27.87
N PHE A 1148 1.19 3.67 -27.23
CA PHE A 1148 1.79 3.63 -25.90
C PHE A 1148 0.74 3.59 -24.77
N GLY A 1149 -0.48 4.05 -25.06
CA GLY A 1149 -1.63 4.09 -24.16
C GLY A 1149 -2.69 5.03 -24.72
N PHE A 1150 -3.73 5.36 -23.96
CA PHE A 1150 -4.77 6.29 -24.42
C PHE A 1150 -4.96 7.45 -23.44
N VAL A 1151 -5.42 8.60 -23.90
CA VAL A 1151 -5.74 9.78 -23.07
C VAL A 1151 -7.11 10.33 -23.49
N ASN A 1152 -7.73 11.14 -22.63
CA ASN A 1152 -8.94 11.91 -22.99
C ASN A 1152 -8.66 13.41 -23.17
N LYS A 1153 -7.43 13.85 -22.89
CA LYS A 1153 -7.00 15.23 -23.09
C LYS A 1153 -6.40 15.41 -24.48
N GLU A 1154 -6.76 16.51 -25.11
CA GLU A 1154 -6.17 16.94 -26.38
C GLU A 1154 -5.05 17.93 -26.12
N ILE A 1155 -4.00 17.84 -26.94
CA ILE A 1155 -2.87 18.78 -26.90
C ILE A 1155 -2.64 19.49 -28.23
N LEU A 1156 -3.00 18.81 -29.32
CA LEU A 1156 -3.10 19.41 -30.64
C LEU A 1156 -4.54 19.92 -30.78
N GLN A 1157 -4.71 21.09 -31.37
CA GLN A 1157 -6.03 21.65 -31.66
C GLN A 1157 -6.39 21.52 -33.15
N ASP A 1158 -5.48 20.96 -33.96
CA ASP A 1158 -5.54 20.93 -35.42
C ASP A 1158 -5.41 19.51 -35.98
N TYR A 1159 -6.47 18.69 -35.84
CA TYR A 1159 -6.50 17.34 -36.39
C TYR A 1159 -6.92 17.28 -37.88
N ASP A 1160 -7.22 18.43 -38.50
CA ASP A 1160 -7.73 18.51 -39.88
C ASP A 1160 -6.65 18.27 -40.96
N ASN A 1161 -5.38 18.23 -40.56
CA ASN A 1161 -4.25 17.92 -41.43
C ASN A 1161 -3.73 16.49 -41.21
N ASP A 1162 -3.00 15.94 -42.17
CA ASP A 1162 -2.22 14.72 -41.97
C ASP A 1162 -1.00 14.99 -41.05
N SER A 1163 -0.50 13.96 -40.38
CA SER A 1163 0.71 14.03 -39.54
C SER A 1163 1.72 12.96 -39.88
N VAL A 1164 2.98 13.32 -39.80
CA VAL A 1164 4.09 12.36 -39.78
C VAL A 1164 4.73 12.39 -38.39
N LEU A 1165 4.89 11.22 -37.77
CA LEU A 1165 5.47 11.08 -36.44
C LEU A 1165 6.90 10.53 -36.54
N TRP A 1166 7.81 10.92 -35.64
CA TRP A 1166 9.10 10.26 -35.51
C TRP A 1166 9.49 10.02 -34.04
N GLY A 1167 10.19 8.91 -33.78
CA GLY A 1167 10.71 8.58 -32.46
C GLY A 1167 12.01 9.31 -32.14
N ILE A 1168 12.13 9.87 -30.93
CA ILE A 1168 13.32 10.62 -30.49
C ILE A 1168 14.28 9.73 -29.68
N ASP A 1169 13.76 8.99 -28.70
CA ASP A 1169 14.52 8.24 -27.68
C ASP A 1169 14.37 6.71 -27.84
N GLY A 1170 14.18 6.23 -29.06
CA GLY A 1170 13.97 4.82 -29.41
C GLY A 1170 14.79 4.38 -30.62
N ASP A 1171 14.45 3.21 -31.16
CA ASP A 1171 14.92 2.82 -32.49
C ASP A 1171 14.29 3.76 -33.52
N TRP A 1172 15.02 4.09 -34.59
CA TRP A 1172 14.53 5.06 -35.58
C TRP A 1172 13.31 4.52 -36.30
N MET A 1173 12.18 5.21 -36.12
CA MET A 1173 10.88 4.86 -36.65
C MET A 1173 10.14 6.12 -37.07
N VAL A 1174 9.42 6.03 -38.17
CA VAL A 1174 8.55 7.09 -38.69
C VAL A 1174 7.16 6.53 -38.90
N GLY A 1175 6.14 7.22 -38.38
CA GLY A 1175 4.74 6.84 -38.49
C GLY A 1175 3.94 7.87 -39.29
N PHE A 1176 2.78 7.47 -39.79
CA PHE A 1176 1.85 8.35 -40.48
C PHE A 1176 0.48 8.28 -39.82
N ILE A 1177 -0.11 9.44 -39.50
CA ILE A 1177 -1.46 9.57 -38.95
C ILE A 1177 -2.29 10.40 -39.94
N PRO A 1178 -3.37 9.85 -40.52
CA PRO A 1178 -4.22 10.60 -41.43
C PRO A 1178 -5.03 11.68 -40.70
N LYS A 1179 -5.46 12.70 -41.44
CA LYS A 1179 -6.37 13.75 -40.95
C LYS A 1179 -7.62 13.17 -40.32
N ASN A 1180 -8.18 13.92 -39.37
CA ASN A 1180 -9.33 13.57 -38.54
C ASN A 1180 -9.11 12.40 -37.57
N LYS A 1181 -7.90 11.82 -37.48
CA LYS A 1181 -7.55 10.90 -36.39
C LYS A 1181 -6.88 11.66 -35.25
N LYS A 1182 -7.55 11.66 -34.10
CA LYS A 1182 -6.99 12.19 -32.86
C LYS A 1182 -5.83 11.33 -32.40
N PHE A 1183 -4.76 11.95 -31.94
CA PHE A 1183 -3.62 11.30 -31.29
C PHE A 1183 -2.91 12.27 -30.34
N TYR A 1184 -2.09 11.71 -29.44
CA TYR A 1184 -1.30 12.48 -28.49
C TYR A 1184 0.18 12.08 -28.57
N PRO A 1185 1.09 12.97 -29.03
CA PRO A 1185 2.53 12.72 -29.03
C PRO A 1185 3.13 12.98 -27.63
N THR A 1186 4.01 12.10 -27.15
CA THR A 1186 4.80 12.35 -25.92
C THR A 1186 6.01 13.26 -26.19
N ASP A 1187 6.75 13.64 -25.15
CA ASP A 1187 8.04 14.35 -25.26
C ASP A 1187 9.16 13.53 -25.95
N HIS A 1188 8.93 12.24 -26.16
CA HIS A 1188 9.81 11.36 -26.96
C HIS A 1188 9.32 11.13 -28.39
N CYS A 1189 8.24 11.82 -28.79
CA CYS A 1189 7.64 11.74 -30.12
C CYS A 1189 7.60 13.13 -30.76
N GLY A 1190 8.13 13.23 -31.97
CA GLY A 1190 8.01 14.44 -32.77
C GLY A 1190 6.86 14.36 -33.78
N VAL A 1191 6.29 15.51 -34.11
CA VAL A 1191 5.22 15.65 -35.11
C VAL A 1191 5.66 16.60 -36.21
N LEU A 1192 5.52 16.16 -37.46
CA LEU A 1192 5.76 16.93 -38.67
C LEU A 1192 4.43 17.09 -39.40
N ARG A 1193 4.04 18.36 -39.60
CA ARG A 1193 2.91 18.77 -40.44
C ARG A 1193 3.43 19.47 -41.69
N VAL A 1194 2.66 19.38 -42.77
CA VAL A 1194 3.01 19.96 -44.07
C VAL A 1194 1.89 20.86 -44.59
N ASP A 1195 2.23 21.76 -45.51
CA ASP A 1195 1.26 22.47 -46.35
C ASP A 1195 0.69 21.49 -47.40
N ASP A 1196 -0.52 20.99 -47.16
CA ASP A 1196 -1.20 19.96 -47.96
C ASP A 1196 -1.53 20.42 -49.38
N THR A 1197 -1.55 21.74 -49.64
CA THR A 1197 -1.65 22.30 -50.99
C THR A 1197 -0.39 22.10 -51.84
N LYS A 1198 0.72 21.69 -51.21
CA LYS A 1198 2.03 21.55 -51.86
C LYS A 1198 2.72 20.22 -51.60
N ILE A 1199 2.37 19.52 -50.52
CA ILE A 1199 3.10 18.36 -50.02
C ILE A 1199 2.14 17.25 -49.59
N ASN A 1200 2.36 16.04 -50.10
CA ASN A 1200 1.70 14.85 -49.60
C ASN A 1200 2.43 14.36 -48.33
N ALA A 1201 1.73 14.35 -47.19
CA ALA A 1201 2.31 13.94 -45.91
C ALA A 1201 2.73 12.47 -45.86
N LYS A 1202 1.99 11.59 -46.56
CA LYS A 1202 2.32 10.17 -46.64
C LYS A 1202 3.61 9.95 -47.41
N TYR A 1203 3.79 10.64 -48.54
CA TYR A 1203 5.07 10.72 -49.26
C TYR A 1203 6.22 11.17 -48.32
N ILE A 1204 6.02 12.26 -47.56
CA ILE A 1204 7.02 12.75 -46.60
C ILE A 1204 7.38 11.73 -45.53
N SER A 1205 6.43 10.91 -45.06
CA SER A 1205 6.73 9.87 -44.06
C SER A 1205 7.79 8.88 -44.54
N PHE A 1206 7.75 8.51 -45.82
CA PHE A 1206 8.74 7.63 -46.43
C PHE A 1206 10.11 8.31 -46.55
N ILE A 1207 10.13 9.55 -47.05
CA ILE A 1207 11.39 10.26 -47.27
C ILE A 1207 12.07 10.59 -45.95
N LEU A 1208 11.29 10.96 -44.92
CA LEU A 1208 11.82 11.19 -43.59
C LEU A 1208 12.45 9.91 -43.03
N ASN A 1209 11.79 8.76 -43.19
CA ASN A 1209 12.31 7.48 -42.71
C ASN A 1209 13.67 7.15 -43.34
N GLU A 1210 13.82 7.29 -44.65
CA GLU A 1210 15.08 7.04 -45.35
C GLU A 1210 16.16 8.07 -45.01
N ALA A 1211 15.80 9.35 -44.90
CA ALA A 1211 16.74 10.41 -44.51
C ALA A 1211 17.32 10.16 -43.10
N GLY A 1212 16.49 9.74 -42.14
CA GLY A 1212 16.95 9.42 -40.79
C GLY A 1212 17.79 8.14 -40.71
N LYS A 1213 17.48 7.12 -41.52
CA LYS A 1213 18.34 5.92 -41.66
C LYS A 1213 19.71 6.29 -42.22
N LYS A 1214 19.79 7.16 -43.23
CA LYS A 1214 21.05 7.63 -43.81
C LYS A 1214 21.91 8.40 -42.78
N GLN A 1215 21.28 9.16 -41.88
CA GLN A 1215 21.98 9.80 -40.76
C GLN A 1215 22.38 8.84 -39.64
N GLY A 1216 21.87 7.60 -39.63
CA GLY A 1216 22.14 6.62 -38.59
C GLY A 1216 21.40 6.87 -37.28
N PHE A 1217 20.23 7.51 -37.33
CA PHE A 1217 19.42 7.71 -36.12
C PHE A 1217 19.09 6.38 -35.45
N SER A 1218 19.22 6.35 -34.12
CA SER A 1218 19.06 5.17 -33.28
C SER A 1218 18.97 5.60 -31.82
N ARG A 1219 18.79 4.64 -30.90
CA ARG A 1219 18.88 4.91 -29.45
C ARG A 1219 20.19 5.60 -29.04
N LYS A 1220 21.29 5.32 -29.77
CA LYS A 1220 22.61 5.94 -29.55
C LYS A 1220 22.71 7.33 -30.19
N LEU A 1221 22.12 7.50 -31.38
CA LEU A 1221 22.09 8.78 -32.10
C LEU A 1221 20.65 9.30 -32.20
N ARG A 1222 20.20 9.98 -31.14
CA ARG A 1222 18.81 10.45 -31.00
C ARG A 1222 18.41 11.47 -32.07
N ALA A 1223 17.17 11.37 -32.54
CA ALA A 1223 16.60 12.26 -33.53
C ALA A 1223 15.93 13.50 -32.89
N SER A 1224 16.74 14.38 -32.28
CA SER A 1224 16.24 15.64 -31.70
C SER A 1224 15.64 16.53 -32.78
N ILE A 1225 14.73 17.43 -32.38
CA ILE A 1225 14.08 18.36 -33.33
C ILE A 1225 15.08 19.18 -34.14
N ASP A 1226 16.21 19.58 -33.57
CA ASP A 1226 17.24 20.34 -34.28
C ASP A 1226 17.96 19.49 -35.34
N ARG A 1227 18.19 18.21 -35.05
CA ARG A 1227 18.76 17.26 -36.01
C ARG A 1227 17.79 16.95 -37.14
N ILE A 1228 16.49 16.89 -36.84
CA ILE A 1228 15.44 16.71 -37.84
C ILE A 1228 15.33 17.95 -38.72
N LYS A 1229 15.33 19.16 -38.14
CA LYS A 1229 15.33 20.43 -38.90
C LYS A 1229 16.52 20.55 -39.87
N ALA A 1230 17.65 19.94 -39.53
CA ALA A 1230 18.85 19.94 -40.37
C ALA A 1230 18.77 18.97 -41.56
N LEU A 1231 17.82 18.03 -41.57
CA LEU A 1231 17.62 17.14 -42.71
C LEU A 1231 17.13 17.92 -43.93
N ARG A 1232 17.53 17.46 -45.10
CA ARG A 1232 17.05 17.93 -46.39
C ARG A 1232 16.28 16.84 -47.09
N VAL A 1233 15.15 17.21 -47.69
CA VAL A 1233 14.28 16.32 -48.43
C VAL A 1233 14.02 16.87 -49.82
N LYS A 1234 13.88 15.97 -50.79
CA LYS A 1234 13.60 16.30 -52.18
C LYS A 1234 12.09 16.20 -52.44
N LEU A 1235 11.50 17.31 -52.88
CA LEU A 1235 10.07 17.44 -53.16
C LEU A 1235 9.82 17.62 -54.66
N PRO A 1236 9.18 16.65 -55.33
CA PRO A 1236 8.64 16.77 -56.70
C PRO A 1236 7.28 17.51 -56.69
N SER A 1237 6.61 17.63 -57.84
CA SER A 1237 5.25 18.20 -57.88
C SER A 1237 4.27 17.38 -57.02
N LEU A 1238 3.22 18.01 -56.50
CA LEU A 1238 2.25 17.34 -55.62
C LEU A 1238 1.62 16.11 -56.29
N GLU A 1239 1.25 16.21 -57.57
CA GLU A 1239 0.72 15.10 -58.36
C GLU A 1239 1.65 13.87 -58.35
N PHE A 1240 2.97 14.10 -58.48
CA PHE A 1240 3.96 13.03 -58.41
C PHE A 1240 4.15 12.47 -57.00
N GLN A 1241 4.04 13.32 -55.97
CA GLN A 1241 4.08 12.86 -54.58
C GLN A 1241 2.89 11.93 -54.28
N ASP A 1242 1.70 12.27 -54.76
CA ASP A 1242 0.47 11.46 -54.60
C ASP A 1242 0.61 10.09 -55.27
N GLN A 1243 1.14 10.06 -56.50
CA GLN A 1243 1.38 8.82 -57.24
C GLN A 1243 2.38 7.90 -56.53
N ILE A 1244 3.48 8.44 -55.99
CA ILE A 1244 4.45 7.64 -55.22
C ILE A 1244 3.84 7.11 -53.93
N ALA A 1245 3.05 7.94 -53.23
CA ALA A 1245 2.40 7.52 -51.99
C ALA A 1245 1.46 6.33 -52.25
N ASP A 1246 0.63 6.38 -53.29
CA ASP A 1246 -0.29 5.29 -53.66
C ASP A 1246 0.44 3.99 -54.03
N ILE A 1247 1.52 4.08 -54.82
CA ILE A 1247 2.33 2.91 -55.19
C ILE A 1247 2.97 2.29 -53.95
N THR A 1248 3.57 3.11 -53.09
CA THR A 1248 4.26 2.65 -51.89
C THR A 1248 3.28 1.98 -50.93
N ASP A 1249 2.08 2.55 -50.74
CA ASP A 1249 1.04 1.99 -49.88
C ASP A 1249 0.54 0.62 -50.36
N LYS A 1250 0.38 0.45 -51.67
CA LYS A 1250 0.02 -0.86 -52.25
C LYS A 1250 1.09 -1.91 -51.98
N ILE A 1251 2.36 -1.55 -52.10
CA ILE A 1251 3.49 -2.45 -51.83
C ILE A 1251 3.59 -2.77 -50.33
N GLU A 1252 3.46 -1.78 -49.45
CA GLU A 1252 3.48 -1.98 -47.99
C GLU A 1252 2.33 -2.85 -47.49
N LYS A 1253 1.12 -2.69 -48.06
CA LYS A 1253 -0.01 -3.57 -47.75
C LYS A 1253 0.31 -5.02 -48.08
N LYS A 1254 0.95 -5.27 -49.23
CA LYS A 1254 1.38 -6.62 -49.63
C LYS A 1254 2.45 -7.20 -48.71
N ILE A 1255 3.41 -6.37 -48.27
CA ILE A 1255 4.41 -6.76 -47.27
C ILE A 1255 3.73 -7.20 -45.96
N ASN A 1256 2.72 -6.45 -45.49
CA ASN A 1256 2.01 -6.80 -44.25
C ASN A 1256 1.17 -8.08 -44.41
N GLU A 1257 0.52 -8.30 -45.55
CA GLU A 1257 -0.16 -9.57 -45.85
C GLU A 1257 0.81 -10.76 -45.75
N TYR A 1258 2.02 -10.63 -46.31
CA TYR A 1258 3.02 -11.69 -46.24
C TYR A 1258 3.57 -11.90 -44.82
N LYS A 1259 3.74 -10.84 -44.02
CA LYS A 1259 4.14 -11.00 -42.61
C LYS A 1259 3.12 -11.80 -41.80
N ILE A 1260 1.82 -11.54 -42.01
CA ILE A 1260 0.75 -12.31 -41.36
C ILE A 1260 0.81 -13.79 -41.79
N GLU A 1261 1.07 -14.05 -43.08
CA GLU A 1261 1.21 -15.42 -43.56
C GLU A 1261 2.48 -16.11 -43.02
N LEU A 1262 3.61 -15.39 -42.84
CA LEU A 1262 4.80 -15.94 -42.19
C LEU A 1262 4.50 -16.44 -40.77
N ASP A 1263 3.75 -15.67 -39.97
CA ASP A 1263 3.33 -16.07 -38.62
C ASP A 1263 2.44 -17.31 -38.65
N ARG A 1264 1.58 -17.43 -39.67
CA ARG A 1264 0.73 -18.63 -39.88
C ARG A 1264 1.58 -19.86 -40.21
N LEU A 1265 2.57 -19.72 -41.09
CA LEU A 1265 3.47 -20.81 -41.49
C LEU A 1265 4.32 -21.30 -40.31
N GLU A 1266 4.73 -20.43 -39.38
CA GLU A 1266 5.42 -20.87 -38.16
C GLU A 1266 4.54 -21.80 -37.30
N LYS A 1267 3.27 -21.47 -37.11
CA LYS A 1267 2.29 -22.33 -36.40
C LYS A 1267 2.00 -23.63 -37.15
N GLU A 1268 2.08 -23.62 -38.48
CA GLU A 1268 1.86 -24.82 -39.29
C GLU A 1268 2.97 -25.86 -39.09
N LYS A 1269 4.22 -25.43 -38.88
CA LYS A 1269 5.33 -26.34 -38.52
C LYS A 1269 5.09 -27.02 -37.17
N GLU A 1270 4.60 -26.30 -36.17
CA GLU A 1270 4.26 -26.88 -34.86
C GLU A 1270 3.17 -27.95 -35.01
N LYS A 1271 2.15 -27.73 -35.85
CA LYS A 1271 1.11 -28.71 -36.15
C LYS A 1271 1.64 -29.97 -36.83
N ILE A 1272 2.67 -29.85 -37.69
CA ILE A 1272 3.32 -31.01 -38.32
C ILE A 1272 3.99 -31.88 -37.25
N LEU A 1273 4.76 -31.28 -36.33
CA LEU A 1273 5.35 -32.03 -35.23
C LEU A 1273 4.27 -32.65 -34.32
N GLN A 1274 3.17 -31.94 -34.05
CA GLN A 1274 2.04 -32.48 -33.29
C GLN A 1274 1.45 -33.73 -33.95
N LYS A 1275 1.10 -33.62 -35.24
CA LYS A 1275 0.55 -34.71 -36.07
C LYS A 1275 1.44 -35.96 -36.07
N TYR A 1276 2.75 -35.78 -36.12
CA TYR A 1276 3.70 -36.88 -36.27
C TYR A 1276 4.33 -37.36 -34.98
N LEU A 1277 4.26 -36.65 -33.86
CA LEU A 1277 4.94 -37.08 -32.64
C LEU A 1277 3.96 -37.43 -31.52
N PHE A 1278 2.69 -37.04 -31.63
CA PHE A 1278 1.68 -37.17 -30.59
C PHE A 1278 0.44 -37.85 -31.16
N SER A 1279 -0.26 -38.58 -30.28
CA SER A 1279 -1.48 -39.34 -30.57
C SER A 1279 -2.74 -38.56 -30.19
#